data_AF-O54728-F1
#
_entry.id   AF-O54728-F1
#
_cell.length_a   1.000
_cell.length_b   1.000
_cell.length_c   1.000
_cell.angle_alpha   90.00
_cell.angle_beta   90.00
_cell.angle_gamma   90.00
#
_symmetry.space_group_name_H-M   'P 1'
#
loop_
_entity.id
_entity.type
_entity.pdbx_description
1 polymer ?
#
loop_
_entity_poly.entity_id
_entity_poly.type
_entity_poly.pdbx_seq_one_letter_code
_entity_poly.pdbx_strand_id
1 'polypeptide(L)'
;MESWPGVSLVGLLLLLLLGQGPSQIHGSSGENTSQPQQVFRTLKNFSFPCKPKKLELSVLSKSVHSLRPSDIKLVAAIGNLETPPAPGSGVVNMEKPQSLESELQNVCIGIMTALSDIIRHFNPSVLMPTCSPGKGTAGHTTIAEDLWIQAKELVRHLKDNPELDFEKDWKLITVLFSNTSQCHLCSSDQQKRHLMKHMEMLSGVLDYLHREVPRAFVNLVDLSEVLTMAQQHQETGFSPAPEICKCSEEITKLSKAVMQWSYQEAWEDLLASSKFNKHETFAVVFQSFFSEVELPLERPSPQDSTTLALRIWNSMMEPVGRKDGTLNEAERKTMKCPSQESPYLFTYRNSNYQARQLKPIGKFQMKEGTKFTCPDKDPSDSIPTTVHRLRPADIKVIGAMGDSLTAGNGAGSSPGNVLDVLTQYRGLSWSVGGDETIETVTTLANILREFNPSLKGFSVGTGKENTPRASFNQAVAGAKSDGLAAQAKKLVSLMKDDKTINFQEDWKIITVFIGGNDLCGSCNNLARFSPQTFTDNIKTALDILHAEVPRAFVNMVSVIEITPLRELFNEPKVSCPRMILRSLCPCVLNLGENSAELAQLVERNRQYQEETGKLIESGRYDTRDDFTVVLQPMFENVVMPRTLEGLPDSSFFAPDCFHFNVKTHARSAIALWKNMLEPVGRKTRHQNFEIKVPIMCPNQTSPFLSTTKNSNLGHGTSMSCEEKAPSASPPTSVHTLRPADIQVVAALGDSVTAGNGISSQEGDLADVTTQYRGLSYSAGGDKFLENVTTLPNILREFNGNLTGYSVGTGDVNSASAFLNQAVPGAKAENLASQVQTLIQKMKNDTRVNFHQDWKVITVMIGASDLCDFCKDSNRYSAANFSDHLRNALDILHKEVPRALVNLVDFMNPSIIRQVFLKNPDKCPVNQTSVLCNCVLTPGEDSHELARLEAFTKSYQSSMLQLVESGRYDTREDFSVVLQPFLFNIRLPILENGNPDTSFFAPDCILLSQKFHTQLARALWANMLEPLGKKMDTLDPKELIALACPTKDKPFLRTFRNSNYTYPIKPAIENWGSDFLCTEQSPSSKVPTSVHELRPSDIKVVAAMGDFLTTATGARPSESSSLDTPWRGLSWSIGGDGTLETHTTLPNILKKFNPSILGFSTGTLENTAGLNVAEEGARAQDMPAQAQALVKKMKSTPTINIQEDWKLITLLIGNNDLCLYCEDPENYSTREYVKYIQHALDIFYEELPRVFINVVEVMELSGLLHDQGGKCAMPLAVQKNCSCLKRSQNLMAMQELKKVNGNLQSALSELSYWHRYMQREDFAVTVQPFFRNTFVPLDERGGLDLTFFSEDCFHFSVRGHAEMAIALWNNMLEPVGKKTTSNNFTYNRTKLKCPSPENPFLYTVRNSQILLDKAKENSNTLYWAVPVAAVGGLVVGILGMMLWRTVRLVQ
;
A
#
# COMPACT_ATOMS: atom_id res chain seq x y z
N MET A 1 -16.41 8.38 -48.62
CA MET A 1 -17.47 8.64 -49.62
C MET A 1 -18.80 8.34 -48.95
N GLU A 2 -19.81 9.16 -49.26
CA GLU A 2 -21.24 9.00 -48.95
C GLU A 2 -21.66 9.26 -47.49
N SER A 3 -22.33 10.34 -47.08
CA SER A 3 -23.60 10.99 -47.53
C SER A 3 -24.86 10.24 -47.05
N TRP A 4 -25.48 10.65 -45.92
CA TRP A 4 -26.77 11.36 -45.88
C TRP A 4 -27.44 11.43 -44.48
N PRO A 5 -28.34 12.42 -44.28
CA PRO A 5 -28.81 12.88 -42.98
C PRO A 5 -30.28 12.52 -42.68
N GLY A 6 -30.60 12.40 -41.38
CA GLY A 6 -31.97 12.39 -40.85
C GLY A 6 -32.21 13.60 -39.96
N VAL A 7 -33.01 14.54 -40.46
CA VAL A 7 -33.53 15.72 -39.76
C VAL A 7 -34.92 15.40 -39.21
N SER A 8 -35.20 15.75 -37.95
CA SER A 8 -36.54 15.88 -37.35
C SER A 8 -36.39 16.67 -36.01
N LEU A 9 -36.51 18.00 -35.97
CA LEU A 9 -37.71 18.84 -35.95
C LEU A 9 -38.53 18.84 -34.63
N VAL A 10 -37.88 19.07 -33.47
CA VAL A 10 -38.54 19.65 -32.25
C VAL A 10 -37.61 20.67 -31.52
N GLY A 11 -36.59 21.20 -32.20
CA GLY A 11 -35.65 22.18 -31.61
C GLY A 11 -35.99 23.65 -31.87
N LEU A 12 -37.16 23.96 -32.47
CA LEU A 12 -37.40 25.24 -33.13
C LEU A 12 -38.61 26.02 -32.59
N LEU A 13 -39.04 25.78 -31.35
CA LEU A 13 -40.25 26.45 -30.83
C LEU A 13 -40.17 27.16 -29.48
N LEU A 14 -39.01 27.36 -28.83
CA LEU A 14 -38.98 28.24 -27.64
C LEU A 14 -37.66 28.99 -27.35
N LEU A 15 -36.71 29.05 -28.29
CA LEU A 15 -35.45 29.81 -28.14
C LEU A 15 -35.36 31.10 -28.98
N LEU A 16 -36.50 31.59 -29.50
CA LEU A 16 -36.59 32.89 -30.17
C LEU A 16 -37.54 33.84 -29.44
N LEU A 17 -37.14 34.24 -28.24
CA LEU A 17 -37.40 35.58 -27.71
C LEU A 17 -36.09 36.12 -27.13
N LEU A 18 -35.07 36.21 -27.97
CA LEU A 18 -34.01 37.21 -27.82
C LEU A 18 -34.54 38.52 -28.40
N GLY A 19 -35.28 39.26 -27.58
CA GLY A 19 -35.56 40.67 -27.80
C GLY A 19 -34.28 41.46 -27.57
N GLN A 20 -33.75 42.00 -28.67
CA GLN A 20 -32.63 42.93 -28.72
C GLN A 20 -32.97 44.27 -28.04
N GLY A 21 -31.94 44.91 -27.47
CA GLY A 21 -31.92 46.37 -27.32
C GLY A 21 -31.42 46.91 -25.97
N PRO A 22 -30.18 47.42 -25.88
CA PRO A 22 -29.73 48.23 -24.76
C PRO A 22 -30.09 49.70 -25.00
N SER A 23 -30.70 50.37 -24.02
CA SER A 23 -30.71 51.83 -24.00
C SER A 23 -30.55 52.35 -22.58
N GLN A 24 -29.44 53.07 -22.41
CA GLN A 24 -29.06 53.80 -21.21
C GLN A 24 -30.12 54.85 -20.89
N ILE A 25 -30.74 54.75 -19.72
CA ILE A 25 -31.39 55.91 -19.09
C ILE A 25 -30.50 56.29 -17.90
N HIS A 26 -29.78 57.38 -18.08
CA HIS A 26 -29.18 58.16 -17.00
C HIS A 26 -30.31 58.69 -16.11
N GLY A 27 -30.55 58.01 -14.99
CA GLY A 27 -31.38 58.48 -13.89
C GLY A 27 -30.49 58.87 -12.73
N SER A 28 -30.28 60.18 -12.59
CA SER A 28 -29.56 60.86 -11.52
C SER A 28 -29.97 60.37 -10.12
N SER A 29 -28.97 60.33 -9.25
CA SER A 29 -28.99 60.19 -7.80
C SER A 29 -30.22 60.79 -7.10
N GLY A 30 -31.04 59.92 -6.53
CA GLY A 30 -31.86 60.24 -5.36
C GLY A 30 -31.18 59.66 -4.14
N GLU A 31 -30.46 60.51 -3.40
CA GLU A 31 -29.99 60.22 -2.06
C GLU A 31 -31.19 59.90 -1.15
N ASN A 32 -31.43 58.63 -0.86
CA ASN A 32 -32.09 58.24 0.38
C ASN A 32 -31.01 57.70 1.31
N THR A 33 -30.29 58.64 1.89
CA THR A 33 -29.45 58.45 3.07
C THR A 33 -30.29 58.00 4.27
N SER A 34 -29.69 57.11 5.05
CA SER A 34 -29.97 56.79 6.47
C SER A 34 -31.30 56.10 6.83
N GLN A 35 -31.23 54.78 7.10
CA GLN A 35 -31.80 54.09 8.30
C GLN A 35 -31.85 52.54 8.19
N PRO A 36 -30.72 51.81 8.03
CA PRO A 36 -30.71 50.41 8.53
C PRO A 36 -29.77 50.16 9.72
N GLN A 37 -28.90 51.09 10.10
CA GLN A 37 -27.85 50.78 11.09
C GLN A 37 -28.28 50.82 12.56
N GLN A 38 -29.47 51.30 12.90
CA GLN A 38 -29.80 51.60 14.31
C GLN A 38 -30.52 50.46 15.07
N VAL A 39 -31.00 49.40 14.39
CA VAL A 39 -31.86 48.37 15.03
C VAL A 39 -31.10 47.11 15.53
N PHE A 40 -29.82 46.91 15.21
CA PHE A 40 -29.17 45.59 15.38
C PHE A 40 -28.11 45.47 16.50
N ARG A 41 -28.35 46.02 17.71
CA ARG A 41 -27.35 45.93 18.80
C ARG A 41 -27.16 44.52 19.38
N THR A 42 -28.20 43.70 19.44
CA THR A 42 -28.25 42.38 20.10
C THR A 42 -27.61 41.24 19.29
N LEU A 43 -27.60 41.34 17.96
CA LEU A 43 -27.14 40.25 17.06
C LEU A 43 -25.74 40.48 16.45
N LYS A 44 -24.97 41.47 16.92
CA LYS A 44 -23.69 41.91 16.30
C LYS A 44 -22.67 40.80 16.02
N ASN A 45 -22.69 39.71 16.80
CA ASN A 45 -21.73 38.60 16.67
C ASN A 45 -22.22 37.45 15.78
N PHE A 46 -23.42 37.54 15.21
CA PHE A 46 -24.02 36.49 14.40
C PHE A 46 -24.15 36.95 12.94
N SER A 47 -23.81 36.07 12.00
CA SER A 47 -24.05 36.34 10.58
C SER A 47 -25.53 36.16 10.26
N PHE A 48 -26.13 37.13 9.58
CA PHE A 48 -27.52 37.06 9.12
C PHE A 48 -27.53 36.87 7.59
N PRO A 49 -27.54 35.61 7.10
CA PRO A 49 -27.48 35.34 5.66
C PRO A 49 -28.84 35.44 4.96
N CYS A 50 -29.94 35.62 5.71
CA CYS A 50 -31.28 35.59 5.14
C CYS A 50 -31.54 36.87 4.34
N LYS A 51 -31.78 36.72 3.03
CA LYS A 51 -32.23 37.85 2.20
C LYS A 51 -33.72 38.08 2.47
N PRO A 52 -34.14 39.25 2.97
CA PRO A 52 -35.54 39.64 2.96
C PRO A 52 -35.89 39.95 1.50
N LYS A 53 -36.11 38.91 0.68
CA LYS A 53 -36.85 39.15 -0.56
C LYS A 53 -38.19 39.71 -0.13
N LYS A 54 -38.69 40.70 -0.88
CA LYS A 54 -40.10 41.06 -0.93
C LYS A 54 -40.85 39.75 -1.21
N LEU A 55 -41.15 38.97 -0.17
CA LEU A 55 -42.25 38.03 -0.22
C LEU A 55 -43.41 38.95 -0.53
N GLU A 56 -43.84 38.91 -1.79
CA GLU A 56 -45.04 39.59 -2.24
C GLU A 56 -46.09 39.43 -1.14
N LEU A 57 -46.76 40.53 -0.78
CA LEU A 57 -47.81 40.71 0.22
C LEU A 57 -49.00 39.76 -0.04
N SER A 58 -48.68 38.48 -0.04
CA SER A 58 -49.49 37.33 -0.37
C SER A 58 -50.11 36.86 0.93
N VAL A 59 -51.44 36.74 0.87
CA VAL A 59 -52.36 36.04 1.77
C VAL A 59 -51.70 35.56 3.08
N LEU A 60 -52.03 36.23 4.19
CA LEU A 60 -51.68 35.80 5.55
C LEU A 60 -51.93 34.29 5.72
N SER A 61 -50.99 33.58 6.36
CA SER A 61 -51.13 32.16 6.61
C SER A 61 -52.43 31.87 7.37
N LYS A 62 -53.26 31.01 6.77
CA LYS A 62 -54.53 30.55 7.36
C LYS A 62 -54.33 29.40 8.35
N SER A 63 -53.17 28.76 8.29
CA SER A 63 -52.80 27.60 9.10
C SER A 63 -51.49 27.84 9.82
N VAL A 64 -51.37 27.34 11.05
CA VAL A 64 -50.15 27.32 11.84
C VAL A 64 -49.08 26.48 11.16
N HIS A 65 -49.49 25.48 10.37
CA HIS A 65 -48.60 24.59 9.64
C HIS A 65 -48.03 25.20 8.36
N SER A 66 -48.53 26.37 7.95
CA SER A 66 -47.95 27.20 6.89
C SER A 66 -47.51 28.57 7.41
N LEU A 67 -47.34 28.72 8.73
CA LEU A 67 -46.98 29.98 9.37
C LEU A 67 -45.57 30.41 8.97
N ARG A 68 -45.44 31.56 8.29
CA ARG A 68 -44.14 32.11 7.89
C ARG A 68 -43.65 33.09 8.95
N PRO A 69 -42.33 33.31 9.08
CA PRO A 69 -41.81 34.34 9.97
C PRO A 69 -42.43 35.74 9.77
N SER A 70 -42.76 36.09 8.52
CA SER A 70 -43.37 37.37 8.18
C SER A 70 -44.81 37.55 8.69
N ASP A 71 -45.50 36.47 9.06
CA ASP A 71 -46.90 36.53 9.52
C ASP A 71 -47.00 36.71 11.05
N ILE A 72 -45.90 36.55 11.80
CA ILE A 72 -45.87 36.64 13.27
C ILE A 72 -45.95 38.11 13.69
N LYS A 73 -46.83 38.43 14.63
CA LYS A 73 -47.03 39.80 15.15
C LYS A 73 -46.41 40.01 16.54
N LEU A 74 -46.36 38.97 17.36
CA LEU A 74 -45.88 39.04 18.74
C LEU A 74 -45.08 37.80 19.13
N VAL A 75 -44.03 38.00 19.91
CA VAL A 75 -43.28 36.96 20.62
C VAL A 75 -43.56 37.08 22.11
N ALA A 76 -43.86 35.97 22.78
CA ALA A 76 -44.08 35.95 24.22
C ALA A 76 -43.48 34.70 24.88
N ALA A 77 -43.31 34.73 26.20
CA ALA A 77 -42.87 33.57 26.96
C ALA A 77 -43.48 33.49 28.36
N ILE A 78 -43.57 32.25 28.84
CA ILE A 78 -43.81 31.87 30.24
C ILE A 78 -42.73 30.87 30.66
N GLY A 79 -42.48 30.79 31.96
CA GLY A 79 -41.48 29.94 32.58
C GLY A 79 -40.52 30.74 33.44
N ASN A 80 -40.15 30.16 34.58
CA ASN A 80 -39.17 30.74 35.48
C ASN A 80 -37.81 30.05 35.30
N LEU A 81 -36.75 30.85 35.18
CA LEU A 81 -35.36 30.35 35.11
C LEU A 81 -34.75 30.14 36.51
N GLU A 82 -35.55 30.25 37.57
CA GLU A 82 -35.08 30.10 38.94
C GLU A 82 -34.45 28.73 39.18
N THR A 83 -33.19 28.74 39.62
CA THR A 83 -32.68 27.68 40.50
C THR A 83 -33.33 27.84 41.87
N PRO A 84 -34.10 26.86 42.37
CA PRO A 84 -34.58 26.92 43.75
C PRO A 84 -33.37 27.06 44.70
N PRO A 85 -33.40 28.01 45.66
CA PRO A 85 -32.34 28.12 46.66
C PRO A 85 -32.18 26.79 47.39
N ALA A 86 -30.93 26.37 47.61
CA ALA A 86 -30.66 25.18 48.41
C ALA A 86 -31.34 25.33 49.79
N PRO A 87 -32.21 24.39 50.21
CA PRO A 87 -32.82 24.40 51.52
C PRO A 87 -31.70 24.20 52.55
N GLY A 88 -31.34 25.27 53.25
CA GLY A 88 -30.19 25.26 54.16
C GLY A 88 -29.40 26.56 54.23
N SER A 89 -29.70 27.56 53.38
CA SER A 89 -29.23 28.93 53.61
C SER A 89 -29.92 29.52 54.84
N GLY A 90 -29.42 29.13 56.01
CA GLY A 90 -29.74 29.77 57.26
C GLY A 90 -29.39 31.25 57.16
N VAL A 91 -30.40 32.09 57.33
CA VAL A 91 -30.33 33.47 57.85
C VAL A 91 -28.98 34.17 57.61
N VAL A 92 -28.65 34.44 56.34
CA VAL A 92 -27.65 35.45 56.00
C VAL A 92 -28.40 36.61 55.36
N ASN A 93 -28.60 37.65 56.18
CA ASN A 93 -29.03 39.02 55.84
C ASN A 93 -29.75 39.19 54.49
N MET A 94 -31.08 39.16 54.57
CA MET A 94 -32.00 39.56 53.50
C MET A 94 -31.85 41.05 53.16
N GLU A 95 -30.87 41.44 52.34
CA GLU A 95 -30.84 42.80 51.78
C GLU A 95 -30.66 42.88 50.25
N LYS A 96 -30.59 41.76 49.51
CA LYS A 96 -30.63 41.83 48.03
C LYS A 96 -31.48 40.75 47.31
N PRO A 97 -32.79 40.59 47.62
CA PRO A 97 -33.67 39.79 46.74
C PRO A 97 -33.86 40.43 45.36
N GLN A 98 -33.83 41.76 45.28
CA GLN A 98 -34.20 42.49 44.08
C GLN A 98 -33.22 42.35 42.90
N SER A 99 -31.95 41.96 43.11
CA SER A 99 -31.02 41.82 41.98
C SER A 99 -31.19 40.49 41.24
N LEU A 100 -31.51 39.39 41.92
CA LEU A 100 -31.58 38.07 41.30
C LEU A 100 -32.84 37.90 40.44
N GLU A 101 -34.01 38.37 40.93
CA GLU A 101 -35.23 38.47 40.11
C GLU A 101 -34.98 39.32 38.86
N SER A 102 -34.23 40.43 39.00
CA SER A 102 -33.90 41.30 37.85
C SER A 102 -32.98 40.61 36.83
N GLU A 103 -31.97 39.83 37.27
CA GLU A 103 -31.07 39.11 36.37
C GLU A 103 -31.79 38.00 35.58
N LEU A 104 -32.70 37.26 36.22
CA LEU A 104 -33.44 36.16 35.59
C LEU A 104 -34.54 36.66 34.65
N GLN A 105 -35.25 37.71 35.04
CA GLN A 105 -36.19 38.40 34.18
C GLN A 105 -35.46 39.02 32.96
N ASN A 106 -34.22 39.48 33.15
CA ASN A 106 -33.35 39.92 32.05
C ASN A 106 -32.98 38.78 31.08
N VAL A 107 -32.92 37.52 31.51
CA VAL A 107 -32.66 36.40 30.60
C VAL A 107 -33.88 36.06 29.75
N CYS A 108 -35.08 35.93 30.34
CA CYS A 108 -36.31 35.71 29.54
C CYS A 108 -36.48 36.80 28.50
N ILE A 109 -36.42 38.06 28.95
CA ILE A 109 -36.61 39.19 28.05
C ILE A 109 -35.46 39.30 27.04
N GLY A 110 -34.24 38.91 27.41
CA GLY A 110 -33.08 38.83 26.52
C GLY A 110 -33.28 37.82 25.38
N ILE A 111 -33.73 36.60 25.71
CA ILE A 111 -34.01 35.55 24.71
C ILE A 111 -35.14 36.01 23.79
N MET A 112 -36.24 36.51 24.36
CA MET A 112 -37.40 36.93 23.57
C MET A 112 -37.13 38.19 22.74
N THR A 113 -36.28 39.10 23.21
CA THR A 113 -35.82 40.26 22.44
C THR A 113 -34.98 39.81 21.25
N ALA A 114 -34.03 38.89 21.45
CA ALA A 114 -33.24 38.34 20.36
C ALA A 114 -34.12 37.59 19.33
N LEU A 115 -35.10 36.81 19.76
CA LEU A 115 -36.08 36.17 18.86
C LEU A 115 -36.93 37.20 18.11
N SER A 116 -37.41 38.24 18.79
CA SER A 116 -38.17 39.34 18.18
C SER A 116 -37.34 40.08 17.12
N ASP A 117 -36.06 40.36 17.40
CA ASP A 117 -35.14 41.00 16.45
C ASP A 117 -34.87 40.14 15.21
N ILE A 118 -34.79 38.80 15.38
CA ILE A 118 -34.71 37.88 14.24
C ILE A 118 -35.98 37.98 13.39
N ILE A 119 -37.16 37.94 14.01
CA ILE A 119 -38.44 37.99 13.28
C ILE A 119 -38.67 39.35 12.62
N ARG A 120 -38.20 40.45 13.23
CA ARG A 120 -38.29 41.82 12.67
C ARG A 120 -37.63 41.97 11.30
N HIS A 121 -36.64 41.13 10.98
CA HIS A 121 -36.07 41.09 9.63
C HIS A 121 -37.08 40.62 8.56
N PHE A 122 -38.04 39.79 8.94
CA PHE A 122 -39.10 39.29 8.06
C PHE A 122 -40.39 40.10 8.18
N ASN A 123 -40.70 40.61 9.38
CA ASN A 123 -41.84 41.49 9.66
C ASN A 123 -41.43 42.68 10.54
N PRO A 124 -41.14 43.86 9.96
CA PRO A 124 -40.78 45.05 10.73
C PRO A 124 -41.85 45.51 11.74
N SER A 125 -43.09 45.03 11.62
CA SER A 125 -44.23 45.42 12.46
C SER A 125 -44.44 44.53 13.70
N VAL A 126 -43.45 43.69 14.04
CA VAL A 126 -43.48 42.83 15.25
C VAL A 126 -43.39 43.68 16.51
N LEU A 127 -44.32 43.43 17.43
CA LEU A 127 -44.43 44.13 18.70
C LEU A 127 -43.27 43.81 19.66
N MET A 128 -43.13 44.61 20.72
CA MET A 128 -42.18 44.31 21.78
C MET A 128 -42.53 42.97 22.46
N PRO A 129 -41.53 42.15 22.80
CA PRO A 129 -41.79 40.83 23.39
C PRO A 129 -42.39 40.94 24.79
N THR A 130 -43.20 39.95 25.17
CA THR A 130 -43.83 39.88 26.49
C THR A 130 -43.34 38.66 27.26
N CYS A 131 -42.71 38.87 28.42
CA CYS A 131 -42.49 37.80 29.40
C CYS A 131 -43.47 38.02 30.57
N SER A 132 -44.27 37.01 30.93
CA SER A 132 -45.08 37.04 32.15
C SER A 132 -44.28 36.39 33.27
N PRO A 133 -43.65 37.17 34.18
CA PRO A 133 -42.87 36.59 35.27
C PRO A 133 -43.78 35.81 36.22
N GLY A 134 -43.27 34.70 36.75
CA GLY A 134 -43.86 34.10 37.95
C GLY A 134 -43.75 35.09 39.10
N LYS A 135 -44.80 35.23 39.91
CA LYS A 135 -44.62 35.81 41.24
C LYS A 135 -43.79 34.80 41.99
N GLY A 136 -42.53 35.10 42.30
CA GLY A 136 -41.66 34.27 43.13
C GLY A 136 -42.29 34.09 44.51
N THR A 137 -43.27 33.21 44.65
CA THR A 137 -43.88 32.91 45.94
C THR A 137 -43.01 31.86 46.60
N ALA A 138 -42.29 32.28 47.63
CA ALA A 138 -41.46 31.47 48.52
C ALA A 138 -42.18 30.32 49.24
N GLY A 139 -43.37 29.89 48.79
CA GLY A 139 -44.17 28.84 49.40
C GLY A 139 -44.60 27.81 48.38
N HIS A 140 -44.06 26.59 48.50
CA HIS A 140 -44.61 25.28 48.10
C HIS A 140 -45.37 25.11 46.76
N THR A 141 -45.39 26.09 45.87
CA THR A 141 -45.98 25.94 44.53
C THR A 141 -45.08 25.07 43.67
N THR A 142 -45.69 24.09 43.02
CA THR A 142 -44.99 23.29 42.01
C THR A 142 -44.70 24.14 40.78
N ILE A 143 -43.63 23.84 40.04
CA ILE A 143 -43.24 24.53 38.78
C ILE A 143 -44.43 24.64 37.81
N ALA A 144 -45.30 23.63 37.77
CA ALA A 144 -46.47 23.62 36.90
C ALA A 144 -47.60 24.55 37.37
N GLU A 145 -47.80 24.72 38.67
CA GLU A 145 -48.79 25.67 39.22
C GLU A 145 -48.36 27.12 38.95
N ASP A 146 -47.06 27.41 39.08
CA ASP A 146 -46.50 28.71 38.73
C ASP A 146 -46.65 28.98 37.22
N LEU A 147 -46.29 28.02 36.36
CA LEU A 147 -46.53 28.10 34.91
C LEU A 147 -48.00 28.31 34.55
N TRP A 148 -48.92 27.70 35.30
CA TRP A 148 -50.36 27.89 35.10
C TRP A 148 -50.82 29.32 35.42
N ILE A 149 -50.29 29.92 36.49
CA ILE A 149 -50.57 31.32 36.84
C ILE A 149 -50.00 32.25 35.76
N GLN A 150 -48.75 32.02 35.34
CA GLN A 150 -48.09 32.80 34.29
C GLN A 150 -48.83 32.69 32.96
N ALA A 151 -49.37 31.51 32.61
CA ALA A 151 -50.17 31.32 31.42
C ALA A 151 -51.46 32.17 31.45
N LYS A 152 -52.17 32.21 32.59
CA LYS A 152 -53.35 33.08 32.76
C LYS A 152 -53.00 34.56 32.62
N GLU A 153 -51.89 34.97 33.22
CA GLU A 153 -51.41 36.35 33.16
C GLU A 153 -51.00 36.73 31.73
N LEU A 154 -50.29 35.85 31.03
CA LEU A 154 -49.97 36.03 29.61
C LEU A 154 -51.25 36.20 28.78
N VAL A 155 -52.23 35.31 28.92
CA VAL A 155 -53.51 35.41 28.19
C VAL A 155 -54.20 36.75 28.44
N ARG A 156 -54.21 37.23 29.69
CA ARG A 156 -54.77 38.54 30.03
C ARG A 156 -54.01 39.67 29.33
N HIS A 157 -52.67 39.67 29.39
CA HIS A 157 -51.85 40.66 28.70
C HIS A 157 -52.02 40.64 27.18
N LEU A 158 -52.22 39.46 26.58
CA LEU A 158 -52.50 39.34 25.15
C LEU A 158 -53.87 39.93 24.77
N LYS A 159 -54.90 39.72 25.59
CA LYS A 159 -56.25 40.27 25.37
C LYS A 159 -56.32 41.79 25.60
N ASP A 160 -55.55 42.29 26.55
CA ASP A 160 -55.53 43.71 26.94
C ASP A 160 -54.58 44.56 26.05
N ASN A 161 -53.84 43.97 25.12
CA ASN A 161 -52.89 44.69 24.26
C ASN A 161 -53.60 45.37 23.07
N PRO A 162 -53.65 46.71 23.00
CA PRO A 162 -54.38 47.42 21.95
C PRO A 162 -53.71 47.36 20.57
N GLU A 163 -52.43 46.97 20.50
CA GLU A 163 -51.66 46.86 19.24
C GLU A 163 -51.74 45.46 18.60
N LEU A 164 -52.42 44.52 19.26
CA LEU A 164 -52.56 43.12 18.83
C LEU A 164 -54.03 42.79 18.55
N ASP A 165 -54.36 42.33 17.35
CA ASP A 165 -55.63 41.66 17.10
C ASP A 165 -55.58 40.25 17.74
N PHE A 166 -56.12 40.15 18.96
CA PHE A 166 -56.09 38.93 19.75
C PHE A 166 -56.66 37.71 18.99
N GLU A 167 -57.59 37.89 18.05
CA GLU A 167 -58.20 36.79 17.30
C GLU A 167 -57.49 36.49 15.97
N LYS A 168 -56.94 37.52 15.29
CA LYS A 168 -56.40 37.38 13.92
C LYS A 168 -54.89 37.34 13.79
N ASP A 169 -54.16 37.96 14.70
CA ASP A 169 -52.71 38.03 14.61
C ASP A 169 -52.04 36.72 15.06
N TRP A 170 -50.90 36.36 14.49
CA TRP A 170 -50.15 35.17 14.93
C TRP A 170 -49.22 35.49 16.10
N LYS A 171 -49.26 34.63 17.12
CA LYS A 171 -48.43 34.71 18.34
C LYS A 171 -47.41 33.57 18.36
N LEU A 172 -46.16 33.88 18.66
CA LEU A 172 -45.13 32.89 18.96
C LEU A 172 -44.93 32.86 20.49
N ILE A 173 -45.32 31.77 21.14
CA ILE A 173 -45.23 31.63 22.61
C ILE A 173 -44.16 30.60 22.95
N THR A 174 -43.27 30.91 23.89
CA THR A 174 -42.25 29.97 24.38
C THR A 174 -42.52 29.61 25.83
N VAL A 175 -42.69 28.31 26.10
CA VAL A 175 -42.87 27.74 27.45
C VAL A 175 -41.52 27.16 27.87
N LEU A 176 -40.85 27.86 28.78
CA LEU A 176 -39.58 27.46 29.37
C LEU A 176 -39.86 26.66 30.66
N PHE A 177 -39.25 25.49 30.81
CA PHE A 177 -39.35 24.71 32.05
C PHE A 177 -38.04 23.98 32.34
N SER A 178 -37.87 23.49 33.57
CA SER A 178 -36.72 22.68 33.97
C SER A 178 -37.16 21.53 34.87
N ASN A 179 -36.55 20.37 34.67
CA ASN A 179 -36.69 19.17 35.48
C ASN A 179 -35.44 19.00 36.36
N THR A 180 -35.32 19.84 37.38
CA THR A 180 -34.17 19.88 38.32
C THR A 180 -33.90 18.56 39.03
N SER A 181 -34.88 17.67 39.12
CA SER A 181 -34.73 16.41 39.86
C SER A 181 -33.74 15.42 39.24
N GLN A 182 -33.38 15.57 37.96
CA GLN A 182 -32.61 14.61 37.14
C GLN A 182 -33.12 13.14 37.17
N CYS A 183 -34.22 12.86 37.87
CA CYS A 183 -34.79 11.53 38.08
C CYS A 183 -35.13 10.81 36.77
N HIS A 184 -35.39 11.57 35.71
CA HIS A 184 -35.68 11.04 34.38
C HIS A 184 -34.48 10.33 33.75
N LEU A 185 -33.26 10.49 34.29
CA LEU A 185 -32.04 9.84 33.81
C LEU A 185 -31.78 8.46 34.42
N CYS A 186 -32.52 8.04 35.46
CA CYS A 186 -32.37 6.69 36.00
C CYS A 186 -33.48 5.71 35.54
N SER A 187 -33.08 4.45 35.41
CA SER A 187 -33.92 3.35 34.96
C SER A 187 -34.69 2.75 36.13
N SER A 188 -35.79 3.38 36.56
CA SER A 188 -36.70 2.79 37.54
C SER A 188 -38.17 3.06 37.19
N ASP A 189 -39.05 2.08 37.44
CA ASP A 189 -40.50 2.21 37.21
C ASP A 189 -41.11 3.34 38.06
N GLN A 190 -40.54 3.58 39.24
CA GLN A 190 -40.98 4.65 40.13
C GLN A 190 -40.65 6.03 39.56
N GLN A 191 -39.56 6.15 38.78
CA GLN A 191 -39.13 7.38 38.10
C GLN A 191 -39.92 7.65 36.82
N LYS A 192 -40.25 6.61 36.03
CA LYS A 192 -41.20 6.74 34.90
C LYS A 192 -42.53 7.35 35.32
N ARG A 193 -43.07 6.95 36.48
CA ARG A 193 -44.30 7.55 37.04
C ARG A 193 -44.14 9.04 37.39
N HIS A 194 -43.00 9.41 37.98
CA HIS A 194 -42.72 10.82 38.31
C HIS A 194 -42.61 11.70 37.06
N LEU A 195 -41.94 11.19 36.03
CA LEU A 195 -41.81 11.80 34.72
C LEU A 195 -43.19 12.04 34.08
N MET A 196 -44.02 11.00 34.03
CA MET A 196 -45.36 11.08 33.46
C MET A 196 -46.25 12.10 34.20
N LYS A 197 -46.20 12.14 35.53
CA LYS A 197 -46.95 13.13 36.32
C LYS A 197 -46.54 14.57 35.99
N HIS A 198 -45.25 14.83 35.79
CA HIS A 198 -44.76 16.16 35.41
C HIS A 198 -45.21 16.54 33.98
N MET A 199 -45.16 15.59 33.04
CA MET A 199 -45.65 15.78 31.68
C MET A 199 -47.17 16.03 31.64
N GLU A 200 -47.96 15.30 32.42
CA GLU A 200 -49.41 15.52 32.56
C GLU A 200 -49.73 16.94 33.08
N MET A 201 -48.99 17.43 34.06
CA MET A 201 -49.18 18.78 34.59
C MET A 201 -48.88 19.87 33.55
N LEU A 202 -47.75 19.77 32.84
CA LEU A 202 -47.40 20.68 31.74
C LEU A 202 -48.41 20.60 30.59
N SER A 203 -48.93 19.40 30.29
CA SER A 203 -50.00 19.20 29.32
C SER A 203 -51.26 20.01 29.68
N GLY A 204 -51.57 20.13 30.97
CA GLY A 204 -52.63 21.02 31.45
C GLY A 204 -52.42 22.48 31.05
N VAL A 205 -51.20 23.02 31.22
CA VAL A 205 -50.86 24.40 30.82
C VAL A 205 -51.03 24.60 29.31
N LEU A 206 -50.58 23.62 28.52
CA LEU A 206 -50.74 23.65 27.06
C LEU A 206 -52.21 23.57 26.64
N ASP A 207 -53.02 22.78 27.35
CA ASP A 207 -54.48 22.69 27.15
C ASP A 207 -55.19 24.02 27.40
N TYR A 208 -54.76 24.76 28.43
CA TYR A 208 -55.27 26.09 28.72
C TYR A 208 -54.90 27.07 27.59
N LEU A 209 -53.63 27.10 27.16
CA LEU A 209 -53.19 27.96 26.05
C LEU A 209 -53.93 27.63 24.74
N HIS A 210 -54.12 26.34 24.44
CA HIS A 210 -54.87 25.89 23.27
C HIS A 210 -56.33 26.36 23.28
N ARG A 211 -56.97 26.39 24.46
CA ARG A 211 -58.36 26.85 24.58
C ARG A 211 -58.49 28.37 24.49
N GLU A 212 -57.56 29.10 25.07
CA GLU A 212 -57.70 30.55 25.26
C GLU A 212 -57.01 31.40 24.19
N VAL A 213 -55.96 30.89 23.52
CA VAL A 213 -55.12 31.67 22.60
C VAL A 213 -55.30 31.18 21.15
N PRO A 214 -56.08 31.89 20.31
CA PRO A 214 -56.17 31.58 18.90
C PRO A 214 -54.89 32.03 18.17
N ARG A 215 -54.55 31.32 17.10
CA ARG A 215 -53.43 31.63 16.19
C ARG A 215 -52.08 31.69 16.92
N ALA A 216 -51.73 30.59 17.58
CA ALA A 216 -50.47 30.49 18.33
C ALA A 216 -49.60 29.32 17.88
N PHE A 217 -48.31 29.59 17.72
CA PHE A 217 -47.27 28.59 17.65
C PHE A 217 -46.56 28.56 19.02
N VAL A 218 -46.53 27.40 19.66
CA VAL A 218 -45.97 27.23 21.01
C VAL A 218 -44.70 26.40 20.97
N ASN A 219 -43.58 26.98 21.39
CA ASN A 219 -42.34 26.27 21.68
C ASN A 219 -42.40 25.70 23.09
N LEU A 220 -42.19 24.40 23.26
CA LEU A 220 -41.96 23.78 24.56
C LEU A 220 -40.46 23.49 24.70
N VAL A 221 -39.81 24.12 25.67
CA VAL A 221 -38.34 24.17 25.81
C VAL A 221 -37.93 23.68 27.20
N ASP A 222 -37.21 22.56 27.25
CA ASP A 222 -36.59 22.07 28.49
C ASP A 222 -35.18 22.65 28.67
N LEU A 223 -34.96 23.34 29.79
CA LEU A 223 -33.72 23.99 30.16
C LEU A 223 -32.88 23.21 31.20
N SER A 224 -33.26 21.97 31.51
CA SER A 224 -32.59 21.15 32.53
C SER A 224 -31.08 21.08 32.36
N GLU A 225 -30.58 20.84 31.14
CA GLU A 225 -29.13 20.75 30.89
C GLU A 225 -28.40 22.09 30.86
N VAL A 226 -29.10 23.19 30.54
CA VAL A 226 -28.50 24.54 30.52
C VAL A 226 -28.21 24.99 31.96
N LEU A 227 -29.10 24.67 32.90
CA LEU A 227 -28.99 25.06 34.30
C LEU A 227 -27.98 24.20 35.08
N THR A 228 -27.81 22.91 34.74
CA THR A 228 -26.83 22.05 35.42
C THR A 228 -25.39 22.53 35.24
N MET A 229 -25.08 23.17 34.11
CA MET A 229 -23.75 23.76 33.86
C MET A 229 -23.49 25.00 34.72
N ALA A 230 -24.52 25.80 35.03
CA ALA A 230 -24.38 26.96 35.90
C ALA A 230 -24.04 26.55 37.35
N GLN A 231 -24.53 25.39 37.81
CA GLN A 231 -24.23 24.87 39.15
C GLN A 231 -22.83 24.27 39.28
N GLN A 232 -22.29 23.61 38.25
CA GLN A 232 -20.96 22.98 38.35
C GLN A 232 -19.81 24.00 38.52
N HIS A 233 -20.06 25.28 38.22
CA HIS A 233 -19.11 26.37 38.45
C HIS A 233 -19.32 27.14 39.77
N GLN A 234 -20.36 26.84 40.55
CA GLN A 234 -20.44 27.33 41.92
C GLN A 234 -19.63 26.40 42.83
N GLU A 235 -18.33 26.67 42.97
CA GLU A 235 -17.40 26.01 43.92
C GLU A 235 -17.77 26.21 45.41
N THR A 236 -18.98 26.66 45.73
CA THR A 236 -19.43 26.77 47.11
C THR A 236 -19.88 25.39 47.60
N GLY A 237 -19.11 24.81 48.53
CA GLY A 237 -19.25 23.46 49.12
C GLY A 237 -20.54 23.17 49.88
N PHE A 238 -21.70 23.50 49.32
CA PHE A 238 -23.01 23.12 49.83
C PHE A 238 -23.54 21.94 49.02
N SER A 239 -23.59 20.77 49.67
CA SER A 239 -24.27 19.59 49.16
C SER A 239 -25.72 19.96 48.81
N PRO A 240 -26.23 19.62 47.60
CA PRO A 240 -27.63 19.79 47.28
C PRO A 240 -28.50 19.08 48.34
N ALA A 241 -29.71 19.62 48.56
CA ALA A 241 -30.77 19.06 49.38
C ALA A 241 -30.87 17.52 49.28
N PRO A 242 -31.35 16.82 50.33
CA PRO A 242 -31.35 15.35 50.38
C PRO A 242 -32.00 14.79 49.11
N GLU A 243 -31.18 14.06 48.34
CA GLU A 243 -31.51 13.40 47.08
C GLU A 243 -32.89 12.74 47.16
N ILE A 244 -33.94 13.40 46.66
CA ILE A 244 -35.24 12.75 46.46
C ILE A 244 -35.10 11.60 45.44
N CYS A 245 -34.02 11.57 44.65
CA CYS A 245 -33.67 10.48 43.76
C CYS A 245 -32.31 9.87 44.09
N LYS A 246 -32.31 8.79 44.87
CA LYS A 246 -31.21 7.82 44.86
C LYS A 246 -31.37 6.92 43.65
N CYS A 247 -30.66 7.17 42.55
CA CYS A 247 -30.44 6.10 41.59
C CYS A 247 -29.65 5.01 42.36
N SER A 248 -30.19 3.80 42.51
CA SER A 248 -29.52 2.78 43.33
C SER A 248 -28.21 2.26 42.71
N GLU A 249 -27.91 2.69 41.48
CA GLU A 249 -26.79 2.25 40.67
C GLU A 249 -26.08 3.46 40.08
N GLU A 250 -24.75 3.35 39.89
CA GLU A 250 -23.99 4.32 39.10
C GLU A 250 -24.62 4.45 37.70
N ILE A 251 -25.01 5.67 37.35
CA ILE A 251 -25.60 5.96 36.04
C ILE A 251 -24.47 5.88 35.01
N THR A 252 -24.46 4.81 34.22
CA THR A 252 -23.56 4.67 33.07
C THR A 252 -23.86 5.72 32.00
N LYS A 253 -22.86 6.04 31.16
CA LYS A 253 -23.03 6.95 30.01
C LYS A 253 -24.15 6.48 29.08
N LEU A 254 -24.24 5.17 28.85
CA LEU A 254 -25.30 4.54 28.05
C LEU A 254 -26.68 4.73 28.68
N SER A 255 -26.86 4.45 29.98
CA SER A 255 -28.15 4.66 30.63
C SER A 255 -28.60 6.11 30.59
N LYS A 256 -27.68 7.06 30.79
CA LYS A 256 -27.99 8.49 30.69
C LYS A 256 -28.50 8.84 29.29
N ALA A 257 -27.75 8.47 28.26
CA ALA A 257 -28.07 8.78 26.87
C ALA A 257 -29.39 8.12 26.42
N VAL A 258 -29.61 6.85 26.76
CA VAL A 258 -30.85 6.11 26.43
C VAL A 258 -32.05 6.73 27.14
N MET A 259 -31.95 7.02 28.44
CA MET A 259 -33.05 7.61 29.20
C MET A 259 -33.40 9.02 28.72
N GLN A 260 -32.40 9.81 28.39
CA GLN A 260 -32.57 11.16 27.81
C GLN A 260 -33.25 11.11 26.45
N TRP A 261 -32.88 10.15 25.60
CA TRP A 261 -33.49 9.95 24.30
C TRP A 261 -34.96 9.54 24.45
N SER A 262 -35.24 8.60 25.35
CA SER A 262 -36.61 8.14 25.62
C SER A 262 -37.48 9.22 26.24
N TYR A 263 -36.89 10.14 27.00
CA TYR A 263 -37.60 11.31 27.51
C TYR A 263 -37.99 12.28 26.37
N GLN A 264 -37.06 12.57 25.45
CA GLN A 264 -37.36 13.37 24.26
C GLN A 264 -38.46 12.72 23.42
N GLU A 265 -38.33 11.42 23.12
CA GLU A 265 -39.28 10.68 22.31
C GLU A 265 -40.68 10.70 22.95
N ALA A 266 -40.78 10.54 24.28
CA ALA A 266 -42.05 10.60 24.98
C ALA A 266 -42.76 11.96 24.82
N TRP A 267 -42.03 13.08 24.85
CA TRP A 267 -42.59 14.40 24.58
C TRP A 267 -43.04 14.56 23.12
N GLU A 268 -42.21 14.12 22.18
CA GLU A 268 -42.51 14.22 20.76
C GLU A 268 -43.74 13.40 20.39
N ASP A 269 -43.85 12.16 20.89
CA ASP A 269 -45.00 11.29 20.66
C ASP A 269 -46.28 11.85 21.29
N LEU A 270 -46.20 12.37 22.53
CA LEU A 270 -47.33 13.00 23.20
C LEU A 270 -47.86 14.17 22.38
N LEU A 271 -46.98 15.08 21.93
CA LEU A 271 -47.38 16.28 21.21
C LEU A 271 -47.81 16.00 19.77
N ALA A 272 -47.13 15.10 19.05
CA ALA A 272 -47.47 14.72 17.69
C ALA A 272 -48.85 14.04 17.59
N SER A 273 -49.22 13.24 18.60
CA SER A 273 -50.51 12.55 18.69
C SER A 273 -51.63 13.39 19.33
N SER A 274 -51.26 14.48 20.01
CA SER A 274 -52.20 15.37 20.70
C SER A 274 -53.18 16.10 19.76
N LYS A 275 -54.21 16.70 20.37
CA LYS A 275 -55.12 17.64 19.69
C LYS A 275 -54.41 18.89 19.15
N PHE A 276 -53.27 19.28 19.73
CA PHE A 276 -52.50 20.46 19.32
C PHE A 276 -51.96 20.33 17.90
N ASN A 277 -51.64 19.12 17.42
CA ASN A 277 -51.12 18.93 16.07
C ASN A 277 -52.22 18.80 15.00
N LYS A 278 -53.49 18.72 15.41
CA LYS A 278 -54.64 18.56 14.48
C LYS A 278 -55.31 19.89 14.12
N HIS A 279 -55.06 20.94 14.90
CA HIS A 279 -55.75 22.22 14.80
C HIS A 279 -55.05 23.17 13.80
N GLU A 280 -55.82 23.89 12.99
CA GLU A 280 -55.23 24.81 12.00
C GLU A 280 -54.69 26.10 12.62
N THR A 281 -55.13 26.49 13.81
CA THR A 281 -54.75 27.77 14.44
C THR A 281 -53.85 27.63 15.66
N PHE A 282 -53.44 26.42 16.03
CA PHE A 282 -52.63 26.20 17.22
C PHE A 282 -51.73 24.99 17.01
N ALA A 283 -50.45 25.09 17.40
CA ALA A 283 -49.53 23.95 17.43
C ALA A 283 -48.55 24.10 18.59
N VAL A 284 -48.19 22.98 19.21
CA VAL A 284 -47.09 22.91 20.19
C VAL A 284 -45.99 22.05 19.58
N VAL A 285 -44.74 22.50 19.69
CA VAL A 285 -43.57 21.78 19.19
C VAL A 285 -42.54 21.71 20.31
N PHE A 286 -42.06 20.49 20.60
CA PHE A 286 -40.94 20.32 21.52
C PHE A 286 -39.66 20.76 20.81
N GLN A 287 -38.92 21.65 21.46
CA GLN A 287 -37.62 22.12 21.00
C GLN A 287 -36.58 21.45 21.92
N SER A 288 -35.90 20.42 21.41
CA SER A 288 -34.87 19.70 22.17
C SER A 288 -33.56 20.51 22.18
N PHE A 289 -32.90 20.58 23.34
CA PHE A 289 -31.62 21.27 23.53
C PHE A 289 -30.50 20.34 23.99
N PHE A 290 -30.63 19.04 23.76
CA PHE A 290 -29.68 18.05 24.23
C PHE A 290 -28.39 18.13 23.42
N SER A 291 -27.44 18.89 23.95
CA SER A 291 -26.09 18.97 23.45
C SER A 291 -25.20 18.79 24.65
N GLU A 292 -24.47 17.66 24.73
CA GLU A 292 -23.22 17.62 25.48
C GLU A 292 -22.31 18.68 24.85
N VAL A 293 -22.34 19.89 25.38
CA VAL A 293 -21.31 20.90 25.14
C VAL A 293 -20.44 20.85 26.37
N GLU A 294 -19.22 20.34 26.23
CA GLU A 294 -18.12 20.89 27.01
C GLU A 294 -17.98 22.35 26.55
N LEU A 295 -18.79 23.26 27.10
CA LEU A 295 -18.50 24.67 26.94
C LEU A 295 -17.13 24.91 27.59
N PRO A 296 -16.27 25.72 26.96
CA PRO A 296 -15.02 26.15 27.59
C PRO A 296 -15.30 26.66 29.01
N LEU A 297 -14.38 26.40 29.93
CA LEU A 297 -14.38 26.74 31.36
C LEU A 297 -14.69 28.22 31.73
N GLU A 298 -15.05 29.07 30.79
CA GLU A 298 -15.32 30.48 31.00
C GLU A 298 -16.81 30.75 31.25
N ARG A 299 -17.07 31.63 32.23
CA ARG A 299 -18.38 31.99 32.74
C ARG A 299 -19.40 32.32 31.63
N PRO A 300 -20.67 31.89 31.78
CA PRO A 300 -21.74 32.22 30.86
C PRO A 300 -21.96 33.75 30.84
N SER A 301 -21.60 34.36 29.72
CA SER A 301 -21.77 35.79 29.48
C SER A 301 -23.18 36.07 28.93
N PRO A 302 -23.62 37.33 28.80
CA PRO A 302 -24.87 37.70 28.12
C PRO A 302 -25.03 37.12 26.70
N GLN A 303 -23.95 36.59 26.11
CA GLN A 303 -24.03 35.78 24.89
C GLN A 303 -24.93 34.55 25.02
N ASP A 304 -25.29 34.08 26.23
CA ASP A 304 -26.16 32.91 26.40
C ASP A 304 -27.61 33.16 25.96
N SER A 305 -28.19 34.33 26.25
CA SER A 305 -29.56 34.62 25.84
C SER A 305 -29.70 34.64 24.32
N THR A 306 -28.76 35.30 23.62
CA THR A 306 -28.75 35.34 22.15
C THR A 306 -28.43 33.98 21.54
N THR A 307 -27.53 33.22 22.14
CA THR A 307 -27.20 31.85 21.69
C THR A 307 -28.39 30.91 21.85
N LEU A 308 -29.08 30.96 22.99
CA LEU A 308 -30.29 30.17 23.23
C LEU A 308 -31.43 30.60 22.29
N ALA A 309 -31.63 31.89 22.07
CA ALA A 309 -32.58 32.42 21.08
C ALA A 309 -32.27 31.90 19.67
N LEU A 310 -31.00 31.92 19.26
CA LEU A 310 -30.57 31.41 17.96
C LEU A 310 -30.79 29.89 17.85
N ARG A 311 -30.58 29.12 18.93
CA ARG A 311 -30.88 27.68 18.96
C ARG A 311 -32.37 27.42 18.84
N ILE A 312 -33.21 28.13 19.60
CA ILE A 312 -34.68 28.04 19.50
C ILE A 312 -35.10 28.35 18.06
N TRP A 313 -34.57 29.44 17.48
CA TRP A 313 -34.84 29.81 16.09
C TRP A 313 -34.44 28.72 15.10
N ASN A 314 -33.19 28.26 15.15
CA ASN A 314 -32.68 27.24 14.23
C ASN A 314 -33.48 25.93 14.36
N SER A 315 -33.90 25.56 15.56
CA SER A 315 -34.74 24.38 15.81
C SER A 315 -36.14 24.51 15.18
N MET A 316 -36.74 25.72 15.16
CA MET A 316 -37.99 25.98 14.44
C MET A 316 -37.84 25.96 12.91
N MET A 317 -36.63 26.18 12.41
CA MET A 317 -36.29 26.14 10.98
C MET A 317 -35.92 24.73 10.49
N GLU A 318 -36.01 23.71 11.35
CA GLU A 318 -35.74 22.32 10.99
C GLU A 318 -36.96 21.42 11.16
N PRO A 319 -37.18 20.46 10.22
CA PRO A 319 -38.24 19.47 10.36
C PRO A 319 -38.13 18.70 11.67
N VAL A 320 -39.26 18.49 12.33
CA VAL A 320 -39.33 17.66 13.53
C VAL A 320 -38.89 16.23 13.22
N GLY A 321 -38.06 15.65 14.08
CA GLY A 321 -37.34 14.39 13.85
C GLY A 321 -35.99 14.53 13.12
N ARG A 322 -35.62 15.73 12.66
CA ARG A 322 -34.32 16.05 12.03
C ARG A 322 -33.52 17.14 12.76
N LYS A 323 -33.98 17.55 13.94
CA LYS A 323 -33.39 18.63 14.74
C LYS A 323 -32.04 18.29 15.38
N ASP A 324 -31.65 17.01 15.34
CA ASP A 324 -30.40 16.50 15.92
C ASP A 324 -29.18 16.63 14.99
N GLY A 325 -29.30 17.39 13.90
CA GLY A 325 -28.26 17.58 12.89
C GLY A 325 -26.90 17.99 13.49
N THR A 326 -25.82 17.59 12.84
CA THR A 326 -24.47 18.09 13.14
C THR A 326 -24.46 19.60 12.98
N LEU A 327 -24.14 20.34 14.05
CA LEU A 327 -23.82 21.75 13.96
C LEU A 327 -22.34 21.89 14.30
N ASN A 328 -21.51 22.11 13.29
CA ASN A 328 -20.16 22.61 13.51
C ASN A 328 -20.21 23.95 14.27
N GLU A 329 -19.12 24.34 14.96
CA GLU A 329 -19.08 25.62 15.68
C GLU A 329 -19.53 26.82 14.82
N ALA A 330 -19.13 26.83 13.54
CA ALA A 330 -19.52 27.84 12.58
C ALA A 330 -21.04 27.81 12.28
N GLU A 331 -21.63 26.62 12.17
CA GLU A 331 -23.08 26.47 11.94
C GLU A 331 -23.89 26.81 13.19
N ARG A 332 -23.37 26.55 14.41
CA ARG A 332 -23.99 27.00 15.67
C ARG A 332 -24.12 28.51 15.76
N LYS A 333 -23.17 29.24 15.16
CA LYS A 333 -23.15 30.72 15.11
C LYS A 333 -23.82 31.28 13.85
N THR A 334 -24.42 30.43 13.01
CA THR A 334 -25.09 30.85 11.78
C THR A 334 -26.59 30.64 11.89
N MET A 335 -27.34 31.68 11.55
CA MET A 335 -28.80 31.62 11.53
C MET A 335 -29.30 30.85 10.31
N LYS A 336 -30.20 29.88 10.53
CA LYS A 336 -30.92 29.19 9.45
C LYS A 336 -32.04 30.06 8.90
N CYS A 337 -32.20 30.04 7.58
CA CYS A 337 -33.21 30.81 6.87
C CYS A 337 -34.29 29.88 6.32
N PRO A 338 -35.57 30.32 6.29
CA PRO A 338 -36.62 29.59 5.59
C PRO A 338 -36.27 29.43 4.11
N SER A 339 -36.40 28.22 3.57
CA SER A 339 -36.14 27.95 2.15
C SER A 339 -37.37 28.28 1.28
N GLN A 340 -37.21 28.25 -0.04
CA GLN A 340 -38.37 28.37 -0.94
C GLN A 340 -39.28 27.15 -0.87
N GLU A 341 -38.73 25.95 -0.63
CA GLU A 341 -39.53 24.73 -0.48
C GLU A 341 -40.26 24.65 0.88
N SER A 342 -39.72 25.30 1.92
CA SER A 342 -40.28 25.31 3.27
C SER A 342 -40.21 26.71 3.89
N PRO A 343 -41.04 27.66 3.42
CA PRO A 343 -41.01 29.06 3.87
C PRO A 343 -41.66 29.28 5.24
N TYR A 344 -41.91 28.22 6.01
CA TYR A 344 -42.74 28.20 7.22
C TYR A 344 -41.98 27.63 8.43
N LEU A 345 -42.50 27.87 9.64
CA LEU A 345 -42.03 27.22 10.87
C LEU A 345 -42.41 25.74 10.85
N PHE A 346 -41.50 24.85 11.27
CA PHE A 346 -41.77 23.42 11.30
C PHE A 346 -42.62 23.02 12.51
N THR A 347 -43.64 22.22 12.23
CA THR A 347 -44.55 21.54 13.15
C THR A 347 -44.49 20.04 12.90
N TYR A 348 -45.02 19.21 13.80
CA TYR A 348 -45.08 17.76 13.55
C TYR A 348 -45.83 17.43 12.24
N ARG A 349 -46.92 18.15 11.93
CA ARG A 349 -47.71 17.94 10.71
C ARG A 349 -46.95 18.29 9.42
N ASN A 350 -46.38 19.50 9.29
CA ASN A 350 -45.67 19.88 8.06
C ASN A 350 -44.28 19.23 7.93
N SER A 351 -43.77 18.62 9.00
CA SER A 351 -42.56 17.80 8.96
C SER A 351 -42.83 16.35 8.55
N ASN A 352 -44.10 15.97 8.34
CA ASN A 352 -44.52 14.57 8.18
C ASN A 352 -44.01 13.66 9.32
N TYR A 353 -43.90 14.19 10.54
CA TYR A 353 -43.46 13.43 11.69
C TYR A 353 -44.55 12.42 12.06
N GLN A 354 -44.23 11.13 11.96
CA GLN A 354 -45.07 10.07 12.48
C GLN A 354 -44.58 9.75 13.89
N ALA A 355 -45.45 9.93 14.88
CA ALA A 355 -45.23 9.36 16.21
C ALA A 355 -44.93 7.88 16.02
N ARG A 356 -43.83 7.39 16.61
CA ARG A 356 -43.48 5.98 16.54
C ARG A 356 -44.53 5.27 17.38
N GLN A 357 -45.63 4.86 16.74
CA GLN A 357 -46.44 3.82 17.34
C GLN A 357 -45.48 2.64 17.50
N LEU A 358 -45.01 2.43 18.73
CA LEU A 358 -44.65 1.12 19.23
C LEU A 358 -45.89 0.27 18.98
N LYS A 359 -46.06 -0.20 17.75
CA LYS A 359 -46.99 -1.27 17.47
C LYS A 359 -46.59 -2.33 18.50
N PRO A 360 -47.54 -2.88 19.27
CA PRO A 360 -47.25 -4.06 20.05
C PRO A 360 -46.96 -5.16 19.05
N ILE A 361 -45.71 -5.20 18.58
CA ILE A 361 -45.20 -6.22 17.70
C ILE A 361 -45.11 -7.43 18.63
N GLY A 362 -46.11 -8.31 18.54
CA GLY A 362 -46.23 -9.47 19.40
C GLY A 362 -44.91 -10.21 19.46
N LYS A 363 -44.48 -10.61 20.67
CA LYS A 363 -43.24 -11.33 21.00
C LYS A 363 -42.43 -11.70 19.75
N PHE A 364 -41.66 -10.75 19.24
CA PHE A 364 -40.89 -10.92 18.01
C PHE A 364 -39.66 -11.78 18.37
N GLN A 365 -39.86 -13.09 18.48
CA GLN A 365 -38.76 -14.05 18.62
C GLN A 365 -38.14 -14.24 17.23
N MET A 366 -37.29 -13.29 16.82
CA MET A 366 -36.44 -13.52 15.64
C MET A 366 -35.43 -14.62 15.99
N LYS A 367 -35.72 -15.83 15.53
CA LYS A 367 -34.83 -16.99 15.68
C LYS A 367 -33.80 -16.98 14.56
N GLU A 368 -32.59 -16.53 14.85
CA GLU A 368 -31.48 -16.56 13.90
C GLU A 368 -30.64 -17.84 14.06
N GLY A 369 -31.28 -18.95 13.72
CA GLY A 369 -30.68 -20.28 13.77
C GLY A 369 -29.87 -20.64 12.52
N THR A 370 -29.01 -21.64 12.71
CA THR A 370 -28.18 -22.22 11.66
C THR A 370 -28.28 -23.74 11.69
N LYS A 371 -28.45 -24.34 10.52
CA LYS A 371 -28.46 -25.80 10.38
C LYS A 371 -27.05 -26.35 10.63
N PHE A 372 -26.93 -27.30 11.55
CA PHE A 372 -25.68 -27.96 11.89
C PHE A 372 -25.59 -29.34 11.20
N THR A 373 -24.53 -29.59 10.44
CA THR A 373 -24.38 -30.82 9.64
C THR A 373 -23.01 -31.49 9.75
N CYS A 374 -22.22 -31.16 10.78
CA CYS A 374 -20.89 -31.75 10.94
C CYS A 374 -21.00 -33.24 11.32
N PRO A 375 -20.34 -34.15 10.58
CA PRO A 375 -20.50 -35.59 10.77
C PRO A 375 -19.71 -36.12 11.97
N ASP A 376 -18.47 -35.65 12.14
CA ASP A 376 -17.61 -36.03 13.26
C ASP A 376 -17.88 -35.10 14.45
N LYS A 377 -18.36 -35.69 15.54
CA LYS A 377 -18.67 -34.99 16.79
C LYS A 377 -17.94 -35.60 17.99
N ASP A 378 -17.03 -36.54 17.75
CA ASP A 378 -16.47 -37.36 18.81
C ASP A 378 -15.34 -36.61 19.55
N PRO A 379 -15.25 -36.76 20.89
CA PRO A 379 -14.09 -36.29 21.64
C PRO A 379 -12.84 -37.06 21.24
N SER A 380 -11.68 -36.57 21.68
CA SER A 380 -10.42 -37.32 21.57
C SER A 380 -10.51 -38.62 22.38
N ASP A 381 -9.86 -39.69 21.90
CA ASP A 381 -9.87 -41.03 22.55
C ASP A 381 -9.40 -41.02 24.02
N SER A 382 -8.61 -40.02 24.38
CA SER A 382 -8.22 -39.71 25.76
C SER A 382 -8.24 -38.20 25.96
N ILE A 383 -8.38 -37.75 27.21
CA ILE A 383 -8.36 -36.32 27.54
C ILE A 383 -7.04 -35.72 27.03
N PRO A 384 -7.06 -34.76 26.08
CA PRO A 384 -5.85 -34.21 25.52
C PRO A 384 -4.96 -33.62 26.61
N THR A 385 -3.65 -33.85 26.53
CA THR A 385 -2.66 -33.25 27.45
C THR A 385 -2.12 -31.92 26.93
N THR A 386 -2.41 -31.60 25.67
CA THR A 386 -1.96 -30.37 25.00
C THR A 386 -3.12 -29.65 24.32
N VAL A 387 -3.11 -28.33 24.40
CA VAL A 387 -4.07 -27.41 23.77
C VAL A 387 -4.03 -27.50 22.25
N HIS A 388 -2.89 -27.95 21.69
CA HIS A 388 -2.65 -28.07 20.25
C HIS A 388 -3.30 -29.30 19.61
N ARG A 389 -3.94 -30.16 20.41
CA ARG A 389 -4.69 -31.36 19.97
C ARG A 389 -6.14 -31.37 20.47
N LEU A 390 -6.72 -30.18 20.69
CA LEU A 390 -8.11 -30.07 21.11
C LEU A 390 -9.07 -30.20 19.95
N ARG A 391 -9.94 -31.22 20.03
CA ARG A 391 -11.16 -31.27 19.22
C ARG A 391 -12.26 -30.46 19.89
N PRO A 392 -13.26 -29.98 19.15
CA PRO A 392 -14.39 -29.25 19.75
C PRO A 392 -15.10 -29.98 20.89
N ALA A 393 -15.26 -31.31 20.80
CA ALA A 393 -15.92 -32.13 21.82
C ALA A 393 -15.12 -32.29 23.12
N ASP A 394 -13.81 -31.98 23.10
CA ASP A 394 -12.95 -32.01 24.29
C ASP A 394 -13.23 -30.83 25.23
N ILE A 395 -13.77 -29.72 24.72
CA ILE A 395 -14.09 -28.52 25.51
C ILE A 395 -15.26 -28.82 26.45
N LYS A 396 -15.04 -28.59 27.76
CA LYS A 396 -16.03 -28.84 28.83
C LYS A 396 -16.62 -27.55 29.39
N VAL A 397 -15.87 -26.45 29.34
CA VAL A 397 -16.26 -25.18 29.95
C VAL A 397 -16.08 -24.04 28.95
N ILE A 398 -17.05 -23.14 28.89
CA ILE A 398 -16.97 -21.88 28.14
C ILE A 398 -17.12 -20.68 29.08
N GLY A 399 -16.36 -19.63 28.83
CA GLY A 399 -16.47 -18.35 29.53
C GLY A 399 -16.16 -17.18 28.61
N ALA A 400 -16.47 -15.96 29.05
CA ALA A 400 -16.14 -14.77 28.29
C ALA A 400 -15.87 -13.54 29.17
N MET A 401 -15.08 -12.63 28.62
CA MET A 401 -14.75 -11.33 29.19
C MET A 401 -14.92 -10.26 28.10
N GLY A 402 -15.27 -9.04 28.49
CA GLY A 402 -15.43 -7.95 27.54
C GLY A 402 -16.38 -6.84 27.99
N ASP A 403 -17.04 -6.25 27.00
CA ASP A 403 -17.96 -5.13 27.17
C ASP A 403 -19.43 -5.50 26.90
N SER A 404 -20.25 -4.49 26.55
CA SER A 404 -21.68 -4.64 26.28
C SER A 404 -21.99 -5.56 25.10
N LEU A 405 -21.10 -5.71 24.11
CA LEU A 405 -21.31 -6.63 22.98
C LEU A 405 -21.15 -8.09 23.42
N THR A 406 -20.21 -8.37 24.33
CA THR A 406 -20.06 -9.69 24.96
C THR A 406 -21.15 -9.95 26.01
N ALA A 407 -21.67 -8.91 26.68
CA ALA A 407 -22.82 -9.04 27.59
C ALA A 407 -24.16 -9.24 26.86
N GLY A 408 -24.26 -8.88 25.58
CA GLY A 408 -25.48 -9.01 24.77
C GLY A 408 -26.49 -7.88 25.01
N ASN A 409 -26.02 -6.66 25.28
CA ASN A 409 -26.89 -5.49 25.42
C ASN A 409 -27.76 -5.30 24.17
N GLY A 410 -29.09 -5.26 24.37
CA GLY A 410 -30.05 -5.03 23.30
C GLY A 410 -30.17 -6.15 22.26
N ALA A 411 -29.49 -7.29 22.42
CA ALA A 411 -29.43 -8.31 21.38
C ALA A 411 -30.82 -8.88 21.01
N GLY A 412 -31.71 -8.99 22.00
CA GLY A 412 -33.09 -9.45 21.85
C GLY A 412 -34.13 -8.33 21.74
N SER A 413 -33.70 -7.07 21.61
CA SER A 413 -34.62 -5.94 21.63
C SER A 413 -35.45 -5.84 20.35
N SER A 414 -36.73 -5.52 20.53
CA SER A 414 -37.63 -5.27 19.41
C SER A 414 -37.26 -3.97 18.69
N PRO A 415 -37.38 -3.89 17.34
CA PRO A 415 -37.08 -2.67 16.60
C PRO A 415 -37.77 -1.43 17.18
N GLY A 416 -37.01 -0.35 17.37
CA GLY A 416 -37.50 0.91 17.95
C GLY A 416 -37.55 0.98 19.48
N ASN A 417 -37.41 -0.14 20.20
CA ASN A 417 -37.40 -0.14 21.67
C ASN A 417 -36.02 0.18 22.24
N VAL A 418 -35.61 1.45 22.19
CA VAL A 418 -34.27 1.89 22.61
C VAL A 418 -34.04 1.72 24.12
N LEU A 419 -35.08 1.82 24.96
CA LEU A 419 -34.95 1.58 26.40
C LEU A 419 -34.42 0.18 26.71
N ASP A 420 -34.79 -0.81 25.89
CA ASP A 420 -34.44 -2.21 26.10
C ASP A 420 -32.99 -2.54 25.68
N VAL A 421 -32.27 -1.59 25.08
CA VAL A 421 -30.81 -1.69 24.88
C VAL A 421 -30.05 -1.80 26.21
N LEU A 422 -30.64 -1.27 27.30
CA LEU A 422 -30.10 -1.42 28.65
C LEU A 422 -30.24 -2.85 29.19
N THR A 423 -31.09 -3.67 28.57
CA THR A 423 -31.24 -5.09 28.91
C THR A 423 -30.07 -5.90 28.35
N GLN A 424 -29.39 -6.64 29.22
CA GLN A 424 -28.26 -7.50 28.86
C GLN A 424 -28.75 -8.93 28.57
N TYR A 425 -28.95 -9.26 27.29
CA TYR A 425 -29.39 -10.57 26.81
C TYR A 425 -28.22 -11.56 26.75
N ARG A 426 -27.66 -11.91 27.91
CA ARG A 426 -26.48 -12.77 28.03
C ARG A 426 -26.66 -14.12 27.34
N GLY A 427 -27.87 -14.69 27.36
CA GLY A 427 -28.20 -15.94 26.66
C GLY A 427 -28.12 -15.88 25.14
N LEU A 428 -28.12 -14.68 24.54
CA LEU A 428 -27.97 -14.44 23.10
C LEU A 428 -26.56 -13.97 22.71
N SER A 429 -25.63 -13.87 23.68
CA SER A 429 -24.26 -13.42 23.42
C SER A 429 -23.56 -14.34 22.41
N TRP A 430 -22.92 -13.75 21.40
CA TRP A 430 -22.32 -14.47 20.28
C TRP A 430 -21.19 -15.40 20.74
N SER A 431 -20.48 -15.02 21.79
CA SER A 431 -19.30 -15.72 22.30
C SER A 431 -19.59 -16.74 23.41
N VAL A 432 -20.72 -16.63 24.13
CA VAL A 432 -20.98 -17.46 25.34
C VAL A 432 -22.46 -17.69 25.69
N GLY A 433 -23.41 -17.11 24.97
CA GLY A 433 -24.83 -17.30 25.23
C GLY A 433 -25.30 -18.70 24.82
N GLY A 434 -26.17 -19.33 25.60
CA GLY A 434 -26.67 -20.69 25.33
C GLY A 434 -28.19 -20.83 25.44
N ASP A 435 -28.94 -19.77 25.15
CA ASP A 435 -30.40 -19.88 25.02
C ASP A 435 -30.79 -20.80 23.86
N GLU A 436 -31.83 -21.61 24.07
CA GLU A 436 -32.38 -22.56 23.09
C GLU A 436 -31.34 -23.55 22.49
N THR A 437 -31.37 -23.75 21.17
CA THR A 437 -30.50 -24.65 20.40
C THR A 437 -29.91 -23.90 19.20
N ILE A 438 -28.90 -24.48 18.54
CA ILE A 438 -28.27 -23.86 17.37
C ILE A 438 -29.24 -23.62 16.20
N GLU A 439 -30.30 -24.43 16.10
CA GLU A 439 -31.34 -24.31 15.07
C GLU A 439 -32.20 -23.05 15.21
N THR A 440 -32.15 -22.38 16.37
CA THR A 440 -32.93 -21.17 16.64
C THR A 440 -32.09 -19.99 17.10
N VAL A 441 -30.98 -20.24 17.80
CA VAL A 441 -30.07 -19.23 18.34
C VAL A 441 -28.63 -19.68 18.08
N THR A 442 -27.96 -19.05 17.11
CA THR A 442 -26.57 -19.37 16.79
C THR A 442 -25.63 -18.58 17.70
N THR A 443 -24.85 -19.29 18.52
CA THR A 443 -23.80 -18.74 19.39
C THR A 443 -22.63 -19.73 19.44
N LEU A 444 -21.44 -19.30 19.88
CA LEU A 444 -20.32 -20.22 20.06
C LEU A 444 -20.67 -21.34 21.05
N ALA A 445 -21.40 -21.05 22.13
CA ALA A 445 -21.80 -22.08 23.08
C ALA A 445 -22.76 -23.10 22.45
N ASN A 446 -23.75 -22.66 21.66
CA ASN A 446 -24.66 -23.60 20.99
C ASN A 446 -23.96 -24.40 19.87
N ILE A 447 -22.93 -23.85 19.21
CA ILE A 447 -22.06 -24.62 18.31
C ILE A 447 -21.31 -25.70 19.10
N LEU A 448 -20.67 -25.35 20.21
CA LEU A 448 -19.91 -26.32 21.03
C LEU A 448 -20.81 -27.37 21.67
N ARG A 449 -22.07 -27.04 22.02
CA ARG A 449 -23.05 -27.99 22.55
C ARG A 449 -23.45 -29.09 21.57
N GLU A 450 -23.30 -28.85 20.26
CA GLU A 450 -23.48 -29.91 19.25
C GLU A 450 -22.39 -30.98 19.36
N PHE A 451 -21.17 -30.60 19.73
CA PHE A 451 -20.05 -31.52 19.94
C PHE A 451 -20.02 -32.10 21.36
N ASN A 452 -20.41 -31.29 22.36
CA ASN A 452 -20.49 -31.71 23.75
C ASN A 452 -21.74 -31.13 24.44
N PRO A 453 -22.86 -31.88 24.48
CA PRO A 453 -24.10 -31.42 25.12
C PRO A 453 -23.99 -31.11 26.62
N SER A 454 -22.92 -31.58 27.29
CA SER A 454 -22.64 -31.34 28.71
C SER A 454 -21.75 -30.12 28.97
N LEU A 455 -21.57 -29.24 27.96
CA LEU A 455 -20.84 -27.98 28.10
C LEU A 455 -21.36 -27.15 29.29
N LYS A 456 -20.47 -26.54 30.06
CA LYS A 456 -20.79 -25.70 31.23
C LYS A 456 -20.29 -24.28 31.06
N GLY A 457 -20.83 -23.33 31.83
CA GLY A 457 -20.36 -21.94 31.87
C GLY A 457 -21.06 -20.96 30.94
N PHE A 458 -21.86 -21.45 29.99
CA PHE A 458 -22.64 -20.61 29.08
C PHE A 458 -23.74 -19.83 29.81
N SER A 459 -24.05 -18.64 29.34
CA SER A 459 -25.09 -17.78 29.93
C SER A 459 -26.47 -18.09 29.38
N VAL A 460 -27.53 -17.77 30.14
CA VAL A 460 -28.93 -17.92 29.71
C VAL A 460 -29.77 -16.71 30.12
N GLY A 461 -30.78 -16.36 29.31
CA GLY A 461 -31.69 -15.25 29.59
C GLY A 461 -31.00 -13.90 29.76
N THR A 462 -31.55 -13.07 30.64
CA THR A 462 -31.09 -11.69 30.87
C THR A 462 -30.55 -11.48 32.28
N GLY A 463 -29.58 -10.56 32.42
CA GLY A 463 -29.03 -10.17 33.72
C GLY A 463 -27.64 -9.53 33.64
N LYS A 464 -27.15 -8.99 34.76
CA LYS A 464 -25.77 -8.50 34.93
C LYS A 464 -24.79 -9.64 35.21
N GLU A 465 -23.49 -9.36 35.17
CA GLU A 465 -22.40 -10.35 35.35
C GLU A 465 -22.39 -11.02 36.73
N ASN A 466 -23.01 -10.37 37.73
CA ASN A 466 -23.18 -10.89 39.08
C ASN A 466 -24.44 -11.75 39.27
N THR A 467 -25.27 -11.89 38.24
CA THR A 467 -26.47 -12.72 38.30
C THR A 467 -26.13 -14.19 38.02
N PRO A 468 -26.82 -15.17 38.63
CA PRO A 468 -26.57 -16.59 38.37
C PRO A 468 -26.70 -16.98 36.89
N ARG A 469 -27.56 -16.26 36.16
CA ARG A 469 -27.82 -16.43 34.72
C ARG A 469 -26.63 -16.06 33.83
N ALA A 470 -25.71 -15.21 34.31
CA ALA A 470 -24.50 -14.87 33.59
C ALA A 470 -23.50 -16.03 33.55
N SER A 471 -23.54 -16.94 34.52
CA SER A 471 -22.57 -18.03 34.67
C SER A 471 -21.12 -17.52 34.54
N PHE A 472 -20.38 -17.91 33.50
CA PHE A 472 -18.98 -17.49 33.27
C PHE A 472 -18.82 -16.35 32.26
N ASN A 473 -19.88 -15.64 31.91
CA ASN A 473 -19.78 -14.38 31.18
C ASN A 473 -19.54 -13.24 32.17
N GLN A 474 -18.31 -12.75 32.24
CA GLN A 474 -17.90 -11.65 33.12
C GLN A 474 -17.76 -10.32 32.38
N ALA A 475 -18.31 -10.21 31.17
CA ALA A 475 -18.35 -8.95 30.46
C ALA A 475 -19.24 -7.93 31.17
N VAL A 476 -18.78 -6.68 31.22
CA VAL A 476 -19.43 -5.56 31.91
C VAL A 476 -19.78 -4.48 30.89
N ALA A 477 -21.05 -4.08 30.83
CA ALA A 477 -21.50 -3.07 29.87
C ALA A 477 -20.75 -1.74 30.07
N GLY A 478 -20.22 -1.17 28.98
CA GLY A 478 -19.43 0.06 29.02
C GLY A 478 -17.98 -0.10 29.50
N ALA A 479 -17.52 -1.32 29.76
CA ALA A 479 -16.15 -1.58 30.17
C ALA A 479 -15.14 -1.15 29.09
N LYS A 480 -13.99 -0.72 29.57
CA LYS A 480 -12.78 -0.45 28.79
C LYS A 480 -11.71 -1.50 29.13
N SER A 481 -10.59 -1.48 28.42
CA SER A 481 -9.48 -2.40 28.64
C SER A 481 -8.99 -2.44 30.10
N ASP A 482 -9.00 -1.31 30.83
CA ASP A 482 -8.59 -1.21 32.23
C ASP A 482 -9.44 -2.06 33.20
N GLY A 483 -10.65 -2.44 32.81
CA GLY A 483 -11.53 -3.34 33.57
C GLY A 483 -11.23 -4.83 33.40
N LEU A 484 -10.46 -5.24 32.38
CA LEU A 484 -10.27 -6.66 32.05
C LEU A 484 -9.58 -7.45 33.17
N ALA A 485 -8.65 -6.85 33.90
CA ALA A 485 -7.95 -7.54 34.99
C ALA A 485 -8.91 -7.95 36.13
N ALA A 486 -9.91 -7.12 36.43
CA ALA A 486 -10.93 -7.44 37.43
C ALA A 486 -11.86 -8.56 36.94
N GLN A 487 -12.25 -8.51 35.66
CA GLN A 487 -13.06 -9.57 35.04
C GLN A 487 -12.32 -10.92 35.04
N ALA A 488 -11.02 -10.93 34.73
CA ALA A 488 -10.18 -12.13 34.75
C ALA A 488 -10.16 -12.78 36.16
N LYS A 489 -9.85 -11.98 37.19
CA LYS A 489 -9.83 -12.47 38.59
C LYS A 489 -11.19 -13.03 39.02
N LYS A 490 -12.27 -12.35 38.64
CA LYS A 490 -13.62 -12.81 38.99
C LYS A 490 -13.98 -14.10 38.26
N LEU A 491 -13.67 -14.21 36.97
CA LEU A 491 -13.88 -15.43 36.18
C LEU A 491 -13.14 -16.62 36.78
N VAL A 492 -11.87 -16.44 37.15
CA VAL A 492 -11.05 -17.48 37.79
C VAL A 492 -11.66 -17.92 39.12
N SER A 493 -12.08 -16.99 39.99
CA SER A 493 -12.77 -17.32 41.24
C SER A 493 -14.04 -18.13 41.00
N LEU A 494 -14.89 -17.70 40.06
CA LEU A 494 -16.13 -18.43 39.73
C LEU A 494 -15.85 -19.85 39.24
N MET A 495 -14.84 -20.04 38.40
CA MET A 495 -14.44 -21.37 37.92
C MET A 495 -13.89 -22.26 39.06
N LYS A 496 -13.10 -21.71 40.00
CA LYS A 496 -12.59 -22.46 41.15
C LYS A 496 -13.69 -22.86 42.14
N ASP A 497 -14.72 -22.01 42.29
CA ASP A 497 -15.81 -22.22 43.25
C ASP A 497 -16.91 -23.17 42.73
N ASP A 498 -17.04 -23.33 41.40
CA ASP A 498 -18.04 -24.18 40.77
C ASP A 498 -17.74 -25.68 40.95
N LYS A 499 -18.56 -26.38 41.74
CA LYS A 499 -18.41 -27.81 42.05
C LYS A 499 -18.76 -28.74 40.89
N THR A 500 -19.33 -28.21 39.82
CA THR A 500 -19.69 -29.00 38.65
C THR A 500 -18.53 -29.14 37.67
N ILE A 501 -17.48 -28.30 37.74
CA ILE A 501 -16.32 -28.38 36.85
C ILE A 501 -15.09 -28.91 37.59
N ASN A 502 -14.26 -29.68 36.88
CA ASN A 502 -12.92 -29.99 37.37
C ASN A 502 -11.99 -28.86 36.93
N PHE A 503 -11.76 -27.88 37.83
CA PHE A 503 -10.92 -26.72 37.52
C PHE A 503 -9.53 -27.10 37.02
N GLN A 504 -8.96 -28.25 37.39
CA GLN A 504 -7.63 -28.65 36.96
C GLN A 504 -7.65 -29.39 35.61
N GLU A 505 -8.60 -30.30 35.40
CA GLU A 505 -8.58 -31.25 34.27
C GLU A 505 -9.50 -30.90 33.10
N ASP A 506 -10.56 -30.13 33.31
CA ASP A 506 -11.50 -29.80 32.24
C ASP A 506 -10.88 -28.81 31.25
N TRP A 507 -11.06 -28.99 29.95
CA TRP A 507 -10.64 -27.98 28.97
C TRP A 507 -11.61 -26.80 28.93
N LYS A 508 -11.07 -25.59 29.07
CA LYS A 508 -11.84 -24.33 29.02
C LYS A 508 -11.57 -23.58 27.73
N ILE A 509 -12.61 -22.97 27.19
CA ILE A 509 -12.47 -21.95 26.16
C ILE A 509 -12.96 -20.59 26.69
N ILE A 510 -12.14 -19.56 26.53
CA ILE A 510 -12.44 -18.22 27.07
C ILE A 510 -12.36 -17.22 25.91
N THR A 511 -13.43 -16.46 25.68
CA THR A 511 -13.43 -15.42 24.64
C THR A 511 -13.30 -14.04 25.26
N VAL A 512 -12.31 -13.27 24.82
CA VAL A 512 -12.03 -11.90 25.24
C VAL A 512 -12.27 -10.96 24.06
N PHE A 513 -13.13 -9.96 24.24
CA PHE A 513 -13.39 -8.92 23.24
C PHE A 513 -13.61 -7.56 23.92
N ILE A 514 -12.80 -6.57 23.57
CA ILE A 514 -12.79 -5.24 24.18
C ILE A 514 -12.28 -4.19 23.17
N GLY A 515 -12.50 -2.90 23.46
CA GLY A 515 -11.78 -1.80 22.83
C GLY A 515 -12.64 -0.76 22.12
N GLY A 516 -13.90 -1.06 21.80
CA GLY A 516 -14.81 -0.07 21.21
C GLY A 516 -14.99 1.16 22.11
N ASN A 517 -15.18 0.93 23.42
CA ASN A 517 -15.28 2.01 24.42
C ASN A 517 -13.96 2.76 24.64
N ASP A 518 -12.81 2.09 24.46
CA ASP A 518 -11.49 2.70 24.54
C ASP A 518 -11.25 3.64 23.35
N LEU A 519 -11.64 3.23 22.14
CA LEU A 519 -11.57 4.07 20.94
C LEU A 519 -12.47 5.30 21.08
N CYS A 520 -13.73 5.12 21.51
CA CYS A 520 -14.62 6.24 21.80
C CYS A 520 -14.08 7.13 22.92
N GLY A 521 -13.41 6.56 23.93
CA GLY A 521 -12.76 7.30 25.01
C GLY A 521 -11.54 8.10 24.54
N SER A 522 -10.79 7.58 23.56
CA SER A 522 -9.59 8.23 23.01
C SER A 522 -9.88 9.60 22.40
N CYS A 523 -11.12 9.82 21.98
CA CYS A 523 -11.59 11.07 21.40
C CYS A 523 -11.56 12.24 22.38
N ASN A 524 -11.60 11.97 23.69
CA ASN A 524 -11.50 12.99 24.74
C ASN A 524 -10.15 12.94 25.47
N ASN A 525 -9.47 11.79 25.51
CA ASN A 525 -8.21 11.64 26.24
C ASN A 525 -7.25 10.66 25.56
N LEU A 526 -6.45 11.18 24.64
CA LEU A 526 -5.49 10.39 23.86
C LEU A 526 -4.41 9.71 24.72
N ALA A 527 -4.03 10.30 25.86
CA ALA A 527 -2.99 9.77 26.73
C ALA A 527 -3.47 8.54 27.53
N ARG A 528 -4.68 8.61 28.10
CA ARG A 528 -5.28 7.50 28.85
C ARG A 528 -5.60 6.31 27.94
N PHE A 529 -6.02 6.59 26.70
CA PHE A 529 -6.39 5.58 25.69
C PHE A 529 -5.34 5.50 24.58
N SER A 530 -4.06 5.47 24.97
CA SER A 530 -2.98 5.21 24.02
C SER A 530 -2.95 3.72 23.64
N PRO A 531 -2.45 3.36 22.44
CA PRO A 531 -2.29 1.95 22.06
C PRO A 531 -1.45 1.16 23.06
N GLN A 532 -0.43 1.78 23.65
CA GLN A 532 0.41 1.17 24.68
C GLN A 532 -0.41 0.82 25.94
N THR A 533 -1.15 1.79 26.48
CA THR A 533 -1.99 1.58 27.66
C THR A 533 -3.06 0.51 27.40
N PHE A 534 -3.67 0.52 26.21
CA PHE A 534 -4.65 -0.48 25.79
C PHE A 534 -4.05 -1.90 25.79
N THR A 535 -2.89 -2.07 25.18
CA THR A 535 -2.17 -3.36 25.12
C THR A 535 -1.70 -3.81 26.49
N ASP A 536 -1.21 -2.91 27.35
CA ASP A 536 -0.78 -3.24 28.72
C ASP A 536 -1.94 -3.73 29.60
N ASN A 537 -3.13 -3.17 29.42
CA ASN A 537 -4.33 -3.61 30.11
C ASN A 537 -4.76 -5.03 29.66
N ILE A 538 -4.74 -5.30 28.35
CA ILE A 538 -5.01 -6.65 27.81
C ILE A 538 -3.98 -7.64 28.34
N LYS A 539 -2.70 -7.30 28.26
CA LYS A 539 -1.59 -8.10 28.78
C LYS A 539 -1.78 -8.46 30.24
N THR A 540 -2.16 -7.49 31.08
CA THR A 540 -2.40 -7.74 32.52
C THR A 540 -3.49 -8.78 32.75
N ALA A 541 -4.57 -8.75 31.96
CA ALA A 541 -5.66 -9.71 32.07
C ALA A 541 -5.26 -11.10 31.57
N LEU A 542 -4.55 -11.18 30.44
CA LEU A 542 -4.05 -12.44 29.89
C LEU A 542 -2.97 -13.07 30.77
N ASP A 543 -2.11 -12.27 31.40
CA ASP A 543 -1.11 -12.74 32.38
C ASP A 543 -1.79 -13.43 33.58
N ILE A 544 -2.93 -12.92 34.06
CA ILE A 544 -3.74 -13.57 35.12
C ILE A 544 -4.28 -14.92 34.65
N LEU A 545 -4.88 -14.97 33.44
CA LEU A 545 -5.41 -16.22 32.89
C LEU A 545 -4.30 -17.27 32.69
N HIS A 546 -3.16 -16.85 32.13
CA HIS A 546 -2.00 -17.70 31.90
C HIS A 546 -1.37 -18.21 33.21
N ALA A 547 -1.39 -17.41 34.28
CA ALA A 547 -0.89 -17.83 35.57
C ALA A 547 -1.84 -18.79 36.32
N GLU A 548 -3.16 -18.57 36.22
CA GLU A 548 -4.12 -19.22 37.13
C GLU A 548 -5.00 -20.30 36.50
N VAL A 549 -5.18 -20.31 35.18
CA VAL A 549 -6.14 -21.23 34.50
C VAL A 549 -5.40 -22.36 33.80
N PRO A 550 -5.43 -23.61 34.33
CA PRO A 550 -4.94 -24.79 33.63
C PRO A 550 -5.86 -25.17 32.47
N ARG A 551 -5.30 -25.76 31.40
CA ARG A 551 -6.05 -26.32 30.27
C ARG A 551 -7.01 -25.33 29.59
N ALA A 552 -6.48 -24.23 29.05
CA ALA A 552 -7.29 -23.16 28.48
C ALA A 552 -6.89 -22.79 27.04
N PHE A 553 -7.90 -22.65 26.18
CA PHE A 553 -7.80 -22.00 24.89
C PHE A 553 -8.44 -20.61 25.00
N VAL A 554 -7.68 -19.55 24.79
CA VAL A 554 -8.19 -18.18 24.88
C VAL A 554 -8.33 -17.57 23.48
N ASN A 555 -9.55 -17.21 23.09
CA ASN A 555 -9.83 -16.39 21.92
C ASN A 555 -9.62 -14.92 22.28
N MET A 556 -8.59 -14.28 21.73
CA MET A 556 -8.45 -12.82 21.80
C MET A 556 -9.00 -12.22 20.51
N VAL A 557 -10.21 -11.68 20.54
CA VAL A 557 -10.85 -11.10 19.35
C VAL A 557 -10.38 -9.67 19.17
N SER A 558 -9.88 -9.37 17.96
CA SER A 558 -9.35 -8.04 17.63
C SER A 558 -10.45 -6.97 17.72
N VAL A 559 -10.09 -5.75 18.13
CA VAL A 559 -11.05 -4.65 18.26
C VAL A 559 -11.69 -4.35 16.91
N ILE A 560 -13.00 -4.12 16.91
CA ILE A 560 -13.77 -3.84 15.70
C ILE A 560 -13.40 -2.49 15.08
N GLU A 561 -13.34 -2.44 13.75
CA GLU A 561 -13.30 -1.18 13.01
C GLU A 561 -14.61 -0.40 13.24
N ILE A 562 -14.53 0.77 13.87
CA ILE A 562 -15.73 1.55 14.26
C ILE A 562 -16.15 2.59 13.21
N THR A 563 -15.30 2.90 12.24
CA THR A 563 -15.56 3.90 11.19
C THR A 563 -16.73 3.57 10.26
N PRO A 564 -17.00 2.30 9.90
CA PRO A 564 -18.18 1.95 9.11
C PRO A 564 -19.51 2.43 9.73
N LEU A 565 -19.60 2.56 11.06
CA LEU A 565 -20.80 3.11 11.73
C LEU A 565 -21.21 4.48 11.18
N ARG A 566 -20.25 5.27 10.66
CA ARG A 566 -20.54 6.56 10.01
C ARG A 566 -21.56 6.43 8.89
N GLU A 567 -21.50 5.38 8.09
CA GLU A 567 -22.41 5.17 6.98
C GLU A 567 -23.87 5.08 7.45
N LEU A 568 -24.09 4.38 8.57
CA LEU A 568 -25.41 4.18 9.16
C LEU A 568 -26.03 5.49 9.66
N PHE A 569 -25.20 6.38 10.22
CA PHE A 569 -25.66 7.65 10.79
C PHE A 569 -25.59 8.84 9.81
N ASN A 570 -24.81 8.74 8.73
CA ASN A 570 -24.76 9.74 7.68
C ASN A 570 -25.88 9.56 6.64
N GLU A 571 -26.49 8.38 6.55
CA GLU A 571 -27.63 8.14 5.65
C GLU A 571 -28.94 8.73 6.23
N PRO A 572 -29.53 9.78 5.62
CA PRO A 572 -30.75 10.42 6.13
C PRO A 572 -32.01 9.55 5.99
N LYS A 573 -32.00 8.54 5.11
CA LYS A 573 -33.13 7.59 4.96
C LYS A 573 -33.16 6.53 6.07
N VAL A 574 -32.06 6.35 6.80
CA VAL A 574 -31.97 5.42 7.93
C VAL A 574 -32.21 6.16 9.25
N SER A 575 -33.17 5.67 10.03
CA SER A 575 -33.59 6.31 11.28
C SER A 575 -32.82 5.75 12.48
N CYS A 576 -31.74 6.43 12.88
CA CYS A 576 -30.91 6.07 14.03
C CYS A 576 -30.86 7.19 15.09
N PRO A 577 -30.81 6.85 16.39
CA PRO A 577 -30.81 7.83 17.48
C PRO A 577 -29.44 8.50 17.62
N ARG A 578 -29.20 9.55 16.81
CA ARG A 578 -27.93 10.28 16.73
C ARG A 578 -27.45 10.81 18.07
N MET A 579 -28.36 11.27 18.94
CA MET A 579 -28.02 11.78 20.27
C MET A 579 -27.29 10.72 21.12
N ILE A 580 -27.74 9.46 21.06
CA ILE A 580 -27.15 8.37 21.84
C ILE A 580 -25.71 8.13 21.39
N LEU A 581 -25.49 7.92 20.08
CA LEU A 581 -24.14 7.71 19.58
C LEU A 581 -23.25 8.94 19.80
N ARG A 582 -23.78 10.16 19.71
CA ARG A 582 -23.01 11.38 19.99
C ARG A 582 -22.51 11.41 21.43
N SER A 583 -23.32 11.00 22.39
CA SER A 583 -22.88 10.85 23.78
C SER A 583 -21.86 9.71 23.89
N LEU A 584 -22.14 8.53 23.35
CA LEU A 584 -21.27 7.37 23.53
C LEU A 584 -19.92 7.49 22.82
N CYS A 585 -19.91 8.00 21.59
CA CYS A 585 -18.76 8.01 20.68
C CYS A 585 -18.77 9.26 19.76
N PRO A 586 -18.46 10.46 20.30
CA PRO A 586 -18.65 11.73 19.59
C PRO A 586 -17.84 11.83 18.29
N CYS A 587 -16.62 11.29 18.25
CA CYS A 587 -15.73 11.33 17.09
C CYS A 587 -16.23 10.53 15.88
N VAL A 588 -17.07 9.51 16.08
CA VAL A 588 -17.67 8.80 14.94
C VAL A 588 -18.61 9.73 14.20
N LEU A 589 -19.36 10.62 14.86
CA LEU A 589 -20.32 11.52 14.21
C LEU A 589 -19.76 12.90 13.87
N ASN A 590 -18.95 13.48 14.76
CA ASN A 590 -18.64 14.91 14.71
C ASN A 590 -17.46 15.25 13.78
N LEU A 591 -16.65 14.27 13.39
CA LEU A 591 -15.48 14.52 12.54
C LEU A 591 -15.91 14.68 11.08
N GLY A 592 -15.34 15.69 10.40
CA GLY A 592 -15.61 15.96 8.99
C GLY A 592 -15.08 14.86 8.08
N GLU A 593 -15.72 14.66 6.93
CA GLU A 593 -15.18 13.78 5.88
C GLU A 593 -13.79 14.28 5.44
N ASN A 594 -12.85 13.35 5.31
CA ASN A 594 -11.43 13.62 5.01
C ASN A 594 -10.70 14.52 6.02
N SER A 595 -11.21 14.65 7.25
CA SER A 595 -10.53 15.41 8.30
C SER A 595 -9.29 14.67 8.83
N ALA A 596 -8.28 15.43 9.27
CA ALA A 596 -7.08 14.86 9.87
C ALA A 596 -7.38 14.10 11.17
N GLU A 597 -8.40 14.55 11.90
CA GLU A 597 -8.90 13.91 13.10
C GLU A 597 -9.54 12.55 12.81
N LEU A 598 -10.29 12.43 11.70
CA LEU A 598 -10.87 11.14 11.28
C LEU A 598 -9.76 10.16 10.87
N ALA A 599 -8.76 10.64 10.12
CA ALA A 599 -7.58 9.83 9.79
C ALA A 599 -6.82 9.36 11.04
N GLN A 600 -6.73 10.20 12.08
CA GLN A 600 -6.13 9.81 13.37
C GLN A 600 -6.95 8.74 14.11
N LEU A 601 -8.28 8.76 14.02
CA LEU A 601 -9.14 7.73 14.61
C LEU A 601 -8.97 6.39 13.89
N VAL A 602 -8.91 6.40 12.56
CA VAL A 602 -8.64 5.20 11.74
C VAL A 602 -7.28 4.61 12.11
N GLU A 603 -6.23 5.43 12.13
CA GLU A 603 -4.89 4.96 12.51
C GLU A 603 -4.84 4.46 13.96
N ARG A 604 -5.59 5.08 14.88
CA ARG A 604 -5.71 4.59 16.27
C ARG A 604 -6.30 3.18 16.34
N ASN A 605 -7.40 2.96 15.61
CA ASN A 605 -8.07 1.67 15.54
C ASN A 605 -7.11 0.60 15.03
N ARG A 606 -6.41 0.90 13.93
CA ARG A 606 -5.36 0.06 13.34
C ARG A 606 -4.25 -0.26 14.35
N GLN A 607 -3.74 0.74 15.06
CA GLN A 607 -2.70 0.56 16.09
C GLN A 607 -3.15 -0.36 17.23
N TYR A 608 -4.41 -0.28 17.68
CA TYR A 608 -4.93 -1.20 18.69
C TYR A 608 -4.92 -2.65 18.19
N GLN A 609 -5.32 -2.88 16.94
CA GLN A 609 -5.35 -4.20 16.32
C GLN A 609 -3.92 -4.75 16.18
N GLU A 610 -2.99 -3.94 15.66
CA GLU A 610 -1.59 -4.33 15.46
C GLU A 610 -0.85 -4.62 16.76
N GLU A 611 -0.94 -3.75 17.75
CA GLU A 611 -0.24 -3.94 19.03
C GLU A 611 -0.82 -5.12 19.82
N THR A 612 -2.13 -5.36 19.71
CA THR A 612 -2.74 -6.60 20.22
C THR A 612 -2.17 -7.81 19.49
N GLY A 613 -2.07 -7.76 18.15
CA GLY A 613 -1.46 -8.82 17.35
C GLY A 613 -0.03 -9.13 17.79
N LYS A 614 0.83 -8.11 17.88
CA LYS A 614 2.23 -8.23 18.35
C LYS A 614 2.31 -8.84 19.74
N LEU A 615 1.42 -8.44 20.68
CA LEU A 615 1.38 -9.03 22.01
C LEU A 615 1.08 -10.53 21.96
N ILE A 616 0.06 -10.95 21.22
CA ILE A 616 -0.33 -12.37 21.14
C ILE A 616 0.72 -13.21 20.39
N GLU A 617 1.23 -12.69 19.27
CA GLU A 617 2.17 -13.39 18.39
C GLU A 617 3.61 -13.40 18.93
N SER A 618 3.89 -12.64 20.00
CA SER A 618 5.20 -12.63 20.69
C SER A 618 5.63 -13.99 21.29
N GLY A 619 4.73 -14.98 21.33
CA GLY A 619 4.96 -16.27 21.98
C GLY A 619 4.89 -16.23 23.52
N ARG A 620 4.59 -15.06 24.12
CA ARG A 620 4.50 -14.86 25.58
C ARG A 620 3.61 -15.88 26.29
N TYR A 621 2.53 -16.33 25.65
CA TYR A 621 1.55 -17.25 26.24
C TYR A 621 1.67 -18.70 25.76
N ASP A 622 2.59 -19.00 24.84
CA ASP A 622 2.83 -20.35 24.30
C ASP A 622 3.95 -21.09 25.09
N THR A 623 4.12 -20.74 26.37
CA THR A 623 5.19 -21.27 27.26
C THR A 623 4.86 -22.61 27.93
N ARG A 624 3.60 -23.05 27.83
CA ARG A 624 3.07 -24.29 28.41
C ARG A 624 2.15 -24.96 27.41
N ASP A 625 2.21 -26.28 27.31
CA ASP A 625 1.45 -27.02 26.28
C ASP A 625 -0.06 -27.10 26.58
N ASP A 626 -0.50 -26.71 27.76
CA ASP A 626 -1.91 -26.72 28.17
C ASP A 626 -2.58 -25.33 28.13
N PHE A 627 -1.92 -24.31 27.59
CA PHE A 627 -2.47 -22.96 27.44
C PHE A 627 -2.07 -22.35 26.11
N THR A 628 -2.97 -21.57 25.53
CA THR A 628 -2.62 -20.72 24.38
C THR A 628 -3.59 -19.54 24.30
N VAL A 629 -3.12 -18.44 23.72
CA VAL A 629 -3.96 -17.31 23.32
C VAL A 629 -3.88 -17.21 21.80
N VAL A 630 -5.03 -17.19 21.13
CA VAL A 630 -5.11 -17.12 19.68
C VAL A 630 -5.85 -15.84 19.29
N LEU A 631 -5.19 -15.01 18.48
CA LEU A 631 -5.80 -13.83 17.89
C LEU A 631 -6.89 -14.26 16.90
N GLN A 632 -8.09 -13.68 17.03
CA GLN A 632 -9.21 -13.87 16.11
C GLN A 632 -9.55 -12.53 15.43
N PRO A 633 -8.99 -12.27 14.24
CA PRO A 633 -9.02 -10.96 13.61
C PRO A 633 -10.28 -10.66 12.77
N MET A 634 -11.36 -11.44 12.93
CA MET A 634 -12.57 -11.32 12.10
C MET A 634 -13.23 -9.93 12.05
N PHE A 635 -12.96 -9.04 13.02
CA PHE A 635 -13.52 -7.69 13.08
C PHE A 635 -12.55 -6.59 12.62
N GLU A 636 -11.38 -6.93 12.08
CA GLU A 636 -10.40 -5.92 11.67
C GLU A 636 -10.87 -5.07 10.49
N ASN A 637 -11.58 -5.68 9.54
CA ASN A 637 -12.22 -5.00 8.43
C ASN A 637 -13.68 -5.44 8.35
N VAL A 638 -14.61 -4.52 8.60
CA VAL A 638 -16.05 -4.85 8.64
C VAL A 638 -16.81 -4.04 7.61
N VAL A 639 -17.55 -4.73 6.74
CA VAL A 639 -18.41 -4.06 5.75
C VAL A 639 -19.76 -3.77 6.38
N MET A 640 -20.23 -2.53 6.25
CA MET A 640 -21.57 -2.13 6.65
C MET A 640 -22.61 -2.94 5.86
N PRO A 641 -23.47 -3.75 6.51
CA PRO A 641 -24.50 -4.51 5.81
C PRO A 641 -25.51 -3.56 5.16
N ARG A 642 -26.03 -3.95 4.00
CA ARG A 642 -26.96 -3.16 3.19
C ARG A 642 -28.26 -3.92 2.90
N THR A 643 -29.33 -3.16 2.74
CA THR A 643 -30.62 -3.65 2.25
C THR A 643 -30.56 -3.91 0.74
N LEU A 644 -31.62 -4.49 0.18
CA LEU A 644 -31.74 -4.70 -1.27
C LEU A 644 -31.68 -3.38 -2.07
N GLU A 645 -32.05 -2.26 -1.45
CA GLU A 645 -31.97 -0.91 -2.03
C GLU A 645 -30.57 -0.28 -1.91
N GLY A 646 -29.61 -0.97 -1.28
CA GLY A 646 -28.24 -0.50 -1.09
C GLY A 646 -28.06 0.45 0.11
N LEU A 647 -29.07 0.61 0.97
CA LEU A 647 -28.99 1.44 2.18
C LEU A 647 -28.38 0.65 3.35
N PRO A 648 -27.65 1.28 4.29
CA PRO A 648 -27.21 0.61 5.53
C PRO A 648 -28.38 -0.07 6.26
N ASP A 649 -28.25 -1.37 6.50
CA ASP A 649 -29.31 -2.18 7.10
C ASP A 649 -29.26 -2.10 8.63
N SER A 650 -30.01 -1.14 9.19
CA SER A 650 -30.15 -0.98 10.63
C SER A 650 -30.73 -2.21 11.34
N SER A 651 -31.31 -3.16 10.60
CA SER A 651 -31.83 -4.39 11.18
C SER A 651 -30.74 -5.40 11.55
N PHE A 652 -29.45 -5.08 11.42
CA PHE A 652 -28.33 -5.82 12.03
C PHE A 652 -27.90 -5.25 13.40
N PHE A 653 -28.52 -4.14 13.82
CA PHE A 653 -28.19 -3.47 15.07
C PHE A 653 -29.39 -3.50 16.02
N ALA A 654 -29.12 -3.36 17.31
CA ALA A 654 -30.13 -3.08 18.31
C ALA A 654 -30.77 -1.70 17.99
N PRO A 655 -31.88 -1.32 18.65
CA PRO A 655 -32.61 -0.09 18.32
C PRO A 655 -31.81 1.22 18.45
N ASP A 656 -30.65 1.20 19.11
CA ASP A 656 -29.73 2.33 19.19
C ASP A 656 -28.81 2.48 17.97
N CYS A 657 -28.88 1.56 17.00
CA CYS A 657 -28.00 1.51 15.82
C CYS A 657 -26.50 1.37 16.17
N PHE A 658 -26.17 0.84 17.35
CA PHE A 658 -24.79 0.72 17.82
C PHE A 658 -24.50 -0.67 18.36
N HIS A 659 -25.30 -1.17 19.30
CA HIS A 659 -25.14 -2.54 19.79
C HIS A 659 -25.59 -3.56 18.73
N PHE A 660 -25.07 -4.77 18.80
CA PHE A 660 -25.46 -5.85 17.89
C PHE A 660 -26.87 -6.35 18.24
N ASN A 661 -27.66 -6.70 17.23
CA ASN A 661 -28.85 -7.51 17.46
C ASN A 661 -28.57 -9.01 17.29
N VAL A 662 -29.61 -9.83 17.50
CA VAL A 662 -29.53 -11.29 17.36
C VAL A 662 -28.95 -11.76 16.02
N LYS A 663 -29.18 -11.05 14.91
CA LYS A 663 -28.62 -11.41 13.60
C LYS A 663 -27.10 -11.25 13.57
N THR A 664 -26.60 -10.10 13.99
CA THR A 664 -25.15 -9.84 14.05
C THR A 664 -24.47 -10.72 15.08
N HIS A 665 -25.12 -11.00 16.20
CA HIS A 665 -24.65 -11.99 17.18
C HIS A 665 -24.48 -13.37 16.54
N ALA A 666 -25.48 -13.86 15.81
CA ALA A 666 -25.42 -15.16 15.12
C ALA A 666 -24.30 -15.22 14.07
N ARG A 667 -24.14 -14.18 13.26
CA ARG A 667 -23.08 -14.11 12.24
C ARG A 667 -21.68 -13.99 12.86
N SER A 668 -21.55 -13.24 13.95
CA SER A 668 -20.29 -13.12 14.69
C SER A 668 -19.88 -14.44 15.33
N ALA A 669 -20.83 -15.23 15.82
CA ALA A 669 -20.54 -16.58 16.33
C ALA A 669 -20.01 -17.52 15.23
N ILE A 670 -20.60 -17.48 14.04
CA ILE A 670 -20.13 -18.26 12.88
C ILE A 670 -18.74 -17.79 12.45
N ALA A 671 -18.51 -16.48 12.41
CA ALA A 671 -17.21 -15.91 12.06
C ALA A 671 -16.13 -16.33 13.05
N LEU A 672 -16.42 -16.28 14.37
CA LEU A 672 -15.49 -16.71 15.41
C LEU A 672 -15.18 -18.19 15.28
N TRP A 673 -16.21 -19.01 15.09
CA TRP A 673 -16.06 -20.45 14.89
C TRP A 673 -15.18 -20.77 13.68
N LYS A 674 -15.42 -20.09 12.55
CA LYS A 674 -14.59 -20.21 11.35
C LYS A 674 -13.14 -19.83 11.65
N ASN A 675 -12.91 -18.68 12.28
CA ASN A 675 -11.58 -18.20 12.67
C ASN A 675 -10.87 -19.20 13.61
N MET A 676 -11.56 -19.85 14.53
CA MET A 676 -10.99 -20.89 15.41
C MET A 676 -10.51 -22.14 14.65
N LEU A 677 -11.11 -22.46 13.50
CA LEU A 677 -10.70 -23.59 12.66
C LEU A 677 -9.65 -23.18 11.62
N GLU A 678 -9.66 -21.92 11.17
CA GLU A 678 -8.65 -21.39 10.26
C GLU A 678 -7.26 -21.33 10.90
N PRO A 679 -6.22 -21.81 10.21
CA PRO A 679 -4.87 -21.74 10.73
C PRO A 679 -4.41 -20.31 11.02
N VAL A 680 -3.74 -20.12 12.17
CA VAL A 680 -2.96 -18.91 12.50
C VAL A 680 -2.08 -18.51 11.31
N GLY A 681 -2.12 -17.22 10.95
CA GLY A 681 -1.50 -16.66 9.75
C GLY A 681 -2.39 -16.64 8.49
N ARG A 682 -3.51 -17.37 8.46
CA ARG A 682 -4.48 -17.39 7.34
C ARG A 682 -5.93 -17.21 7.79
N LYS A 683 -6.16 -16.59 8.94
CA LYS A 683 -7.50 -16.32 9.45
C LYS A 683 -8.18 -15.23 8.63
N THR A 684 -9.48 -15.36 8.40
CA THR A 684 -10.30 -14.33 7.78
C THR A 684 -10.29 -13.07 8.65
N ARG A 685 -9.86 -11.93 8.08
CA ARG A 685 -9.81 -10.61 8.73
C ARG A 685 -10.94 -9.66 8.29
N HIS A 686 -11.67 -10.06 7.24
CA HIS A 686 -12.73 -9.27 6.61
C HIS A 686 -14.08 -9.94 6.79
N GLN A 687 -15.03 -9.24 7.42
CA GLN A 687 -16.35 -9.78 7.71
C GLN A 687 -17.45 -9.01 6.96
N ASN A 688 -18.22 -9.74 6.15
CA ASN A 688 -19.47 -9.27 5.55
C ASN A 688 -20.66 -9.98 6.22
N PHE A 689 -21.47 -9.23 6.97
CA PHE A 689 -22.61 -9.77 7.72
C PHE A 689 -23.83 -10.13 6.87
N GLU A 690 -23.93 -9.60 5.65
CA GLU A 690 -25.03 -9.93 4.70
C GLU A 690 -24.95 -11.39 4.26
N ILE A 691 -23.74 -11.92 4.12
CA ILE A 691 -23.50 -13.27 3.63
C ILE A 691 -23.74 -14.27 4.77
N LYS A 692 -24.82 -15.04 4.68
CA LYS A 692 -25.09 -16.17 5.58
C LYS A 692 -24.17 -17.35 5.22
N VAL A 693 -22.98 -17.37 5.81
CA VAL A 693 -22.01 -18.46 5.64
C VAL A 693 -22.47 -19.71 6.42
N PRO A 694 -22.41 -20.92 5.83
CA PRO A 694 -22.70 -22.15 6.56
C PRO A 694 -21.63 -22.41 7.64
N ILE A 695 -21.98 -23.21 8.66
CA ILE A 695 -21.02 -23.62 9.69
C ILE A 695 -19.95 -24.50 9.03
N MET A 696 -18.70 -24.07 9.14
CA MET A 696 -17.54 -24.86 8.75
C MET A 696 -17.36 -26.03 9.72
N CYS A 697 -17.18 -27.23 9.19
CA CYS A 697 -16.92 -28.41 10.00
C CYS A 697 -15.41 -28.68 10.11
N PRO A 698 -14.90 -29.13 11.27
CA PRO A 698 -13.55 -29.67 11.37
C PRO A 698 -13.34 -30.77 10.32
N ASN A 699 -12.19 -30.74 9.64
CA ASN A 699 -11.85 -31.73 8.62
C ASN A 699 -11.05 -32.89 9.23
N GLN A 700 -10.99 -34.05 8.55
CA GLN A 700 -10.27 -35.22 9.07
C GLN A 700 -8.74 -35.02 9.15
N THR A 701 -8.17 -34.13 8.32
CA THR A 701 -6.73 -33.87 8.26
C THR A 701 -6.24 -32.87 9.31
N SER A 702 -7.14 -32.09 9.89
CA SER A 702 -6.93 -31.07 10.92
C SER A 702 -8.21 -30.94 11.76
N PRO A 703 -8.52 -31.95 12.60
CA PRO A 703 -9.73 -31.97 13.42
C PRO A 703 -9.63 -31.07 14.66
N PHE A 704 -8.54 -30.32 14.80
CA PHE A 704 -8.20 -29.58 16.00
C PHE A 704 -8.50 -28.08 15.86
N LEU A 705 -8.72 -27.41 16.98
CA LEU A 705 -8.72 -25.95 17.02
C LEU A 705 -7.34 -25.41 16.65
N SER A 706 -7.30 -24.37 15.81
CA SER A 706 -6.09 -23.80 15.26
C SER A 706 -5.34 -22.93 16.28
N THR A 707 -4.08 -23.28 16.55
CA THR A 707 -3.12 -22.67 17.48
C THR A 707 -1.78 -22.42 16.77
N THR A 708 -0.89 -21.59 17.31
CA THR A 708 0.43 -21.32 16.70
C THR A 708 1.21 -22.60 16.35
N LYS A 709 1.17 -23.63 17.22
CA LYS A 709 1.94 -24.87 17.01
C LYS A 709 1.33 -25.86 16.02
N ASN A 710 0.01 -25.88 15.82
CA ASN A 710 -0.67 -26.78 14.85
C ASN A 710 -1.17 -26.06 13.57
N SER A 711 -1.12 -24.72 13.54
CA SER A 711 -1.54 -23.88 12.42
C SER A 711 -0.46 -23.62 11.40
N ASN A 712 0.64 -24.37 11.44
CA ASN A 712 1.44 -24.55 10.25
C ASN A 712 0.59 -25.33 9.24
N LEU A 713 -0.39 -24.65 8.61
CA LEU A 713 -0.88 -24.90 7.26
C LEU A 713 0.34 -24.64 6.41
N GLY A 714 1.19 -25.65 6.45
CA GLY A 714 2.57 -25.38 6.26
C GLY A 714 2.78 -24.96 4.81
N HIS A 715 4.01 -24.68 4.51
CA HIS A 715 4.48 -24.60 3.13
C HIS A 715 4.41 -25.96 2.42
N GLY A 716 3.54 -26.86 2.87
CA GLY A 716 3.37 -28.19 2.38
C GLY A 716 2.43 -28.26 1.19
N THR A 717 2.51 -29.40 0.52
CA THR A 717 1.73 -29.76 -0.65
C THR A 717 1.21 -31.17 -0.39
N SER A 718 0.08 -31.55 -0.96
CA SER A 718 -0.31 -32.97 -1.00
C SER A 718 -0.06 -33.48 -2.42
N MET A 719 0.49 -34.68 -2.52
CA MET A 719 0.77 -35.33 -3.79
C MET A 719 0.42 -36.81 -3.67
N SER A 720 -0.48 -37.28 -4.55
CA SER A 720 -0.81 -38.70 -4.66
C SER A 720 -0.43 -39.18 -6.05
N CYS A 721 0.59 -40.03 -6.11
CA CYS A 721 1.07 -40.65 -7.34
C CYS A 721 0.68 -42.12 -7.37
N GLU A 722 0.21 -42.62 -8.50
CA GLU A 722 -0.03 -44.05 -8.71
C GLU A 722 1.28 -44.84 -8.82
N GLU A 723 2.26 -44.29 -9.54
CA GLU A 723 3.59 -44.90 -9.73
C GLU A 723 4.57 -44.47 -8.63
N LYS A 724 4.52 -45.15 -7.49
CA LYS A 724 5.45 -44.95 -6.36
C LYS A 724 6.51 -46.05 -6.20
N ALA A 725 6.45 -47.12 -6.99
CA ALA A 725 7.28 -48.30 -6.77
C ALA A 725 8.75 -48.09 -7.22
N PRO A 726 9.72 -48.64 -6.49
CA PRO A 726 11.11 -48.72 -6.96
C PRO A 726 11.23 -49.62 -8.19
N SER A 727 12.38 -49.53 -8.86
CA SER A 727 12.73 -50.43 -9.96
C SER A 727 12.79 -51.88 -9.47
N ALA A 728 12.40 -52.83 -10.33
CA ALA A 728 12.33 -54.26 -9.98
C ALA A 728 13.68 -54.86 -9.54
N SER A 729 14.78 -54.23 -9.96
CA SER A 729 16.13 -54.47 -9.45
C SER A 729 16.84 -53.12 -9.34
N PRO A 730 17.82 -52.95 -8.42
CA PRO A 730 18.56 -51.70 -8.29
C PRO A 730 19.15 -51.27 -9.63
N PRO A 731 18.79 -50.09 -10.17
CA PRO A 731 19.20 -49.72 -11.52
C PRO A 731 20.71 -49.58 -11.59
N THR A 732 21.30 -49.97 -12.72
CA THR A 732 22.75 -49.84 -12.98
C THR A 732 23.10 -48.56 -13.74
N SER A 733 22.10 -47.91 -14.34
CA SER A 733 22.24 -46.68 -15.11
C SER A 733 21.41 -45.55 -14.49
N VAL A 734 22.00 -44.35 -14.43
CA VAL A 734 21.35 -43.12 -13.96
C VAL A 734 20.18 -42.74 -14.88
N HIS A 735 20.24 -43.18 -16.14
CA HIS A 735 19.22 -42.92 -17.16
C HIS A 735 17.94 -43.74 -16.95
N THR A 736 17.97 -44.74 -16.07
CA THR A 736 16.82 -45.60 -15.72
C THR A 736 16.40 -45.43 -14.26
N LEU A 737 16.76 -44.31 -13.63
CA LEU A 737 16.55 -44.05 -12.21
C LEU A 737 15.14 -43.55 -11.93
N ARG A 738 14.38 -44.23 -11.06
CA ARG A 738 13.06 -43.79 -10.58
C ARG A 738 13.20 -43.03 -9.26
N PRO A 739 12.25 -42.17 -8.87
CA PRO A 739 12.31 -41.49 -7.58
C PRO A 739 12.45 -42.41 -6.36
N ALA A 740 11.75 -43.55 -6.35
CA ALA A 740 11.82 -44.54 -5.27
C ALA A 740 13.17 -45.28 -5.20
N ASP A 741 14.00 -45.22 -6.25
CA ASP A 741 15.33 -45.81 -6.26
C ASP A 741 16.36 -44.94 -5.54
N ILE A 742 16.04 -43.69 -5.16
CA ILE A 742 16.97 -42.80 -4.45
C ILE A 742 17.00 -43.16 -2.96
N GLN A 743 18.19 -43.42 -2.42
CA GLN A 743 18.37 -43.66 -0.98
C GLN A 743 18.92 -42.43 -0.25
N VAL A 744 19.72 -41.59 -0.93
CA VAL A 744 20.44 -40.49 -0.28
C VAL A 744 20.17 -39.17 -0.99
N VAL A 745 19.88 -38.14 -0.20
CA VAL A 745 19.88 -36.73 -0.64
C VAL A 745 21.01 -35.96 0.02
N ALA A 746 21.66 -35.10 -0.76
CA ALA A 746 22.70 -34.20 -0.28
C ALA A 746 22.61 -32.86 -1.01
N ALA A 747 23.22 -31.82 -0.44
CA ALA A 747 23.30 -30.53 -1.10
C ALA A 747 24.61 -29.80 -0.81
N LEU A 748 25.03 -28.99 -1.78
CA LEU A 748 26.22 -28.14 -1.78
C LEU A 748 25.78 -26.73 -2.22
N GLY A 749 26.41 -25.70 -1.68
CA GLY A 749 26.09 -24.34 -2.08
C GLY A 749 26.34 -23.28 -1.03
N ASP A 750 25.56 -22.21 -1.14
CA ASP A 750 25.63 -20.99 -0.32
C ASP A 750 24.51 -20.90 0.73
N SER A 751 24.25 -19.68 1.19
CA SER A 751 23.24 -19.33 2.18
C SER A 751 21.82 -19.79 1.83
N VAL A 752 21.44 -19.82 0.55
CA VAL A 752 20.10 -20.28 0.14
C VAL A 752 19.97 -21.78 0.40
N THR A 753 21.01 -22.54 0.03
CA THR A 753 21.01 -24.00 0.24
C THR A 753 21.18 -24.35 1.72
N ALA A 754 21.91 -23.55 2.50
CA ALA A 754 22.03 -23.68 3.96
C ALA A 754 20.72 -23.32 4.69
N GLY A 755 19.83 -22.57 4.05
CA GLY A 755 18.52 -22.20 4.57
C GLY A 755 18.54 -21.05 5.57
N ASN A 756 19.40 -20.05 5.32
CA ASN A 756 19.45 -18.84 6.13
C ASN A 756 18.13 -18.07 6.08
N GLY A 757 17.60 -17.72 7.24
CA GLY A 757 16.47 -16.80 7.38
C GLY A 757 15.11 -17.32 6.88
N ILE A 758 14.98 -18.59 6.52
CA ILE A 758 13.77 -19.14 5.88
C ILE A 758 12.49 -18.88 6.68
N SER A 759 12.57 -19.05 8.01
CA SER A 759 11.43 -18.92 8.92
C SER A 759 11.49 -17.66 9.77
N SER A 760 12.37 -16.71 9.43
CA SER A 760 12.50 -15.45 10.15
C SER A 760 11.26 -14.60 9.99
N GLN A 761 10.83 -13.96 11.09
CA GLN A 761 9.66 -13.09 11.09
C GLN A 761 9.99 -11.76 10.40
N GLU A 762 8.98 -11.13 9.78
CA GLU A 762 9.15 -9.83 9.11
C GLU A 762 9.76 -8.79 10.08
N GLY A 763 10.87 -8.16 9.68
CA GLY A 763 11.61 -7.21 10.50
C GLY A 763 12.67 -7.80 11.45
N ASP A 764 12.73 -9.12 11.65
CA ASP A 764 13.76 -9.76 12.49
C ASP A 764 15.07 -9.98 11.72
N LEU A 765 15.85 -8.90 11.61
CA LEU A 765 17.14 -8.92 10.92
C LEU A 765 18.20 -9.79 11.62
N ALA A 766 18.07 -10.02 12.93
CA ALA A 766 19.05 -10.83 13.66
C ALA A 766 18.93 -12.31 13.29
N ASP A 767 17.69 -12.78 13.12
CA ASP A 767 17.38 -14.18 12.81
C ASP A 767 17.66 -14.56 11.34
N VAL A 768 17.91 -13.61 10.44
CA VAL A 768 18.37 -13.88 9.06
C VAL A 768 19.63 -14.74 9.03
N THR A 769 20.48 -14.63 10.06
CA THR A 769 21.70 -15.44 10.18
C THR A 769 21.45 -16.89 10.64
N THR A 770 20.24 -17.19 11.12
CA THR A 770 19.82 -18.53 11.54
C THR A 770 19.65 -19.44 10.33
N GLN A 771 20.33 -20.58 10.36
CA GLN A 771 20.30 -21.59 9.30
C GLN A 771 19.20 -22.62 9.57
N TYR A 772 18.01 -22.41 9.00
CA TYR A 772 16.87 -23.33 9.03
C TYR A 772 17.04 -24.50 8.06
N ARG A 773 18.10 -25.30 8.28
CA ARG A 773 18.49 -26.39 7.38
C ARG A 773 17.36 -27.39 7.11
N GLY A 774 16.50 -27.65 8.10
CA GLY A 774 15.32 -28.51 7.97
C GLY A 774 14.25 -28.03 6.98
N LEU A 775 14.28 -26.75 6.59
CA LEU A 775 13.34 -26.13 5.66
C LEU A 775 13.95 -25.80 4.28
N SER A 776 15.24 -26.08 4.08
CA SER A 776 15.93 -25.82 2.81
C SER A 776 15.25 -26.58 1.65
N TYR A 777 15.06 -25.91 0.51
CA TYR A 777 14.24 -26.44 -0.58
C TYR A 777 14.82 -27.72 -1.19
N SER A 778 16.15 -27.85 -1.18
CA SER A 778 16.88 -28.95 -1.81
C SER A 778 17.28 -30.07 -0.85
N ALA A 779 17.38 -29.78 0.46
CA ALA A 779 17.90 -30.73 1.44
C ALA A 779 17.17 -30.79 2.80
N GLY A 780 16.20 -29.92 3.07
CA GLY A 780 15.44 -29.94 4.33
C GLY A 780 14.43 -31.09 4.40
N GLY A 781 14.28 -31.74 5.54
CA GLY A 781 13.34 -32.83 5.77
C GLY A 781 12.50 -32.67 7.05
N ASP A 782 12.32 -31.43 7.53
CA ASP A 782 11.40 -31.18 8.64
C ASP A 782 9.96 -31.53 8.25
N LYS A 783 9.26 -32.16 9.19
CA LYS A 783 7.85 -32.60 9.07
C LYS A 783 7.66 -33.58 7.89
N PHE A 784 6.51 -33.49 7.22
CA PHE A 784 6.13 -34.26 6.04
C PHE A 784 5.74 -33.33 4.89
N LEU A 785 5.53 -33.88 3.69
CA LEU A 785 5.23 -33.10 2.49
C LEU A 785 4.00 -32.19 2.67
N GLU A 786 2.99 -32.62 3.43
CA GLU A 786 1.76 -31.89 3.70
C GLU A 786 1.99 -30.61 4.54
N ASN A 787 3.14 -30.51 5.22
CA ASN A 787 3.50 -29.33 6.02
C ASN A 787 4.71 -28.57 5.48
N VAL A 788 5.68 -29.21 4.83
CA VAL A 788 6.86 -28.53 4.30
C VAL A 788 7.24 -29.14 2.96
N THR A 789 7.11 -28.36 1.88
CA THR A 789 7.51 -28.79 0.55
C THR A 789 9.00 -28.56 0.36
N THR A 790 9.76 -29.63 0.38
CA THR A 790 11.19 -29.69 0.05
C THR A 790 11.43 -30.92 -0.83
N LEU A 791 12.53 -30.94 -1.58
CA LEU A 791 12.90 -32.09 -2.40
C LEU A 791 12.97 -33.40 -1.57
N PRO A 792 13.57 -33.44 -0.36
CA PRO A 792 13.55 -34.66 0.45
C PRO A 792 12.15 -35.10 0.88
N ASN A 793 11.26 -34.18 1.27
CA ASN A 793 9.89 -34.55 1.64
C ASN A 793 9.10 -35.06 0.44
N ILE A 794 9.36 -34.54 -0.77
CA ILE A 794 8.79 -35.10 -2.02
C ILE A 794 9.33 -36.51 -2.27
N LEU A 795 10.64 -36.73 -2.14
CA LEU A 795 11.25 -38.06 -2.36
C LEU A 795 10.81 -39.09 -1.31
N ARG A 796 10.54 -38.67 -0.08
CA ARG A 796 10.01 -39.54 0.99
C ARG A 796 8.63 -40.12 0.67
N GLU A 797 7.85 -39.49 -0.22
CA GLU A 797 6.59 -40.06 -0.74
C GLU A 797 6.80 -41.31 -1.61
N PHE A 798 8.00 -41.48 -2.15
CA PHE A 798 8.40 -42.62 -2.98
C PHE A 798 9.27 -43.61 -2.22
N ASN A 799 10.15 -43.12 -1.34
CA ASN A 799 11.00 -43.94 -0.48
C ASN A 799 11.03 -43.39 0.96
N GLY A 800 10.25 -44.01 1.85
CA GLY A 800 10.22 -43.65 3.27
C GLY A 800 11.56 -43.83 4.02
N ASN A 801 12.49 -44.62 3.46
CA ASN A 801 13.82 -44.88 4.04
C ASN A 801 14.91 -43.93 3.51
N LEU A 802 14.54 -42.80 2.89
CA LEU A 802 15.48 -41.78 2.43
C LEU A 802 16.36 -41.29 3.60
N THR A 803 17.65 -41.08 3.35
CA THR A 803 18.61 -40.52 4.33
C THR A 803 19.37 -39.32 3.77
N GLY A 804 20.09 -38.61 4.64
CA GLY A 804 20.98 -37.49 4.29
C GLY A 804 20.36 -36.09 4.36
N TYR A 805 19.03 -35.98 4.42
CA TYR A 805 18.35 -34.69 4.57
C TYR A 805 18.62 -34.04 5.93
N SER A 806 18.66 -32.71 5.94
CA SER A 806 18.82 -31.91 7.16
C SER A 806 17.50 -31.70 7.90
N VAL A 807 17.57 -31.46 9.21
CA VAL A 807 16.41 -31.18 10.08
C VAL A 807 16.72 -29.98 10.98
N GLY A 808 15.70 -29.29 11.49
CA GLY A 808 15.85 -28.19 12.44
C GLY A 808 16.80 -27.07 11.98
N THR A 809 17.49 -26.47 12.95
CA THR A 809 18.47 -25.39 12.72
C THR A 809 19.90 -25.85 13.03
N GLY A 810 20.90 -25.16 12.47
CA GLY A 810 22.30 -25.38 12.81
C GLY A 810 23.28 -25.02 11.69
N ASP A 811 24.55 -24.89 12.03
CA ASP A 811 25.62 -24.65 11.04
C ASP A 811 26.02 -25.93 10.29
N VAL A 812 26.99 -25.85 9.39
CA VAL A 812 27.44 -26.99 8.55
C VAL A 812 28.04 -28.16 9.34
N ASN A 813 28.50 -27.90 10.57
CA ASN A 813 29.10 -28.89 11.46
C ASN A 813 28.08 -29.51 12.42
N SER A 814 26.88 -28.93 12.53
CA SER A 814 25.83 -29.48 13.38
C SER A 814 25.42 -30.88 12.89
N ALA A 815 25.04 -31.74 13.83
CA ALA A 815 24.47 -33.05 13.51
C ALA A 815 23.18 -32.92 12.67
N SER A 816 22.46 -31.81 12.84
CA SER A 816 21.21 -31.48 12.15
C SER A 816 21.41 -31.17 10.65
N ALA A 817 22.63 -30.81 10.23
CA ALA A 817 22.95 -30.55 8.83
C ALA A 817 23.07 -31.81 7.96
N PHE A 818 23.33 -32.99 8.55
CA PHE A 818 23.54 -34.25 7.83
C PHE A 818 24.43 -34.08 6.58
N LEU A 819 23.89 -34.28 5.38
CA LEU A 819 24.62 -34.19 4.10
C LEU A 819 24.38 -32.87 3.34
N ASN A 820 23.74 -31.88 3.97
CA ASN A 820 23.73 -30.51 3.47
C ASN A 820 25.04 -29.82 3.88
N GLN A 821 26.00 -29.71 2.95
CA GLN A 821 27.30 -29.07 3.16
C GLN A 821 27.38 -27.63 2.64
N ALA A 822 26.24 -27.01 2.37
CA ALA A 822 26.19 -25.60 2.02
C ALA A 822 26.63 -24.71 3.20
N VAL A 823 27.38 -23.65 2.88
CA VAL A 823 27.96 -22.72 3.84
C VAL A 823 27.50 -21.30 3.48
N PRO A 824 26.96 -20.52 4.43
CA PRO A 824 26.54 -19.15 4.14
C PRO A 824 27.69 -18.28 3.63
N GLY A 825 27.43 -17.50 2.57
CA GLY A 825 28.43 -16.64 1.91
C GLY A 825 29.48 -17.40 1.08
N ALA A 826 29.33 -18.72 0.92
CA ALA A 826 30.20 -19.50 0.06
C ALA A 826 30.13 -19.02 -1.40
N LYS A 827 31.27 -19.16 -2.06
CA LYS A 827 31.51 -18.88 -3.48
C LYS A 827 31.94 -20.15 -4.21
N ALA A 828 32.05 -20.11 -5.54
CA ALA A 828 32.44 -21.28 -6.32
C ALA A 828 33.79 -21.87 -5.88
N GLU A 829 34.76 -21.04 -5.48
CA GLU A 829 36.07 -21.48 -4.96
C GLU A 829 35.97 -22.40 -3.74
N ASN A 830 34.87 -22.33 -2.96
CA ASN A 830 34.67 -23.15 -1.78
C ASN A 830 34.09 -24.53 -2.10
N LEU A 831 33.48 -24.74 -3.28
CA LEU A 831 32.74 -25.96 -3.61
C LEU A 831 33.60 -27.22 -3.53
N ALA A 832 34.86 -27.18 -3.97
CA ALA A 832 35.75 -28.35 -3.92
C ALA A 832 35.93 -28.87 -2.49
N SER A 833 36.04 -27.97 -1.51
CA SER A 833 36.12 -28.34 -0.09
C SER A 833 34.80 -28.94 0.42
N GLN A 834 33.65 -28.35 0.06
CA GLN A 834 32.35 -28.89 0.43
C GLN A 834 32.14 -30.30 -0.13
N VAL A 835 32.56 -30.55 -1.39
CA VAL A 835 32.53 -31.87 -2.03
C VAL A 835 33.37 -32.88 -1.25
N GLN A 836 34.62 -32.54 -0.90
CA GLN A 836 35.50 -33.43 -0.15
C GLN A 836 34.90 -33.79 1.21
N THR A 837 34.36 -32.81 1.94
CA THR A 837 33.68 -33.05 3.22
C THR A 837 32.44 -33.91 3.04
N LEU A 838 31.62 -33.65 2.01
CA LEU A 838 30.43 -34.45 1.70
C LEU A 838 30.80 -35.91 1.44
N ILE A 839 31.83 -36.18 0.64
CA ILE A 839 32.32 -37.54 0.35
C ILE A 839 32.74 -38.25 1.64
N GLN A 840 33.50 -37.59 2.51
CA GLN A 840 33.92 -38.17 3.79
C GLN A 840 32.72 -38.46 4.70
N LYS A 841 31.76 -37.53 4.80
CA LYS A 841 30.52 -37.74 5.58
C LYS A 841 29.71 -38.92 5.04
N MET A 842 29.54 -39.04 3.72
CA MET A 842 28.83 -40.17 3.11
C MET A 842 29.54 -41.51 3.34
N LYS A 843 30.88 -41.56 3.34
CA LYS A 843 31.64 -42.79 3.63
C LYS A 843 31.57 -43.19 5.10
N ASN A 844 31.45 -42.23 6.01
CA ASN A 844 31.43 -42.46 7.46
C ASN A 844 30.02 -42.69 8.02
N ASP A 845 28.96 -42.32 7.29
CA ASP A 845 27.58 -42.55 7.72
C ASP A 845 27.18 -44.01 7.50
N THR A 846 26.98 -44.75 8.58
CA THR A 846 26.63 -46.18 8.54
C THR A 846 25.26 -46.46 7.90
N ARG A 847 24.43 -45.43 7.70
CA ARG A 847 23.13 -45.52 7.00
C ARG A 847 23.27 -45.40 5.48
N VAL A 848 24.46 -45.06 4.98
CA VAL A 848 24.73 -44.86 3.54
C VAL A 848 25.67 -45.96 3.05
N ASN A 849 25.19 -46.78 2.11
CA ASN A 849 26.06 -47.66 1.35
C ASN A 849 26.71 -46.87 0.20
N PHE A 850 27.87 -46.28 0.48
CA PHE A 850 28.56 -45.36 -0.42
C PHE A 850 28.74 -45.88 -1.86
N HIS A 851 28.87 -47.19 -2.08
CA HIS A 851 29.05 -47.75 -3.43
C HIS A 851 27.76 -48.21 -4.11
N GLN A 852 26.71 -48.57 -3.35
CA GLN A 852 25.50 -49.19 -3.90
C GLN A 852 24.28 -48.26 -3.94
N ASP A 853 24.17 -47.33 -2.98
CA ASP A 853 23.02 -46.43 -2.91
C ASP A 853 23.04 -45.41 -4.05
N TRP A 854 21.87 -45.04 -4.56
CA TRP A 854 21.71 -43.90 -5.46
C TRP A 854 21.57 -42.61 -4.68
N LYS A 855 22.32 -41.59 -5.12
CA LYS A 855 22.36 -40.26 -4.50
C LYS A 855 21.80 -39.21 -5.44
N VAL A 856 20.99 -38.30 -4.90
CA VAL A 856 20.68 -37.02 -5.54
C VAL A 856 21.44 -35.93 -4.80
N ILE A 857 22.28 -35.20 -5.54
CA ILE A 857 23.10 -34.11 -4.99
C ILE A 857 22.66 -32.82 -5.66
N THR A 858 22.19 -31.84 -4.90
CA THR A 858 21.82 -30.52 -5.45
C THR A 858 22.93 -29.51 -5.20
N VAL A 859 23.34 -28.80 -6.24
CA VAL A 859 24.40 -27.78 -6.20
C VAL A 859 23.82 -26.45 -6.66
N MET A 860 23.92 -25.41 -5.83
CA MET A 860 23.54 -24.04 -6.19
C MET A 860 24.59 -23.06 -5.65
N ILE A 861 25.21 -22.28 -6.54
CA ILE A 861 26.28 -21.33 -6.21
C ILE A 861 26.32 -20.22 -7.26
N GLY A 862 26.93 -19.08 -6.94
CA GLY A 862 27.27 -18.02 -7.92
C GLY A 862 26.76 -16.63 -7.58
N ALA A 863 25.66 -16.51 -6.84
CA ALA A 863 25.11 -15.21 -6.45
C ALA A 863 26.11 -14.42 -5.56
N SER A 864 26.72 -15.09 -4.59
CA SER A 864 27.75 -14.49 -3.72
C SER A 864 29.01 -14.06 -4.50
N ASP A 865 29.40 -14.80 -5.53
CA ASP A 865 30.52 -14.45 -6.42
C ASP A 865 30.22 -13.14 -7.16
N LEU A 866 29.00 -12.99 -7.72
CA LEU A 866 28.57 -11.77 -8.40
C LEU A 866 28.41 -10.57 -7.45
N CYS A 867 28.01 -10.79 -6.20
CA CYS A 867 27.95 -9.73 -5.19
C CYS A 867 29.33 -9.16 -4.83
N ASP A 868 30.40 -9.95 -4.94
CA ASP A 868 31.78 -9.52 -4.70
C ASP A 868 32.56 -9.20 -5.99
N PHE A 869 31.93 -9.34 -7.17
CA PHE A 869 32.57 -9.12 -8.47
C PHE A 869 33.25 -7.76 -8.60
N CYS A 870 32.61 -6.67 -8.14
CA CYS A 870 33.21 -5.35 -8.23
C CYS A 870 34.37 -5.11 -7.26
N LYS A 871 34.57 -5.98 -6.27
CA LYS A 871 35.73 -5.93 -5.37
C LYS A 871 36.97 -6.51 -6.05
N ASP A 872 36.81 -7.59 -6.82
CA ASP A 872 37.88 -8.23 -7.59
C ASP A 872 37.31 -9.00 -8.80
N SER A 873 37.23 -8.31 -9.95
CA SER A 873 36.64 -8.88 -11.17
C SER A 873 37.48 -10.00 -11.80
N ASN A 874 38.77 -10.08 -11.45
CA ASN A 874 39.65 -11.13 -11.94
C ASN A 874 39.42 -12.41 -11.14
N ARG A 875 39.44 -12.30 -9.80
CA ARG A 875 39.15 -13.43 -8.91
C ARG A 875 37.76 -14.01 -9.18
N TYR A 876 36.75 -13.15 -9.30
CA TYR A 876 35.36 -13.54 -9.57
C TYR A 876 35.00 -13.39 -11.06
N SER A 877 35.93 -13.70 -11.96
CA SER A 877 35.62 -13.80 -13.39
C SER A 877 34.79 -15.06 -13.66
N ALA A 878 33.99 -15.04 -14.74
CA ALA A 878 33.20 -16.20 -15.14
C ALA A 878 34.08 -17.42 -15.50
N ALA A 879 35.31 -17.18 -15.99
CA ALA A 879 36.30 -18.21 -16.23
C ALA A 879 36.74 -18.92 -14.93
N ASN A 880 37.12 -18.16 -13.89
CA ASN A 880 37.47 -18.74 -12.59
C ASN A 880 36.28 -19.43 -11.94
N PHE A 881 35.10 -18.83 -12.00
CA PHE A 881 33.86 -19.45 -11.55
C PHE A 881 33.64 -20.81 -12.22
N SER A 882 33.76 -20.87 -13.56
CA SER A 882 33.65 -22.10 -14.35
C SER A 882 34.71 -23.14 -13.95
N ASP A 883 35.96 -22.72 -13.76
CA ASP A 883 37.05 -23.61 -13.36
C ASP A 883 36.85 -24.19 -11.95
N HIS A 884 36.38 -23.37 -11.00
CA HIS A 884 36.05 -23.83 -9.65
C HIS A 884 34.87 -24.80 -9.63
N LEU A 885 33.80 -24.48 -10.36
CA LEU A 885 32.65 -25.35 -10.52
C LEU A 885 33.05 -26.68 -11.19
N ARG A 886 33.85 -26.62 -12.26
CA ARG A 886 34.41 -27.80 -12.94
C ARG A 886 35.23 -28.66 -11.98
N ASN A 887 36.11 -28.06 -11.19
CA ASN A 887 36.92 -28.81 -10.23
C ASN A 887 36.04 -29.58 -9.22
N ALA A 888 34.99 -28.94 -8.69
CA ALA A 888 34.06 -29.59 -7.77
C ALA A 888 33.30 -30.75 -8.43
N LEU A 889 32.77 -30.54 -9.65
CA LEU A 889 32.05 -31.56 -10.40
C LEU A 889 32.98 -32.71 -10.87
N ASP A 890 34.23 -32.42 -11.21
CA ASP A 890 35.24 -33.43 -11.55
C ASP A 890 35.55 -34.35 -10.36
N ILE A 891 35.63 -33.81 -9.14
CA ILE A 891 35.81 -34.61 -7.92
C ILE A 891 34.58 -35.51 -7.70
N LEU A 892 33.36 -34.97 -7.81
CA LEU A 892 32.13 -35.78 -7.71
C LEU A 892 32.09 -36.88 -8.77
N HIS A 893 32.37 -36.55 -10.03
CA HIS A 893 32.40 -37.49 -11.14
C HIS A 893 33.51 -38.54 -10.98
N LYS A 894 34.62 -38.22 -10.34
CA LYS A 894 35.69 -39.19 -10.09
C LYS A 894 35.40 -40.11 -8.91
N GLU A 895 34.84 -39.58 -7.83
CA GLU A 895 34.82 -40.28 -6.53
C GLU A 895 33.46 -40.79 -6.07
N VAL A 896 32.35 -40.23 -6.59
CA VAL A 896 30.99 -40.61 -6.18
C VAL A 896 30.36 -41.52 -7.24
N PRO A 897 30.15 -42.81 -6.95
CA PRO A 897 29.38 -43.69 -7.82
C PRO A 897 27.88 -43.51 -7.58
N ARG A 898 27.06 -43.82 -8.60
CA ARG A 898 25.60 -43.83 -8.55
C ARG A 898 24.99 -42.49 -8.11
N ALA A 899 25.27 -41.42 -8.84
CA ALA A 899 24.81 -40.08 -8.47
C ALA A 899 24.17 -39.32 -9.65
N LEU A 900 23.01 -38.71 -9.37
CA LEU A 900 22.41 -37.69 -10.19
C LEU A 900 22.65 -36.32 -9.53
N VAL A 901 23.38 -35.44 -10.21
CA VAL A 901 23.69 -34.10 -9.69
C VAL A 901 22.77 -33.08 -10.34
N ASN A 902 21.93 -32.42 -9.55
CA ASN A 902 21.16 -31.26 -9.97
C ASN A 902 22.03 -30.02 -9.83
N LEU A 903 22.47 -29.43 -10.93
CA LEU A 903 23.11 -28.12 -10.92
C LEU A 903 22.02 -27.06 -11.14
N VAL A 904 21.65 -26.34 -10.08
CA VAL A 904 20.59 -25.33 -10.12
C VAL A 904 21.23 -23.99 -10.46
N ASP A 905 20.66 -23.27 -11.44
CA ASP A 905 21.09 -21.91 -11.74
C ASP A 905 20.80 -20.96 -10.55
N PHE A 906 21.40 -19.78 -10.50
CA PHE A 906 21.25 -18.85 -9.40
C PHE A 906 20.34 -17.67 -9.78
N MET A 907 19.81 -16.97 -8.77
CA MET A 907 18.97 -15.79 -9.00
C MET A 907 19.82 -14.61 -9.48
N ASN A 908 19.44 -14.00 -10.61
CA ASN A 908 20.10 -12.79 -11.10
C ASN A 908 20.06 -11.68 -10.03
N PRO A 909 21.20 -11.12 -9.59
CA PRO A 909 21.23 -10.07 -8.57
C PRO A 909 20.40 -8.82 -8.91
N SER A 910 20.16 -8.53 -10.19
CA SER A 910 19.26 -7.43 -10.61
C SER A 910 17.82 -7.58 -10.06
N ILE A 911 17.38 -8.79 -9.72
CA ILE A 911 16.07 -9.04 -9.08
C ILE A 911 16.06 -8.50 -7.66
N ILE A 912 17.11 -8.78 -6.88
CA ILE A 912 17.29 -8.28 -5.52
C ILE A 912 17.31 -6.74 -5.54
N ARG A 913 18.02 -6.14 -6.50
CA ARG A 913 18.05 -4.69 -6.69
C ARG A 913 16.64 -4.08 -6.80
N GLN A 914 15.76 -4.68 -7.61
CA GLN A 914 14.39 -4.18 -7.78
C GLN A 914 13.57 -4.27 -6.49
N VAL A 915 13.77 -5.30 -5.67
CA VAL A 915 13.11 -5.44 -4.36
C VAL A 915 13.49 -4.29 -3.44
N PHE A 916 14.78 -3.95 -3.36
CA PHE A 916 15.29 -2.85 -2.56
C PHE A 916 14.79 -1.49 -3.03
N LEU A 917 14.95 -1.17 -4.33
CA LEU A 917 14.60 0.15 -4.86
C LEU A 917 13.11 0.46 -4.74
N LYS A 918 12.25 -0.57 -4.76
CA LYS A 918 10.79 -0.41 -4.65
C LYS A 918 10.23 -0.62 -3.24
N ASN A 919 11.05 -1.02 -2.27
CA ASN A 919 10.64 -1.19 -0.86
C ASN A 919 11.67 -0.60 0.14
N PRO A 920 12.04 0.70 0.03
CA PRO A 920 13.06 1.29 0.91
C PRO A 920 12.67 1.28 2.40
N ASP A 921 11.37 1.28 2.70
CA ASP A 921 10.86 1.30 4.09
C ASP A 921 10.87 -0.09 4.75
N LYS A 922 10.88 -1.16 3.95
CA LYS A 922 10.88 -2.55 4.44
C LYS A 922 12.25 -3.21 4.36
N CYS A 923 13.05 -2.85 3.35
CA CYS A 923 14.34 -3.48 3.12
C CYS A 923 15.46 -2.65 3.75
N PRO A 924 16.36 -3.25 4.54
CA PRO A 924 17.42 -2.54 5.30
C PRO A 924 18.59 -2.10 4.40
N VAL A 925 18.37 -1.09 3.55
CA VAL A 925 19.32 -0.65 2.50
C VAL A 925 20.75 -0.47 3.01
N ASN A 926 20.95 0.26 4.12
CA ASN A 926 22.28 0.58 4.63
C ASN A 926 23.03 -0.64 5.18
N GLN A 927 22.35 -1.51 5.93
CA GLN A 927 23.00 -2.69 6.52
C GLN A 927 23.35 -3.74 5.46
N THR A 928 22.48 -3.89 4.46
CA THR A 928 22.59 -4.94 3.46
C THR A 928 23.41 -4.55 2.24
N SER A 929 23.58 -3.25 1.96
CA SER A 929 24.52 -2.75 0.94
C SER A 929 25.95 -3.28 1.14
N VAL A 930 26.35 -3.64 2.36
CA VAL A 930 27.66 -4.23 2.65
C VAL A 930 27.84 -5.63 2.03
N LEU A 931 26.75 -6.39 1.88
CA LEU A 931 26.76 -7.76 1.36
C LEU A 931 26.82 -7.81 -0.17
N CYS A 932 26.08 -6.95 -0.86
CA CYS A 932 26.00 -6.92 -2.33
C CYS A 932 26.09 -5.48 -2.87
N ASN A 933 27.11 -4.74 -2.44
CA ASN A 933 27.31 -3.33 -2.78
C ASN A 933 27.28 -3.09 -4.30
N CYS A 934 27.96 -3.98 -5.04
CA CYS A 934 28.08 -3.95 -6.50
C CYS A 934 26.73 -3.97 -7.24
N VAL A 935 25.67 -4.42 -6.58
CA VAL A 935 24.33 -4.62 -7.15
C VAL A 935 23.41 -3.46 -6.77
N LEU A 936 23.50 -2.98 -5.52
CA LEU A 936 22.56 -2.02 -4.95
C LEU A 936 22.94 -0.55 -5.21
N THR A 937 24.23 -0.22 -5.35
CA THR A 937 24.66 1.18 -5.50
C THR A 937 24.76 1.76 -6.92
N PRO A 938 24.93 0.97 -8.01
CA PRO A 938 24.96 1.54 -9.36
C PRO A 938 23.70 2.37 -9.67
N GLY A 939 23.83 3.42 -10.49
CA GLY A 939 22.67 4.18 -10.99
C GLY A 939 21.85 3.37 -12.00
N GLU A 940 20.57 3.71 -12.20
CA GLU A 940 19.84 3.18 -13.36
C GLU A 940 20.55 3.60 -14.65
N ASP A 941 20.57 2.69 -15.63
CA ASP A 941 21.32 2.83 -16.89
C ASP A 941 22.84 3.08 -16.75
N SER A 942 23.40 2.85 -15.55
CA SER A 942 24.82 3.00 -15.31
C SER A 942 25.64 1.89 -15.97
N HIS A 943 26.86 2.25 -16.34
CA HIS A 943 27.86 1.35 -16.93
C HIS A 943 28.19 0.17 -15.99
N GLU A 944 28.21 0.42 -14.68
CA GLU A 944 28.44 -0.60 -13.66
C GLU A 944 27.33 -1.66 -13.65
N LEU A 945 26.05 -1.26 -13.81
CA LEU A 945 24.92 -2.18 -13.84
C LEU A 945 24.90 -3.02 -15.13
N ALA A 946 25.14 -2.39 -16.29
CA ALA A 946 25.23 -3.11 -17.57
C ALA A 946 26.36 -4.16 -17.56
N ARG A 947 27.48 -3.85 -16.88
CA ARG A 947 28.59 -4.80 -16.69
C ARG A 947 28.15 -5.99 -15.84
N LEU A 948 27.48 -5.75 -14.70
CA LEU A 948 26.98 -6.81 -13.83
C LEU A 948 26.04 -7.77 -14.58
N GLU A 949 25.15 -7.24 -15.42
CA GLU A 949 24.24 -8.06 -16.24
C GLU A 949 24.99 -8.91 -17.28
N ALA A 950 26.00 -8.35 -17.93
CA ALA A 950 26.84 -9.09 -18.88
C ALA A 950 27.59 -10.25 -18.19
N PHE A 951 28.21 -9.98 -17.02
CA PHE A 951 28.89 -11.03 -16.25
C PHE A 951 27.94 -12.10 -15.73
N THR A 952 26.74 -11.72 -15.30
CA THR A 952 25.70 -12.68 -14.90
C THR A 952 25.39 -13.65 -16.04
N LYS A 953 25.21 -13.15 -17.26
CA LYS A 953 24.99 -13.99 -18.46
C LYS A 953 26.19 -14.88 -18.77
N SER A 954 27.42 -14.40 -18.61
CA SER A 954 28.63 -15.21 -18.80
C SER A 954 28.75 -16.35 -17.79
N TYR A 955 28.34 -16.14 -16.52
CA TYR A 955 28.26 -17.20 -15.52
C TYR A 955 27.28 -18.29 -15.94
N GLN A 956 26.05 -17.89 -16.32
CA GLN A 956 25.00 -18.80 -16.75
C GLN A 956 25.42 -19.59 -18.00
N SER A 957 26.00 -18.91 -19.00
CA SER A 957 26.53 -19.57 -20.19
C SER A 957 27.68 -20.54 -19.87
N SER A 958 28.57 -20.18 -18.95
CA SER A 958 29.64 -21.06 -18.49
C SER A 958 29.10 -22.34 -17.83
N MET A 959 28.03 -22.26 -17.05
CA MET A 959 27.36 -23.44 -16.47
C MET A 959 26.76 -24.33 -17.55
N LEU A 960 26.06 -23.72 -18.52
CA LEU A 960 25.45 -24.42 -19.64
C LEU A 960 26.52 -25.14 -20.48
N GLN A 961 27.54 -24.43 -20.94
CA GLN A 961 28.64 -25.00 -21.72
C GLN A 961 29.36 -26.14 -20.98
N LEU A 962 29.53 -26.01 -19.65
CA LEU A 962 30.20 -27.02 -18.86
C LEU A 962 29.40 -28.33 -18.83
N VAL A 963 28.08 -28.25 -18.59
CA VAL A 963 27.20 -29.43 -18.58
C VAL A 963 27.04 -30.01 -20.00
N GLU A 964 26.77 -29.16 -20.99
CA GLU A 964 26.54 -29.59 -22.38
C GLU A 964 27.81 -30.03 -23.12
N SER A 965 28.99 -29.91 -22.51
CA SER A 965 30.22 -30.48 -23.05
C SER A 965 30.22 -32.02 -23.10
N GLY A 966 29.27 -32.67 -22.44
CA GLY A 966 29.20 -34.14 -22.29
C GLY A 966 30.25 -34.71 -21.34
N ARG A 967 31.05 -33.87 -20.67
CA ARG A 967 32.16 -34.27 -19.78
C ARG A 967 31.75 -35.22 -18.66
N TYR A 968 30.53 -35.06 -18.13
CA TYR A 968 30.04 -35.84 -16.98
C TYR A 968 29.13 -37.01 -17.36
N ASP A 969 28.86 -37.20 -18.66
CA ASP A 969 27.97 -38.23 -19.20
C ASP A 969 28.77 -39.44 -19.74
N THR A 970 29.99 -39.65 -19.23
CA THR A 970 30.93 -40.69 -19.68
C THR A 970 30.78 -42.02 -18.95
N ARG A 971 29.95 -42.07 -17.90
CA ARG A 971 29.67 -43.27 -17.09
C ARG A 971 28.17 -43.52 -17.02
N GLU A 972 27.76 -44.79 -16.97
CA GLU A 972 26.34 -45.14 -16.82
C GLU A 972 25.78 -44.75 -15.45
N ASP A 973 26.61 -44.66 -14.41
CA ASP A 973 26.16 -44.45 -13.03
C ASP A 973 26.21 -42.99 -12.56
N PHE A 974 26.49 -42.03 -13.45
CA PHE A 974 26.64 -40.63 -13.09
C PHE A 974 26.17 -39.69 -14.19
N SER A 975 25.52 -38.59 -13.82
CA SER A 975 25.21 -37.49 -14.74
C SER A 975 25.00 -36.19 -13.96
N VAL A 976 25.32 -35.06 -14.59
CA VAL A 976 25.01 -33.72 -14.10
C VAL A 976 23.93 -33.13 -14.98
N VAL A 977 22.84 -32.64 -14.37
CA VAL A 977 21.71 -32.05 -15.10
C VAL A 977 21.53 -30.62 -14.63
N LEU A 978 21.60 -29.68 -15.57
CA LEU A 978 21.29 -28.27 -15.32
C LEU A 978 19.78 -28.08 -15.10
N GLN A 979 19.43 -27.35 -14.04
CA GLN A 979 18.06 -27.02 -13.66
C GLN A 979 17.89 -25.48 -13.75
N PRO A 980 17.47 -24.95 -14.92
CA PRO A 980 17.60 -23.53 -15.24
C PRO A 980 16.39 -22.68 -14.82
N PHE A 981 15.52 -23.14 -13.93
CA PHE A 981 14.26 -22.44 -13.62
C PHE A 981 14.44 -21.04 -12.99
N LEU A 982 15.65 -20.68 -12.55
CA LEU A 982 16.00 -19.35 -12.05
C LEU A 982 16.55 -18.40 -13.14
N PHE A 983 16.74 -18.88 -14.37
CA PHE A 983 17.34 -18.12 -15.46
C PHE A 983 16.52 -16.87 -15.80
N ASN A 984 15.19 -17.01 -15.94
CA ASN A 984 14.23 -15.94 -16.21
C ASN A 984 13.20 -15.79 -15.06
N ILE A 985 13.67 -15.56 -13.84
CA ILE A 985 12.78 -15.41 -12.69
C ILE A 985 11.92 -14.13 -12.77
N ARG A 986 10.62 -14.24 -12.47
CA ARG A 986 9.71 -13.11 -12.37
C ARG A 986 9.59 -12.64 -10.93
N LEU A 987 9.67 -11.33 -10.73
CA LEU A 987 9.52 -10.74 -9.41
C LEU A 987 8.04 -10.72 -9.01
N PRO A 988 7.65 -11.25 -7.83
CA PRO A 988 6.26 -11.24 -7.39
C PRO A 988 5.83 -9.80 -7.05
N ILE A 989 4.85 -9.24 -7.76
CA ILE A 989 4.39 -7.83 -7.58
C ILE A 989 2.99 -7.75 -6.94
N LEU A 990 2.83 -6.99 -5.85
CA LEU A 990 1.55 -6.69 -5.17
C LEU A 990 0.64 -5.80 -6.03
N GLU A 991 -0.64 -5.66 -5.64
CA GLU A 991 -1.62 -4.85 -6.39
C GLU A 991 -1.23 -3.37 -6.52
N ASN A 992 -0.44 -2.84 -5.58
CA ASN A 992 0.09 -1.48 -5.61
C ASN A 992 1.31 -1.30 -6.55
N GLY A 993 1.79 -2.36 -7.21
CA GLY A 993 2.95 -2.32 -8.11
C GLY A 993 4.31 -2.58 -7.43
N ASN A 994 4.35 -2.74 -6.10
CA ASN A 994 5.59 -3.01 -5.37
C ASN A 994 5.90 -4.51 -5.26
N PRO A 995 7.18 -4.92 -5.21
CA PRO A 995 7.56 -6.31 -4.96
C PRO A 995 7.03 -6.84 -3.63
N ASP A 996 6.48 -8.05 -3.64
CA ASP A 996 5.95 -8.77 -2.48
C ASP A 996 7.11 -9.29 -1.62
N THR A 997 7.44 -8.54 -0.57
CA THR A 997 8.53 -8.87 0.36
C THR A 997 8.28 -10.15 1.16
N SER A 998 7.05 -10.70 1.18
CA SER A 998 6.75 -11.97 1.89
C SER A 998 7.45 -13.20 1.29
N PHE A 999 7.99 -13.08 0.06
CA PHE A 999 8.83 -14.11 -0.55
C PHE A 999 10.30 -14.05 -0.11
N PHE A 1000 10.71 -13.01 0.62
CA PHE A 1000 12.09 -12.80 1.04
C PHE A 1000 12.21 -12.87 2.55
N ALA A 1001 13.40 -13.20 3.04
CA ALA A 1001 13.76 -13.03 4.44
C ALA A 1001 13.83 -11.51 4.78
N PRO A 1002 13.90 -11.14 6.08
CA PRO A 1002 13.92 -9.73 6.49
C PRO A 1002 15.02 -8.86 5.89
N ASP A 1003 16.11 -9.45 5.39
CA ASP A 1003 17.18 -8.72 4.70
C ASP A 1003 16.88 -8.38 3.23
N CYS A 1004 15.76 -8.86 2.68
CA CYS A 1004 15.37 -8.75 1.27
C CYS A 1004 16.39 -9.33 0.26
N ILE A 1005 17.37 -10.12 0.71
CA ILE A 1005 18.33 -10.85 -0.15
C ILE A 1005 18.00 -12.33 -0.12
N LEU A 1006 17.90 -12.89 1.10
CA LEU A 1006 17.62 -14.29 1.30
C LEU A 1006 16.13 -14.58 1.13
N LEU A 1007 15.80 -15.86 1.05
CA LEU A 1007 14.50 -16.30 0.60
C LEU A 1007 13.66 -16.81 1.77
N SER A 1008 12.37 -16.47 1.80
CA SER A 1008 11.45 -16.97 2.82
C SER A 1008 11.03 -18.41 2.52
N GLN A 1009 10.37 -19.05 3.48
CA GLN A 1009 9.79 -20.39 3.30
C GLN A 1009 8.81 -20.46 2.12
N LYS A 1010 8.10 -19.36 1.82
CA LYS A 1010 7.19 -19.25 0.67
C LYS A 1010 7.93 -19.44 -0.65
N PHE A 1011 9.10 -18.84 -0.78
CA PHE A 1011 9.93 -18.97 -1.98
C PHE A 1011 10.60 -20.35 -2.04
N HIS A 1012 11.15 -20.83 -0.92
CA HIS A 1012 11.72 -22.18 -0.82
C HIS A 1012 10.73 -23.28 -1.26
N THR A 1013 9.45 -23.12 -0.91
CA THR A 1013 8.36 -23.99 -1.40
C THR A 1013 8.32 -24.07 -2.92
N GLN A 1014 8.38 -22.92 -3.59
CA GLN A 1014 8.32 -22.85 -5.05
C GLN A 1014 9.59 -23.35 -5.72
N LEU A 1015 10.76 -23.13 -5.11
CA LEU A 1015 12.02 -23.72 -5.58
C LEU A 1015 11.97 -25.24 -5.52
N ALA A 1016 11.44 -25.83 -4.45
CA ALA A 1016 11.29 -27.28 -4.32
C ALA A 1016 10.35 -27.84 -5.40
N ARG A 1017 9.22 -27.15 -5.66
CA ARG A 1017 8.27 -27.53 -6.72
C ARG A 1017 8.87 -27.41 -8.12
N ALA A 1018 9.55 -26.30 -8.41
CA ALA A 1018 10.20 -26.06 -9.69
C ALA A 1018 11.32 -27.08 -9.95
N LEU A 1019 12.15 -27.36 -8.94
CA LEU A 1019 13.19 -28.38 -9.03
C LEU A 1019 12.59 -29.76 -9.30
N TRP A 1020 11.56 -30.17 -8.55
CA TRP A 1020 10.89 -31.45 -8.75
C TRP A 1020 10.27 -31.58 -10.15
N ALA A 1021 9.52 -30.55 -10.58
CA ALA A 1021 8.93 -30.52 -11.91
C ALA A 1021 10.00 -30.68 -13.00
N ASN A 1022 11.09 -29.90 -12.91
CA ASN A 1022 12.18 -29.98 -13.87
C ASN A 1022 12.94 -31.32 -13.82
N MET A 1023 13.01 -32.01 -12.68
CA MET A 1023 13.60 -33.35 -12.62
C MET A 1023 12.80 -34.39 -13.43
N LEU A 1024 11.53 -34.15 -13.71
CA LEU A 1024 10.66 -35.02 -14.52
C LEU A 1024 10.49 -34.54 -15.97
N GLU A 1025 10.82 -33.29 -16.27
CA GLU A 1025 10.79 -32.72 -17.63
C GLU A 1025 12.04 -33.08 -18.44
N PRO A 1026 11.90 -33.51 -19.71
CA PRO A 1026 13.03 -33.90 -20.54
C PRO A 1026 13.91 -32.70 -20.89
N LEU A 1027 15.20 -32.96 -21.12
CA LEU A 1027 16.14 -31.92 -21.58
C LEU A 1027 15.65 -31.30 -22.91
N GLY A 1028 15.84 -29.99 -23.04
CA GLY A 1028 15.25 -29.16 -24.10
C GLY A 1028 13.81 -28.71 -23.84
N LYS A 1029 13.16 -29.19 -22.76
CA LYS A 1029 11.81 -28.76 -22.35
C LYS A 1029 11.70 -28.38 -20.86
N LYS A 1030 12.82 -28.34 -20.14
CA LYS A 1030 12.84 -27.90 -18.74
C LYS A 1030 12.40 -26.44 -18.64
N MET A 1031 11.69 -26.11 -17.57
CA MET A 1031 11.31 -24.75 -17.24
C MET A 1031 12.58 -23.90 -16.99
N ASP A 1032 12.66 -22.75 -17.66
CA ASP A 1032 13.71 -21.74 -17.48
C ASP A 1032 13.20 -20.46 -16.80
N THR A 1033 11.88 -20.38 -16.57
CA THR A 1033 11.16 -19.19 -16.08
C THR A 1033 10.35 -19.59 -14.85
N LEU A 1034 10.63 -18.98 -13.70
CA LEU A 1034 9.89 -19.20 -12.46
C LEU A 1034 9.12 -17.93 -12.05
N ASP A 1035 7.80 -18.05 -11.89
CA ASP A 1035 6.98 -17.07 -11.19
C ASP A 1035 6.61 -17.60 -9.79
N PRO A 1036 7.16 -17.03 -8.70
CA PRO A 1036 6.88 -17.50 -7.34
C PRO A 1036 5.41 -17.37 -6.91
N LYS A 1037 4.60 -16.53 -7.58
CA LYS A 1037 3.17 -16.39 -7.27
C LYS A 1037 2.33 -17.52 -7.84
N GLU A 1038 2.77 -18.13 -8.94
CA GLU A 1038 2.01 -19.19 -9.60
C GLU A 1038 2.14 -20.52 -8.84
N LEU A 1039 1.04 -21.26 -8.78
CA LEU A 1039 1.03 -22.59 -8.17
C LEU A 1039 1.65 -23.60 -9.13
N ILE A 1040 2.86 -24.07 -8.84
CA ILE A 1040 3.47 -25.19 -9.56
C ILE A 1040 2.91 -26.49 -9.00
N ALA A 1041 2.10 -27.19 -9.78
CA ALA A 1041 1.61 -28.51 -9.40
C ALA A 1041 2.77 -29.53 -9.35
N LEU A 1042 2.81 -30.36 -8.31
CA LEU A 1042 3.78 -31.46 -8.24
C LEU A 1042 3.36 -32.56 -9.22
N ALA A 1043 4.09 -32.67 -10.32
CA ALA A 1043 3.89 -33.75 -11.29
C ALA A 1043 4.26 -35.11 -10.69
N CYS A 1044 3.55 -36.15 -11.12
CA CYS A 1044 3.86 -37.53 -10.78
C CYS A 1044 4.54 -38.23 -11.97
N PRO A 1045 5.53 -39.11 -11.72
CA PRO A 1045 6.00 -40.03 -12.75
C PRO A 1045 4.83 -40.86 -13.30
N THR A 1046 4.85 -41.15 -14.60
CA THR A 1046 3.84 -42.01 -15.23
C THR A 1046 4.44 -43.33 -15.66
N LYS A 1047 3.61 -44.34 -15.96
CA LYS A 1047 4.06 -45.65 -16.45
C LYS A 1047 4.96 -45.55 -17.69
N ASP A 1048 4.64 -44.63 -18.60
CA ASP A 1048 5.41 -44.42 -19.83
C ASP A 1048 6.69 -43.60 -19.61
N LYS A 1049 6.75 -42.84 -18.51
CA LYS A 1049 7.82 -41.89 -18.19
C LYS A 1049 8.21 -41.94 -16.70
N PRO A 1050 8.67 -43.10 -16.18
CA PRO A 1050 8.86 -43.28 -14.74
C PRO A 1050 10.20 -42.73 -14.23
N PHE A 1051 11.08 -42.27 -15.12
CA PHE A 1051 12.47 -41.96 -14.81
C PHE A 1051 12.72 -40.46 -14.60
N LEU A 1052 13.65 -40.16 -13.70
CA LEU A 1052 14.27 -38.83 -13.60
C LEU A 1052 15.02 -38.50 -14.89
N ARG A 1053 14.88 -37.27 -15.37
CA ARG A 1053 15.29 -36.91 -16.74
C ARG A 1053 16.75 -36.51 -16.86
N THR A 1054 17.42 -37.20 -17.78
CA THR A 1054 18.82 -37.01 -18.19
C THR A 1054 18.87 -36.85 -19.71
N PHE A 1055 20.02 -36.45 -20.28
CA PHE A 1055 20.13 -36.22 -21.73
C PHE A 1055 19.72 -37.45 -22.55
N ARG A 1056 20.15 -38.64 -22.14
CA ARG A 1056 19.91 -39.88 -22.87
C ARG A 1056 18.44 -40.30 -22.87
N ASN A 1057 17.79 -40.31 -21.70
CA ASN A 1057 16.36 -40.66 -21.62
C ASN A 1057 15.42 -39.52 -22.04
N SER A 1058 15.99 -38.39 -22.46
CA SER A 1058 15.29 -37.27 -23.11
C SER A 1058 15.48 -37.26 -24.63
N ASN A 1059 16.33 -38.14 -25.19
CA ASN A 1059 16.76 -38.11 -26.58
C ASN A 1059 17.31 -36.73 -27.01
N TYR A 1060 18.07 -36.09 -26.12
CA TYR A 1060 18.65 -34.76 -26.32
C TYR A 1060 20.11 -34.87 -26.78
N THR A 1061 20.46 -34.18 -27.87
CA THR A 1061 21.83 -34.10 -28.41
C THR A 1061 22.39 -32.71 -28.14
N TYR A 1062 23.53 -32.63 -27.45
CA TYR A 1062 24.16 -31.34 -27.14
C TYR A 1062 24.59 -30.60 -28.43
N PRO A 1063 24.36 -29.27 -28.54
CA PRO A 1063 24.72 -28.50 -29.73
C PRO A 1063 26.22 -28.48 -30.01
N ILE A 1064 26.62 -28.67 -31.28
CA ILE A 1064 27.97 -28.36 -31.77
C ILE A 1064 27.94 -26.94 -32.32
N LYS A 1065 28.76 -26.02 -31.78
CA LYS A 1065 28.81 -24.64 -32.28
C LYS A 1065 29.60 -24.56 -33.60
N PRO A 1066 28.98 -24.12 -34.71
CA PRO A 1066 29.71 -23.84 -35.95
C PRO A 1066 30.48 -22.51 -35.86
N ALA A 1067 31.61 -22.42 -36.56
CA ALA A 1067 32.32 -21.17 -36.77
C ALA A 1067 31.49 -20.24 -37.68
N ILE A 1068 31.22 -19.02 -37.25
CA ILE A 1068 30.52 -18.01 -38.03
C ILE A 1068 31.57 -17.21 -38.83
N GLU A 1069 31.58 -17.34 -40.15
CA GLU A 1069 32.50 -16.59 -41.04
C GLU A 1069 31.84 -15.39 -41.73
N ASN A 1070 30.51 -15.30 -41.70
CA ASN A 1070 29.73 -14.22 -42.31
C ASN A 1070 29.23 -13.26 -41.22
N TRP A 1071 29.75 -12.02 -41.20
CA TRP A 1071 29.40 -10.95 -40.25
C TRP A 1071 28.44 -9.90 -40.85
N GLY A 1072 27.66 -10.30 -41.85
CA GLY A 1072 26.61 -9.48 -42.45
C GLY A 1072 25.37 -9.34 -41.57
N SER A 1073 24.51 -8.40 -41.95
CA SER A 1073 23.23 -8.11 -41.30
C SER A 1073 22.06 -8.36 -42.25
N ASP A 1074 20.90 -8.63 -41.70
CA ASP A 1074 19.65 -8.75 -42.43
C ASP A 1074 18.96 -7.38 -42.50
N PHE A 1075 18.48 -7.02 -43.70
CA PHE A 1075 17.83 -5.73 -43.92
C PHE A 1075 16.31 -5.85 -43.81
N LEU A 1076 15.76 -5.39 -42.69
CA LEU A 1076 14.33 -5.53 -42.36
C LEU A 1076 13.52 -4.24 -42.53
N CYS A 1077 14.10 -3.19 -43.11
CA CYS A 1077 13.46 -1.87 -43.21
C CYS A 1077 12.49 -1.80 -44.39
N THR A 1078 11.25 -1.42 -44.11
CA THR A 1078 10.18 -1.26 -45.11
C THR A 1078 10.23 0.09 -45.81
N GLU A 1079 10.57 1.16 -45.09
CA GLU A 1079 10.65 2.53 -45.64
C GLU A 1079 12.03 2.79 -46.23
N GLN A 1080 12.11 2.82 -47.56
CA GLN A 1080 13.37 3.02 -48.33
C GLN A 1080 13.29 4.20 -49.29
N SER A 1081 12.16 4.93 -49.31
CA SER A 1081 11.90 5.88 -50.38
C SER A 1081 12.70 7.17 -50.19
N PRO A 1082 13.32 7.72 -51.26
CA PRO A 1082 13.95 9.04 -51.22
C PRO A 1082 12.92 10.12 -50.93
N SER A 1083 13.41 11.27 -50.46
CA SER A 1083 12.56 12.45 -50.34
C SER A 1083 12.01 12.83 -51.72
N SER A 1084 10.76 13.31 -51.76
CA SER A 1084 10.07 13.67 -53.02
C SER A 1084 10.82 14.75 -53.82
N LYS A 1085 11.59 15.57 -53.13
CA LYS A 1085 12.60 16.48 -53.68
C LYS A 1085 13.85 16.34 -52.82
N VAL A 1086 15.03 16.54 -53.42
CA VAL A 1086 16.29 16.59 -52.68
C VAL A 1086 16.16 17.64 -51.58
N PRO A 1087 16.27 17.27 -50.28
CA PRO A 1087 16.00 18.20 -49.19
C PRO A 1087 17.05 19.32 -49.20
N THR A 1088 16.66 20.55 -48.89
CA THR A 1088 17.60 21.68 -48.75
C THR A 1088 18.12 21.82 -47.33
N SER A 1089 17.40 21.28 -46.34
CA SER A 1089 17.81 21.27 -44.94
C SER A 1089 18.32 19.89 -44.53
N VAL A 1090 19.42 19.86 -43.79
CA VAL A 1090 20.04 18.64 -43.23
C VAL A 1090 19.13 18.00 -42.18
N HIS A 1091 18.23 18.78 -41.59
CA HIS A 1091 17.30 18.32 -40.56
C HIS A 1091 16.15 17.48 -41.13
N GLU A 1092 15.97 17.49 -42.45
CA GLU A 1092 15.01 16.68 -43.21
C GLU A 1092 15.71 15.60 -44.06
N LEU A 1093 17.00 15.34 -43.79
CA LEU A 1093 17.80 14.40 -44.56
C LEU A 1093 17.41 12.95 -44.25
N ARG A 1094 16.96 12.21 -45.27
CA ARG A 1094 16.70 10.76 -45.18
C ARG A 1094 17.90 9.94 -45.64
N PRO A 1095 18.04 8.68 -45.22
CA PRO A 1095 19.14 7.82 -45.69
C PRO A 1095 19.26 7.71 -47.21
N SER A 1096 18.13 7.65 -47.93
CA SER A 1096 18.09 7.53 -49.40
C SER A 1096 18.52 8.81 -50.13
N ASP A 1097 18.54 9.96 -49.46
CA ASP A 1097 18.96 11.25 -50.04
C ASP A 1097 20.49 11.41 -50.05
N ILE A 1098 21.21 10.61 -49.24
CA ILE A 1098 22.67 10.65 -49.17
C ILE A 1098 23.25 10.13 -50.47
N LYS A 1099 24.11 10.94 -51.10
CA LYS A 1099 24.73 10.60 -52.39
C LYS A 1099 26.20 10.25 -52.26
N VAL A 1100 26.88 10.80 -51.26
CA VAL A 1100 28.33 10.66 -51.06
C VAL A 1100 28.61 10.26 -49.62
N VAL A 1101 29.45 9.24 -49.42
CA VAL A 1101 30.07 8.93 -48.14
C VAL A 1101 31.55 9.30 -48.18
N ALA A 1102 32.04 9.84 -47.08
CA ALA A 1102 33.45 10.15 -46.87
C ALA A 1102 33.85 9.86 -45.44
N ALA A 1103 35.15 9.63 -45.22
CA ALA A 1103 35.66 9.38 -43.88
C ALA A 1103 37.08 9.90 -43.72
N MET A 1104 37.38 10.28 -42.49
CA MET A 1104 38.68 10.77 -42.05
C MET A 1104 38.96 10.24 -40.64
N GLY A 1105 40.23 10.13 -40.27
CA GLY A 1105 40.62 9.54 -39.00
C GLY A 1105 41.96 8.83 -39.03
N ASP A 1106 42.07 7.81 -38.18
CA ASP A 1106 43.25 6.98 -37.97
C ASP A 1106 43.10 5.56 -38.57
N PHE A 1107 43.93 4.63 -38.08
CA PHE A 1107 43.96 3.22 -38.45
C PHE A 1107 42.60 2.50 -38.35
N LEU A 1108 41.69 2.94 -37.48
CA LEU A 1108 40.34 2.36 -37.38
C LEU A 1108 39.48 2.71 -38.59
N THR A 1109 39.71 3.87 -39.20
CA THR A 1109 38.98 4.31 -40.39
C THR A 1109 39.58 3.72 -41.66
N THR A 1110 40.88 3.42 -41.70
CA THR A 1110 41.51 2.63 -42.78
C THR A 1110 41.24 1.12 -42.66
N ALA A 1111 40.77 0.66 -41.50
CA ALA A 1111 40.57 -0.75 -41.18
C ALA A 1111 41.86 -1.56 -41.32
N THR A 1112 42.96 -0.99 -40.84
CA THR A 1112 44.25 -1.67 -40.80
C THR A 1112 44.13 -2.95 -39.98
N GLY A 1113 44.66 -4.06 -40.51
CA GLY A 1113 44.63 -5.35 -39.84
C GLY A 1113 43.27 -6.04 -39.77
N ALA A 1114 42.21 -5.53 -40.41
CA ALA A 1114 40.85 -6.07 -40.22
C ALA A 1114 40.66 -7.53 -40.65
N ARG A 1115 41.36 -7.97 -41.70
CA ARG A 1115 41.35 -9.35 -42.17
C ARG A 1115 42.80 -9.85 -42.28
N PRO A 1116 43.43 -10.26 -41.17
CA PRO A 1116 44.74 -10.90 -41.26
C PRO A 1116 44.58 -12.22 -42.03
N SER A 1117 45.51 -12.50 -42.93
CA SER A 1117 45.64 -13.75 -43.65
C SER A 1117 47.11 -14.11 -43.72
N GLU A 1118 47.45 -15.38 -43.95
CA GLU A 1118 48.86 -15.80 -44.11
C GLU A 1118 49.64 -14.98 -45.16
N SER A 1119 48.94 -14.40 -46.13
CA SER A 1119 49.48 -13.58 -47.21
C SER A 1119 49.50 -12.06 -46.96
N SER A 1120 48.83 -11.56 -45.92
CA SER A 1120 48.72 -10.11 -45.66
C SER A 1120 49.44 -9.71 -44.36
N SER A 1121 50.12 -8.57 -44.38
CA SER A 1121 50.70 -7.99 -43.16
C SER A 1121 49.57 -7.53 -42.24
N LEU A 1122 49.79 -7.59 -40.92
CA LEU A 1122 48.93 -6.93 -39.92
C LEU A 1122 48.79 -5.43 -40.19
N ASP A 1123 49.78 -4.83 -40.85
CA ASP A 1123 49.79 -3.41 -41.25
C ASP A 1123 49.05 -3.15 -42.58
N THR A 1124 48.25 -4.11 -43.08
CA THR A 1124 47.53 -3.92 -44.36
C THR A 1124 46.24 -3.12 -44.12
N PRO A 1125 46.03 -1.96 -44.79
CA PRO A 1125 44.81 -1.17 -44.68
C PRO A 1125 43.67 -1.76 -45.51
N TRP A 1126 42.77 -2.51 -44.87
CA TRP A 1126 41.60 -3.13 -45.51
C TRP A 1126 40.44 -2.15 -45.69
N ARG A 1127 40.68 -1.04 -46.40
CA ARG A 1127 39.74 0.08 -46.53
C ARG A 1127 38.35 -0.36 -46.99
N GLY A 1128 38.26 -1.35 -47.89
CA GLY A 1128 37.01 -1.92 -48.35
C GLY A 1128 36.13 -2.57 -47.26
N LEU A 1129 36.70 -2.90 -46.10
CA LEU A 1129 36.01 -3.51 -44.95
C LEU A 1129 35.78 -2.52 -43.79
N SER A 1130 36.15 -1.25 -43.97
CA SER A 1130 36.01 -0.23 -42.92
C SER A 1130 34.55 -0.03 -42.50
N TRP A 1131 34.33 -0.06 -41.19
CA TRP A 1131 33.02 0.13 -40.56
C TRP A 1131 32.28 1.38 -41.06
N SER A 1132 33.01 2.48 -41.29
CA SER A 1132 32.44 3.79 -41.63
C SER A 1132 32.41 4.08 -43.13
N ILE A 1133 33.25 3.42 -43.95
CA ILE A 1133 33.37 3.75 -45.39
C ILE A 1133 33.74 2.58 -46.33
N GLY A 1134 33.87 1.37 -45.83
CA GLY A 1134 34.13 0.19 -46.66
C GLY A 1134 32.91 -0.22 -47.47
N GLY A 1135 33.08 -0.56 -48.74
CA GLY A 1135 32.02 -1.00 -49.62
C GLY A 1135 32.24 -2.37 -50.26
N ASP A 1136 33.16 -3.19 -49.75
CA ASP A 1136 33.37 -4.56 -50.21
C ASP A 1136 32.18 -5.44 -49.81
N GLY A 1137 31.84 -6.39 -50.69
CA GLY A 1137 30.72 -7.30 -50.48
C GLY A 1137 29.34 -6.62 -50.50
N THR A 1138 28.40 -7.24 -49.80
CA THR A 1138 27.02 -6.75 -49.61
C THR A 1138 26.69 -6.70 -48.13
N LEU A 1139 25.61 -6.02 -47.74
CA LEU A 1139 25.16 -5.98 -46.35
C LEU A 1139 24.99 -7.37 -45.72
N GLU A 1140 24.50 -8.33 -46.50
CA GLU A 1140 24.26 -9.70 -46.06
C GLU A 1140 25.53 -10.48 -45.74
N THR A 1141 26.69 -10.00 -46.19
CA THR A 1141 28.01 -10.64 -46.03
C THR A 1141 28.96 -9.83 -45.14
N HIS A 1142 28.94 -8.50 -45.26
CA HIS A 1142 29.81 -7.58 -44.53
C HIS A 1142 29.04 -6.31 -44.18
N THR A 1143 28.79 -6.11 -42.88
CA THR A 1143 28.10 -4.91 -42.42
C THR A 1143 29.06 -3.73 -42.36
N THR A 1144 28.80 -2.71 -43.17
CA THR A 1144 29.51 -1.43 -43.16
C THR A 1144 28.50 -0.32 -43.42
N LEU A 1145 28.80 0.92 -43.01
CA LEU A 1145 27.91 2.05 -43.24
C LEU A 1145 27.53 2.19 -44.74
N PRO A 1146 28.46 2.11 -45.72
CA PRO A 1146 28.08 2.14 -47.13
C PRO A 1146 27.22 0.96 -47.56
N ASN A 1147 27.46 -0.26 -47.06
CA ASN A 1147 26.64 -1.41 -47.43
C ASN A 1147 25.21 -1.31 -46.89
N ILE A 1148 25.02 -0.67 -45.72
CA ILE A 1148 23.69 -0.30 -45.22
C ILE A 1148 23.06 0.75 -46.14
N LEU A 1149 23.78 1.84 -46.45
CA LEU A 1149 23.26 2.92 -47.28
C LEU A 1149 22.95 2.49 -48.73
N LYS A 1150 23.68 1.52 -49.30
CA LYS A 1150 23.36 0.93 -50.61
C LYS A 1150 21.97 0.30 -50.67
N LYS A 1151 21.39 -0.11 -49.54
CA LYS A 1151 20.00 -0.59 -49.48
C LYS A 1151 18.97 0.53 -49.68
N PHE A 1152 19.34 1.76 -49.33
CA PHE A 1152 18.50 2.95 -49.51
C PHE A 1152 18.80 3.66 -50.84
N ASN A 1153 20.08 3.77 -51.19
CA ASN A 1153 20.57 4.36 -52.43
C ASN A 1153 21.72 3.52 -53.00
N PRO A 1154 21.44 2.61 -53.95
CA PRO A 1154 22.47 1.77 -54.57
C PRO A 1154 23.56 2.55 -55.34
N SER A 1155 23.30 3.82 -55.68
CA SER A 1155 24.20 4.69 -56.45
C SER A 1155 25.02 5.63 -55.56
N ILE A 1156 25.26 5.26 -54.30
CA ILE A 1156 26.09 6.02 -53.37
C ILE A 1156 27.56 6.02 -53.83
N LEU A 1157 28.24 7.15 -53.68
CA LEU A 1157 29.61 7.37 -54.13
C LEU A 1157 30.57 7.54 -52.95
N GLY A 1158 31.87 7.35 -53.21
CA GLY A 1158 32.95 7.69 -52.28
C GLY A 1158 33.39 6.59 -51.32
N PHE A 1159 32.67 5.45 -51.26
CA PHE A 1159 33.10 4.32 -50.45
C PHE A 1159 34.43 3.72 -50.94
N SER A 1160 35.19 3.16 -50.02
CA SER A 1160 36.45 2.46 -50.32
C SER A 1160 36.19 1.02 -50.76
N THR A 1161 37.08 0.47 -51.57
CA THR A 1161 37.10 -0.97 -51.91
C THR A 1161 38.52 -1.51 -51.84
N GLY A 1162 38.67 -2.81 -51.57
CA GLY A 1162 39.98 -3.46 -51.50
C GLY A 1162 40.96 -2.82 -50.50
N THR A 1163 42.25 -2.94 -50.80
CA THR A 1163 43.35 -2.54 -49.90
C THR A 1163 44.27 -1.44 -50.47
N LEU A 1164 44.13 -1.12 -51.75
CA LEU A 1164 45.04 -0.21 -52.45
C LEU A 1164 44.66 1.26 -52.21
N GLU A 1165 45.66 2.15 -52.23
CA GLU A 1165 45.45 3.59 -52.02
C GLU A 1165 44.56 4.21 -53.12
N ASN A 1166 44.69 3.74 -54.37
CA ASN A 1166 43.86 4.21 -55.49
C ASN A 1166 42.40 3.75 -55.40
N THR A 1167 42.09 2.74 -54.58
CA THR A 1167 40.73 2.28 -54.29
C THR A 1167 40.19 2.79 -52.96
N ALA A 1168 40.89 3.72 -52.29
CA ALA A 1168 40.48 4.33 -51.04
C ALA A 1168 39.19 5.17 -51.16
N GLY A 1169 38.75 5.55 -52.35
CA GLY A 1169 37.57 6.41 -52.51
C GLY A 1169 37.77 7.76 -51.81
N LEU A 1170 36.79 8.19 -51.01
CA LEU A 1170 36.83 9.39 -50.17
C LEU A 1170 37.20 9.09 -48.71
N ASN A 1171 37.95 8.00 -48.49
CA ASN A 1171 38.65 7.77 -47.24
C ASN A 1171 40.01 8.48 -47.30
N VAL A 1172 40.21 9.48 -46.44
CA VAL A 1172 41.47 10.23 -46.30
C VAL A 1172 42.16 9.94 -44.97
N ALA A 1173 41.73 8.90 -44.25
CA ALA A 1173 42.35 8.51 -43.00
C ALA A 1173 43.78 7.98 -43.23
N GLU A 1174 44.63 8.22 -42.24
CA GLU A 1174 46.03 7.79 -42.22
C GLU A 1174 46.31 7.05 -40.91
N GLU A 1175 47.00 5.92 -40.97
CA GLU A 1175 47.10 4.97 -39.84
C GLU A 1175 47.63 5.61 -38.54
N GLY A 1176 48.66 6.46 -38.67
CA GLY A 1176 49.30 7.17 -37.57
C GLY A 1176 48.69 8.55 -37.24
N ALA A 1177 47.55 8.91 -37.84
CA ALA A 1177 46.95 10.22 -37.67
C ALA A 1177 46.54 10.49 -36.22
N ARG A 1178 46.63 11.75 -35.82
CA ARG A 1178 46.19 12.29 -34.54
C ARG A 1178 45.23 13.44 -34.76
N ALA A 1179 44.67 14.00 -33.68
CA ALA A 1179 43.79 15.16 -33.79
C ALA A 1179 44.44 16.31 -34.57
N GLN A 1180 45.75 16.55 -34.37
CA GLN A 1180 46.53 17.57 -35.09
C GLN A 1180 46.47 17.45 -36.62
N ASP A 1181 46.30 16.25 -37.16
CA ASP A 1181 46.31 15.98 -38.60
C ASP A 1181 44.93 16.20 -39.25
N MET A 1182 43.87 16.36 -38.44
CA MET A 1182 42.49 16.48 -38.93
C MET A 1182 42.27 17.67 -39.88
N PRO A 1183 42.82 18.88 -39.65
CA PRO A 1183 42.66 19.98 -40.60
C PRO A 1183 43.26 19.67 -41.99
N ALA A 1184 44.40 18.97 -42.03
CA ALA A 1184 45.03 18.57 -43.30
C ALA A 1184 44.19 17.52 -44.03
N GLN A 1185 43.70 16.49 -43.32
CA GLN A 1185 42.78 15.50 -43.88
C GLN A 1185 41.48 16.16 -44.39
N ALA A 1186 40.93 17.15 -43.67
CA ALA A 1186 39.75 17.89 -44.11
C ALA A 1186 40.00 18.64 -45.43
N GLN A 1187 41.12 19.37 -45.54
CA GLN A 1187 41.51 20.05 -46.79
C GLN A 1187 41.72 19.06 -47.95
N ALA A 1188 42.39 17.94 -47.69
CA ALA A 1188 42.59 16.89 -48.68
C ALA A 1188 41.26 16.31 -49.16
N LEU A 1189 40.32 16.07 -48.24
CA LEU A 1189 39.00 15.55 -48.56
C LEU A 1189 38.17 16.54 -49.39
N VAL A 1190 38.15 17.82 -49.00
CA VAL A 1190 37.48 18.89 -49.76
C VAL A 1190 38.04 18.96 -51.18
N LYS A 1191 39.38 18.97 -51.32
CA LYS A 1191 40.04 19.00 -52.63
C LYS A 1191 39.68 17.77 -53.47
N LYS A 1192 39.71 16.58 -52.87
CA LYS A 1192 39.38 15.31 -53.54
C LYS A 1192 37.93 15.31 -54.02
N MET A 1193 36.99 15.72 -53.17
CA MET A 1193 35.58 15.87 -53.53
C MET A 1193 35.41 16.84 -54.70
N LYS A 1194 35.98 18.05 -54.62
CA LYS A 1194 35.89 19.06 -55.69
C LYS A 1194 36.49 18.61 -57.02
N SER A 1195 37.52 17.76 -56.97
CA SER A 1195 38.17 17.20 -58.17
C SER A 1195 37.48 15.96 -58.74
N THR A 1196 36.51 15.37 -58.03
CA THR A 1196 35.83 14.14 -58.46
C THR A 1196 34.65 14.48 -59.39
N PRO A 1197 34.70 14.17 -60.69
CA PRO A 1197 33.71 14.67 -61.66
C PRO A 1197 32.28 14.15 -61.44
N THR A 1198 32.13 13.02 -60.76
CA THR A 1198 30.83 12.38 -60.49
C THR A 1198 30.09 12.98 -59.30
N ILE A 1199 30.73 13.89 -58.55
CA ILE A 1199 30.15 14.53 -57.37
C ILE A 1199 29.75 15.96 -57.72
N ASN A 1200 28.46 16.27 -57.61
CA ASN A 1200 28.00 17.65 -57.65
C ASN A 1200 28.16 18.27 -56.26
N ILE A 1201 29.23 19.05 -56.10
CA ILE A 1201 29.55 19.68 -54.81
C ILE A 1201 28.43 20.57 -54.29
N GLN A 1202 27.58 21.17 -55.13
CA GLN A 1202 26.51 22.05 -54.67
C GLN A 1202 25.21 21.30 -54.31
N GLU A 1203 24.89 20.21 -55.01
CA GLU A 1203 23.58 19.55 -54.88
C GLU A 1203 23.63 18.21 -54.13
N ASP A 1204 24.74 17.49 -54.18
CA ASP A 1204 24.83 16.17 -53.54
C ASP A 1204 24.97 16.31 -52.02
N TRP A 1205 24.23 15.50 -51.27
CA TRP A 1205 24.41 15.35 -49.83
C TRP A 1205 25.60 14.45 -49.49
N LYS A 1206 26.50 14.95 -48.64
CA LYS A 1206 27.68 14.22 -48.15
C LYS A 1206 27.46 13.80 -46.71
N LEU A 1207 27.70 12.53 -46.43
CA LEU A 1207 27.84 12.00 -45.08
C LEU A 1207 29.32 11.77 -44.78
N ILE A 1208 29.88 12.54 -43.84
CA ILE A 1208 31.30 12.44 -43.46
C ILE A 1208 31.39 11.81 -42.08
N THR A 1209 32.22 10.78 -41.91
CA THR A 1209 32.48 10.17 -40.59
C THR A 1209 33.91 10.47 -40.14
N LEU A 1210 34.04 11.02 -38.94
CA LEU A 1210 35.29 11.34 -38.27
C LEU A 1210 35.41 10.49 -37.01
N LEU A 1211 36.50 9.71 -36.91
CA LEU A 1211 36.93 9.05 -35.68
C LEU A 1211 38.43 9.26 -35.52
N ILE A 1212 38.84 9.87 -34.42
CA ILE A 1212 40.25 10.14 -34.10
C ILE A 1212 40.45 10.12 -32.58
N GLY A 1213 41.66 9.83 -32.12
CA GLY A 1213 42.04 10.00 -30.72
C GLY A 1213 42.72 8.81 -30.07
N ASN A 1214 42.72 7.62 -30.68
CA ASN A 1214 43.41 6.46 -30.11
C ASN A 1214 44.92 6.72 -30.03
N ASN A 1215 45.50 7.25 -31.11
CA ASN A 1215 46.90 7.64 -31.15
C ASN A 1215 47.23 8.78 -30.17
N ASP A 1216 46.34 9.77 -30.02
CA ASP A 1216 46.47 10.86 -29.04
C ASP A 1216 46.48 10.34 -27.60
N LEU A 1217 45.55 9.45 -27.24
CA LEU A 1217 45.50 8.81 -25.92
C LEU A 1217 46.73 7.92 -25.67
N CYS A 1218 47.21 7.24 -26.71
CA CYS A 1218 48.41 6.41 -26.63
C CYS A 1218 49.68 7.20 -26.33
N LEU A 1219 49.78 8.43 -26.85
CA LEU A 1219 50.92 9.33 -26.63
C LEU A 1219 50.73 10.25 -25.41
N TYR A 1220 49.51 10.40 -24.90
CA TYR A 1220 49.21 11.19 -23.70
C TYR A 1220 50.05 10.75 -22.50
N CYS A 1221 50.29 9.45 -22.31
CA CYS A 1221 51.11 8.95 -21.21
C CYS A 1221 52.60 9.33 -21.29
N GLU A 1222 53.08 9.76 -22.46
CA GLU A 1222 54.43 10.29 -22.66
C GLU A 1222 54.48 11.82 -22.49
N ASP A 1223 53.46 12.55 -22.99
CA ASP A 1223 53.44 14.02 -23.00
C ASP A 1223 52.03 14.61 -22.75
N PRO A 1224 51.56 14.62 -21.49
CA PRO A 1224 50.20 15.06 -21.16
C PRO A 1224 49.85 16.50 -21.60
N GLU A 1225 50.85 17.39 -21.64
CA GLU A 1225 50.67 18.82 -21.95
C GLU A 1225 50.36 19.02 -23.45
N ASN A 1226 51.13 18.39 -24.34
CA ASN A 1226 50.90 18.49 -25.79
C ASN A 1226 49.65 17.73 -26.27
N TYR A 1227 49.18 16.73 -25.50
CA TYR A 1227 47.97 15.95 -25.79
C TYR A 1227 46.79 16.32 -24.87
N SER A 1228 46.74 17.57 -24.41
CA SER A 1228 45.62 18.03 -23.58
C SER A 1228 44.28 17.98 -24.31
N THR A 1229 43.18 17.76 -23.57
CA THR A 1229 41.81 17.77 -24.09
C THR A 1229 41.48 19.05 -24.90
N ARG A 1230 42.07 20.19 -24.51
CA ARG A 1230 41.86 21.47 -25.16
C ARG A 1230 42.45 21.52 -26.57
N GLU A 1231 43.70 21.08 -26.75
CA GLU A 1231 44.33 21.06 -28.07
C GLU A 1231 43.66 20.01 -28.97
N TYR A 1232 43.31 18.84 -28.42
CA TYR A 1232 42.55 17.80 -29.13
C TYR A 1232 41.26 18.36 -29.76
N VAL A 1233 40.41 19.01 -28.96
CA VAL A 1233 39.15 19.59 -29.45
C VAL A 1233 39.37 20.71 -30.46
N LYS A 1234 40.39 21.56 -30.22
CA LYS A 1234 40.73 22.68 -31.12
C LYS A 1234 41.11 22.21 -32.52
N TYR A 1235 41.87 21.12 -32.66
CA TYR A 1235 42.21 20.60 -33.99
C TYR A 1235 41.01 20.01 -34.73
N ILE A 1236 40.14 19.30 -34.01
CA ILE A 1236 38.89 18.76 -34.59
C ILE A 1236 37.97 19.90 -35.00
N GLN A 1237 37.83 20.92 -34.15
CA GLN A 1237 37.10 22.13 -34.49
C GLN A 1237 37.62 22.75 -35.79
N HIS A 1238 38.93 22.92 -35.94
CA HIS A 1238 39.51 23.52 -37.13
C HIS A 1238 39.21 22.70 -38.41
N ALA A 1239 39.19 21.37 -38.30
CA ALA A 1239 38.75 20.49 -39.40
C ALA A 1239 37.26 20.68 -39.74
N LEU A 1240 36.40 20.78 -38.72
CA LEU A 1240 34.96 21.06 -38.90
C LEU A 1240 34.72 22.45 -39.50
N ASP A 1241 35.51 23.46 -39.10
CA ASP A 1241 35.46 24.82 -39.65
C ASP A 1241 35.80 24.82 -41.16
N ILE A 1242 36.80 24.05 -41.58
CA ILE A 1242 37.11 23.88 -43.01
C ILE A 1242 35.92 23.30 -43.78
N PHE A 1243 35.26 22.25 -43.28
CA PHE A 1243 34.06 21.72 -43.93
C PHE A 1243 32.91 22.72 -43.94
N TYR A 1244 32.71 23.44 -42.82
CA TYR A 1244 31.70 24.48 -42.70
C TYR A 1244 31.94 25.65 -43.65
N GLU A 1245 33.18 25.94 -44.04
CA GLU A 1245 33.47 27.03 -44.97
C GLU A 1245 33.43 26.57 -46.44
N GLU A 1246 33.85 25.32 -46.72
CA GLU A 1246 34.15 24.88 -48.09
C GLU A 1246 33.09 23.97 -48.71
N LEU A 1247 32.21 23.34 -47.92
CA LEU A 1247 31.24 22.35 -48.41
C LEU A 1247 29.78 22.73 -48.09
N PRO A 1248 28.87 22.67 -49.08
CA PRO A 1248 27.44 22.66 -48.87
C PRO A 1248 26.88 21.25 -48.71
N ARG A 1249 25.70 21.14 -48.09
CA ARG A 1249 24.94 19.89 -47.92
C ARG A 1249 25.73 18.76 -47.27
N VAL A 1250 26.11 18.96 -46.00
CA VAL A 1250 26.96 18.02 -45.25
C VAL A 1250 26.33 17.61 -43.92
N PHE A 1251 26.31 16.31 -43.67
CA PHE A 1251 26.07 15.73 -42.35
C PHE A 1251 27.38 15.10 -41.85
N ILE A 1252 27.86 15.50 -40.67
CA ILE A 1252 29.11 14.99 -40.09
C ILE A 1252 28.80 14.15 -38.84
N ASN A 1253 29.22 12.89 -38.88
CA ASN A 1253 29.34 12.03 -37.71
C ASN A 1253 30.69 12.27 -37.04
N VAL A 1254 30.67 12.68 -35.77
CA VAL A 1254 31.86 12.71 -34.92
C VAL A 1254 31.74 11.58 -33.91
N VAL A 1255 32.51 10.52 -34.08
CA VAL A 1255 32.44 9.34 -33.22
C VAL A 1255 33.39 9.50 -32.04
N GLU A 1256 32.89 9.22 -30.85
CA GLU A 1256 33.69 9.30 -29.64
C GLU A 1256 34.77 8.20 -29.60
N VAL A 1257 35.96 8.55 -29.11
CA VAL A 1257 37.05 7.59 -28.93
C VAL A 1257 36.67 6.55 -27.87
N MET A 1258 37.02 5.28 -28.10
CA MET A 1258 36.75 4.17 -27.18
C MET A 1258 37.57 4.25 -25.89
N GLU A 1259 37.03 3.76 -24.76
CA GLU A 1259 37.77 3.66 -23.49
C GLU A 1259 38.94 2.66 -23.60
N LEU A 1260 40.19 3.15 -23.66
CA LEU A 1260 41.36 2.28 -23.82
C LEU A 1260 41.73 1.48 -22.56
N SER A 1261 41.36 1.94 -21.36
CA SER A 1261 41.74 1.27 -20.10
C SER A 1261 41.22 -0.16 -19.97
N GLY A 1262 40.12 -0.51 -20.63
CA GLY A 1262 39.58 -1.86 -20.65
C GLY A 1262 40.43 -2.86 -21.45
N LEU A 1263 41.04 -2.44 -22.56
CA LEU A 1263 41.97 -3.25 -23.38
C LEU A 1263 43.30 -3.53 -22.66
N LEU A 1264 43.66 -2.62 -21.77
CA LEU A 1264 44.92 -2.58 -21.04
C LEU A 1264 44.94 -3.44 -19.77
N HIS A 1265 43.78 -3.73 -19.19
CA HIS A 1265 43.68 -4.54 -17.98
C HIS A 1265 44.09 -5.98 -18.30
N ASP A 1266 45.13 -6.45 -17.59
CA ASP A 1266 45.82 -7.74 -17.71
C ASP A 1266 45.02 -8.84 -18.44
N GLN A 1267 45.42 -9.14 -19.68
CA GLN A 1267 44.80 -10.16 -20.53
C GLN A 1267 45.09 -11.60 -20.08
N GLY A 1268 45.44 -11.82 -18.81
CA GLY A 1268 45.77 -13.14 -18.25
C GLY A 1268 46.84 -13.89 -19.04
N GLY A 1269 47.72 -13.16 -19.74
CA GLY A 1269 48.70 -13.69 -20.69
C GLY A 1269 48.14 -14.32 -21.98
N LYS A 1270 46.81 -14.30 -22.21
CA LYS A 1270 46.18 -14.95 -23.38
C LYS A 1270 46.37 -14.18 -24.68
N CYS A 1271 46.57 -12.87 -24.62
CA CYS A 1271 47.05 -12.12 -25.77
C CYS A 1271 48.14 -11.12 -25.35
N ALA A 1272 49.19 -11.09 -26.16
CA ALA A 1272 50.33 -10.21 -25.98
C ALA A 1272 50.38 -9.29 -27.19
N MET A 1273 49.94 -8.04 -26.99
CA MET A 1273 50.10 -6.97 -27.97
C MET A 1273 51.53 -6.99 -28.52
N PRO A 1274 51.74 -7.05 -29.85
CA PRO A 1274 53.08 -7.07 -30.42
C PRO A 1274 53.94 -5.93 -29.87
N LEU A 1275 55.23 -6.20 -29.67
CA LEU A 1275 56.20 -5.19 -29.18
C LEU A 1275 56.20 -3.90 -30.03
N ALA A 1276 55.83 -3.98 -31.31
CA ALA A 1276 55.66 -2.82 -32.18
C ALA A 1276 54.49 -1.91 -31.73
N VAL A 1277 53.33 -2.48 -31.42
CA VAL A 1277 52.17 -1.74 -30.89
C VAL A 1277 52.48 -1.15 -29.51
N GLN A 1278 53.12 -1.93 -28.63
CA GLN A 1278 53.57 -1.45 -27.32
C GLN A 1278 54.62 -0.32 -27.39
N LYS A 1279 55.37 -0.24 -28.49
CA LYS A 1279 56.30 0.87 -28.73
C LYS A 1279 55.58 2.14 -29.13
N ASN A 1280 54.47 2.05 -29.86
CA ASN A 1280 53.71 3.22 -30.32
C ASN A 1280 52.69 3.72 -29.27
N CYS A 1281 52.31 2.89 -28.29
CA CYS A 1281 51.39 3.26 -27.23
C CYS A 1281 52.02 3.05 -25.84
N SER A 1282 52.65 4.10 -25.33
CA SER A 1282 53.42 4.06 -24.07
C SER A 1282 52.56 3.75 -22.85
N CYS A 1283 51.28 4.11 -22.89
CA CYS A 1283 50.30 3.72 -21.89
C CYS A 1283 50.24 2.18 -21.68
N LEU A 1284 50.45 1.39 -22.74
CA LEU A 1284 50.45 -0.08 -22.70
C LEU A 1284 51.62 -0.66 -21.90
N LYS A 1285 52.80 -0.04 -21.94
CA LYS A 1285 53.94 -0.49 -21.12
C LYS A 1285 53.66 -0.31 -19.63
N ARG A 1286 52.82 0.66 -19.27
CA ARG A 1286 52.48 1.05 -17.90
C ARG A 1286 51.19 0.41 -17.39
N SER A 1287 50.59 -0.53 -18.15
CA SER A 1287 49.32 -1.20 -17.79
C SER A 1287 49.33 -1.85 -16.40
N GLN A 1288 50.51 -2.20 -15.88
CA GLN A 1288 50.68 -2.71 -14.51
C GLN A 1288 50.45 -1.65 -13.42
N ASN A 1289 50.40 -0.35 -13.76
CA ASN A 1289 50.17 0.73 -12.80
C ASN A 1289 48.71 1.18 -12.82
N LEU A 1290 47.95 0.75 -11.80
CA LEU A 1290 46.53 1.07 -11.60
C LEU A 1290 46.24 2.59 -11.68
N MET A 1291 47.14 3.43 -11.15
CA MET A 1291 46.98 4.90 -11.16
C MET A 1291 47.06 5.49 -12.56
N ALA A 1292 47.95 4.95 -13.40
CA ALA A 1292 48.08 5.40 -14.79
C ALA A 1292 46.82 5.02 -15.60
N MET A 1293 46.23 3.86 -15.33
CA MET A 1293 44.97 3.43 -15.97
C MET A 1293 43.78 4.28 -15.55
N GLN A 1294 43.69 4.67 -14.28
CA GLN A 1294 42.66 5.60 -13.79
C GLN A 1294 42.80 6.99 -14.43
N GLU A 1295 44.03 7.50 -14.55
CA GLU A 1295 44.26 8.79 -15.20
C GLU A 1295 43.95 8.73 -16.71
N LEU A 1296 44.34 7.64 -17.38
CA LEU A 1296 43.99 7.42 -18.79
C LEU A 1296 42.46 7.37 -18.97
N LYS A 1297 41.75 6.64 -18.12
CA LYS A 1297 40.28 6.57 -18.13
C LYS A 1297 39.66 7.96 -17.98
N LYS A 1298 40.16 8.75 -17.03
CA LYS A 1298 39.70 10.13 -16.78
C LYS A 1298 39.93 11.03 -18.00
N VAL A 1299 41.10 10.95 -18.62
CA VAL A 1299 41.44 11.75 -19.81
C VAL A 1299 40.61 11.33 -21.02
N ASN A 1300 40.42 10.03 -21.22
CA ASN A 1300 39.52 9.48 -22.23
C ASN A 1300 38.10 10.04 -22.06
N GLY A 1301 37.57 10.04 -20.83
CA GLY A 1301 36.26 10.62 -20.50
C GLY A 1301 36.19 12.13 -20.76
N ASN A 1302 37.28 12.86 -20.51
CA ASN A 1302 37.37 14.29 -20.84
C ASN A 1302 37.34 14.54 -22.35
N LEU A 1303 38.04 13.73 -23.17
CA LEU A 1303 37.97 13.84 -24.63
C LEU A 1303 36.53 13.62 -25.13
N GLN A 1304 35.89 12.55 -24.68
CA GLN A 1304 34.50 12.22 -25.04
C GLN A 1304 33.53 13.34 -24.65
N SER A 1305 33.63 13.82 -23.40
CA SER A 1305 32.78 14.91 -22.90
C SER A 1305 32.97 16.20 -23.70
N ALA A 1306 34.22 16.53 -24.02
CA ALA A 1306 34.51 17.75 -24.78
C ALA A 1306 34.09 17.65 -26.26
N LEU A 1307 34.12 16.44 -26.86
CA LEU A 1307 33.52 16.19 -28.17
C LEU A 1307 32.01 16.36 -28.15
N SER A 1308 31.32 15.84 -27.13
CA SER A 1308 29.86 15.99 -26.98
C SER A 1308 29.41 17.44 -27.04
N GLU A 1309 30.15 18.34 -26.42
CA GLU A 1309 29.88 19.79 -26.43
C GLU A 1309 29.95 20.39 -27.85
N LEU A 1310 30.79 19.86 -28.76
CA LEU A 1310 30.91 20.38 -30.14
C LEU A 1310 29.59 20.31 -30.93
N SER A 1311 28.77 19.29 -30.68
CA SER A 1311 27.48 19.16 -31.36
C SER A 1311 26.51 20.32 -31.04
N TYR A 1312 26.66 20.92 -29.85
CA TYR A 1312 25.82 22.02 -29.37
C TYR A 1312 26.34 23.40 -29.76
N TRP A 1313 27.46 23.48 -30.49
CA TRP A 1313 28.05 24.76 -30.83
C TRP A 1313 27.22 25.53 -31.84
N HIS A 1314 26.87 26.77 -31.46
CA HIS A 1314 25.99 27.63 -32.24
C HIS A 1314 26.45 27.82 -33.69
N ARG A 1315 27.77 27.92 -33.95
CA ARG A 1315 28.32 28.15 -35.30
C ARG A 1315 27.82 27.09 -36.30
N TYR A 1316 27.88 25.81 -35.93
CA TYR A 1316 27.45 24.71 -36.79
C TYR A 1316 25.93 24.57 -36.93
N MET A 1317 25.13 25.36 -36.19
CA MET A 1317 23.67 25.40 -36.29
C MET A 1317 23.14 26.56 -37.14
N GLN A 1318 24.01 27.44 -37.63
CA GLN A 1318 23.62 28.64 -38.40
C GLN A 1318 23.24 28.34 -39.85
N ARG A 1319 23.66 27.19 -40.39
CA ARG A 1319 23.38 26.77 -41.77
C ARG A 1319 22.34 25.67 -41.78
N GLU A 1320 21.33 25.80 -42.65
CA GLU A 1320 20.32 24.74 -42.85
C GLU A 1320 20.91 23.49 -43.47
N ASP A 1321 21.98 23.61 -44.24
CA ASP A 1321 22.54 22.53 -45.05
C ASP A 1321 23.76 21.85 -44.41
N PHE A 1322 24.03 22.12 -43.13
CA PHE A 1322 25.21 21.62 -42.40
C PHE A 1322 24.85 21.17 -40.99
N ALA A 1323 25.26 19.96 -40.60
CA ALA A 1323 25.12 19.49 -39.23
C ALA A 1323 26.33 18.67 -38.76
N VAL A 1324 26.65 18.81 -37.47
CA VAL A 1324 27.63 17.98 -36.76
C VAL A 1324 26.90 17.25 -35.65
N THR A 1325 26.93 15.92 -35.68
CA THR A 1325 26.28 15.06 -34.69
C THR A 1325 27.31 14.12 -34.08
N VAL A 1326 27.41 14.15 -32.75
CA VAL A 1326 28.27 13.24 -32.00
C VAL A 1326 27.58 11.89 -31.85
N GLN A 1327 28.32 10.80 -32.08
CA GLN A 1327 27.85 9.42 -31.96
C GLN A 1327 28.60 8.75 -30.79
N PRO A 1328 27.98 8.68 -29.59
CA PRO A 1328 28.67 8.32 -28.36
C PRO A 1328 28.65 6.84 -28.03
N PHE A 1329 28.36 5.95 -28.98
CA PHE A 1329 28.25 4.50 -28.75
C PHE A 1329 29.53 3.83 -28.25
N PHE A 1330 30.63 4.56 -28.05
CA PHE A 1330 31.87 4.07 -27.45
C PHE A 1330 32.10 4.53 -26.01
N ARG A 1331 31.29 5.46 -25.50
CA ARG A 1331 31.49 6.09 -24.20
C ARG A 1331 31.51 5.10 -23.05
N ASN A 1332 30.54 4.18 -23.07
CA ASN A 1332 30.28 3.16 -22.06
C ASN A 1332 30.46 1.75 -22.63
N THR A 1333 31.30 1.61 -23.66
CA THR A 1333 31.52 0.33 -24.35
C THR A 1333 32.67 -0.42 -23.73
N PHE A 1334 32.37 -1.63 -23.28
CA PHE A 1334 33.38 -2.56 -22.82
C PHE A 1334 33.97 -3.35 -23.99
N VAL A 1335 35.19 -3.83 -23.79
CA VAL A 1335 35.73 -4.92 -24.59
C VAL A 1335 34.76 -6.10 -24.50
N PRO A 1336 34.25 -6.62 -25.62
CA PRO A 1336 33.30 -7.72 -25.62
C PRO A 1336 33.78 -8.88 -24.78
N LEU A 1337 32.86 -9.47 -24.02
CA LEU A 1337 33.15 -10.68 -23.28
C LEU A 1337 32.73 -11.89 -24.10
N ASP A 1338 33.56 -12.93 -24.06
CA ASP A 1338 33.18 -14.24 -24.55
C ASP A 1338 32.13 -14.85 -23.61
N GLU A 1339 31.60 -15.98 -24.03
CA GLU A 1339 30.61 -16.70 -23.24
C GLU A 1339 31.13 -17.20 -21.88
N ARG A 1340 32.45 -17.16 -21.68
CA ARG A 1340 33.12 -17.50 -20.41
C ARG A 1340 33.52 -16.25 -19.62
N GLY A 1341 33.04 -15.07 -20.03
CA GLY A 1341 33.33 -13.77 -19.39
C GLY A 1341 34.78 -13.32 -19.48
N GLY A 1342 35.61 -14.00 -20.28
CA GLY A 1342 36.91 -13.49 -20.71
C GLY A 1342 36.73 -12.50 -21.85
N LEU A 1343 37.78 -11.82 -22.28
CA LEU A 1343 37.69 -10.95 -23.46
C LEU A 1343 37.48 -11.81 -24.73
N ASP A 1344 36.43 -11.54 -25.51
CA ASP A 1344 36.22 -12.13 -26.82
C ASP A 1344 37.16 -11.46 -27.83
N LEU A 1345 38.38 -11.96 -27.90
CA LEU A 1345 39.43 -11.43 -28.77
C LEU A 1345 39.09 -11.56 -30.25
N THR A 1346 38.06 -12.32 -30.64
CA THR A 1346 37.70 -12.47 -32.05
C THR A 1346 37.07 -11.21 -32.67
N PHE A 1347 36.69 -10.22 -31.84
CA PHE A 1347 36.35 -8.87 -32.32
C PHE A 1347 37.58 -8.05 -32.70
N PHE A 1348 38.76 -8.47 -32.28
CA PHE A 1348 40.05 -7.88 -32.62
C PHE A 1348 40.80 -8.76 -33.61
N SER A 1349 41.78 -8.17 -34.28
CA SER A 1349 42.75 -8.87 -35.11
C SER A 1349 43.74 -9.68 -34.25
N GLU A 1350 44.66 -10.39 -34.88
CA GLU A 1350 45.63 -11.26 -34.19
C GLU A 1350 46.57 -10.50 -33.24
N ASP A 1351 46.70 -9.18 -33.41
CA ASP A 1351 47.47 -8.31 -32.52
C ASP A 1351 46.69 -7.77 -31.31
N CYS A 1352 45.39 -8.05 -31.23
CA CYS A 1352 44.46 -7.57 -30.20
C CYS A 1352 44.37 -6.05 -30.06
N PHE A 1353 44.82 -5.30 -31.07
CA PHE A 1353 44.78 -3.84 -31.13
C PHE A 1353 43.83 -3.37 -32.23
N HIS A 1354 44.04 -3.88 -33.43
CA HIS A 1354 43.17 -3.60 -34.56
C HIS A 1354 41.85 -4.37 -34.41
N PHE A 1355 40.74 -3.82 -34.89
CA PHE A 1355 39.48 -4.57 -34.94
C PHE A 1355 39.50 -5.57 -36.09
N SER A 1356 38.92 -6.74 -35.90
CA SER A 1356 38.68 -7.68 -37.00
C SER A 1356 37.48 -7.23 -37.85
N VAL A 1357 37.22 -7.95 -38.96
CA VAL A 1357 35.99 -7.79 -39.75
C VAL A 1357 34.73 -7.86 -38.87
N ARG A 1358 34.73 -8.71 -37.84
CA ARG A 1358 33.63 -8.82 -36.87
C ARG A 1358 33.48 -7.54 -36.05
N GLY A 1359 34.59 -6.99 -35.56
CA GLY A 1359 34.62 -5.73 -34.82
C GLY A 1359 34.09 -4.56 -35.65
N HIS A 1360 34.55 -4.44 -36.90
CA HIS A 1360 34.07 -3.42 -37.83
C HIS A 1360 32.57 -3.53 -38.13
N ALA A 1361 32.04 -4.75 -38.25
CA ALA A 1361 30.62 -4.96 -38.48
C ALA A 1361 29.77 -4.42 -37.32
N GLU A 1362 30.12 -4.73 -36.06
CA GLU A 1362 29.38 -4.21 -34.90
C GLU A 1362 29.54 -2.69 -34.74
N MET A 1363 30.70 -2.11 -35.09
CA MET A 1363 30.88 -0.65 -35.10
C MET A 1363 29.96 0.02 -36.14
N ALA A 1364 29.80 -0.58 -37.31
CA ALA A 1364 28.91 -0.07 -38.35
C ALA A 1364 27.44 -0.10 -37.91
N ILE A 1365 27.01 -1.19 -37.26
CA ILE A 1365 25.66 -1.32 -36.68
C ILE A 1365 25.44 -0.24 -35.62
N ALA A 1366 26.39 -0.05 -34.71
CA ALA A 1366 26.30 0.94 -33.65
C ALA A 1366 26.19 2.37 -34.20
N LEU A 1367 27.05 2.73 -35.16
CA LEU A 1367 27.00 4.02 -35.84
C LEU A 1367 25.64 4.26 -36.51
N TRP A 1368 25.18 3.29 -37.30
CA TRP A 1368 23.89 3.39 -37.99
C TRP A 1368 22.74 3.61 -37.02
N ASN A 1369 22.67 2.78 -35.97
CA ASN A 1369 21.63 2.88 -34.96
C ASN A 1369 21.66 4.22 -34.23
N ASN A 1370 22.85 4.72 -33.89
CA ASN A 1370 23.03 6.03 -33.26
C ASN A 1370 22.55 7.19 -34.16
N MET A 1371 22.75 7.14 -35.48
CA MET A 1371 22.23 8.18 -36.38
C MET A 1371 20.69 8.25 -36.39
N LEU A 1372 20.02 7.13 -36.08
CA LEU A 1372 18.56 7.01 -35.99
C LEU A 1372 18.01 7.20 -34.56
N GLU A 1373 18.85 7.67 -33.63
CA GLU A 1373 18.44 8.01 -32.26
C GLU A 1373 18.51 9.52 -32.02
N PRO A 1374 17.51 10.12 -31.35
CA PRO A 1374 17.53 11.55 -31.06
C PRO A 1374 18.73 11.94 -30.22
N VAL A 1375 19.32 13.10 -30.53
CA VAL A 1375 20.39 13.70 -29.73
C VAL A 1375 19.87 13.86 -28.28
N GLY A 1376 20.72 13.54 -27.30
CA GLY A 1376 20.34 13.49 -25.88
C GLY A 1376 19.77 12.15 -25.41
N LYS A 1377 19.37 11.25 -26.33
CA LYS A 1377 18.88 9.88 -26.01
C LYS A 1377 19.59 8.80 -26.83
N LYS A 1378 20.80 9.08 -27.30
CA LYS A 1378 21.60 8.11 -28.06
C LYS A 1378 22.13 7.02 -27.14
N THR A 1379 22.20 5.79 -27.64
CA THR A 1379 22.86 4.68 -26.98
C THR A 1379 24.35 5.01 -26.84
N THR A 1380 24.87 4.94 -25.60
CA THR A 1380 26.26 5.32 -25.27
C THR A 1380 27.21 4.13 -25.18
N SER A 1381 26.71 2.92 -25.40
CA SER A 1381 27.49 1.68 -25.43
C SER A 1381 27.21 0.87 -26.69
N ASN A 1382 28.19 0.07 -27.12
CA ASN A 1382 28.08 -0.87 -28.21
C ASN A 1382 27.99 -2.28 -27.64
N ASN A 1383 26.87 -2.94 -27.87
CA ASN A 1383 26.70 -4.33 -27.49
C ASN A 1383 27.35 -5.21 -28.56
N PHE A 1384 28.62 -5.58 -28.35
CA PHE A 1384 29.37 -6.47 -29.24
C PHE A 1384 28.87 -7.93 -29.10
N THR A 1385 27.76 -8.23 -29.75
CA THR A 1385 27.15 -9.58 -29.81
C THR A 1385 26.70 -9.84 -31.23
N TYR A 1386 27.01 -10.99 -31.83
CA TYR A 1386 26.57 -11.20 -33.20
C TYR A 1386 25.05 -11.44 -33.26
N ASN A 1387 24.32 -10.54 -33.90
CA ASN A 1387 22.93 -10.75 -34.29
C ASN A 1387 22.64 -9.98 -35.59
N ARG A 1388 22.24 -10.73 -36.62
CA ARG A 1388 21.96 -10.20 -37.96
C ARG A 1388 20.81 -9.19 -38.00
N THR A 1389 19.91 -9.17 -37.00
CA THR A 1389 18.70 -8.34 -37.00
C THR A 1389 18.82 -7.04 -36.19
N LYS A 1390 20.02 -6.63 -35.79
CA LYS A 1390 20.24 -5.44 -34.92
C LYS A 1390 19.99 -4.09 -35.58
N LEU A 1391 19.99 -4.01 -36.90
CA LEU A 1391 19.86 -2.74 -37.60
C LEU A 1391 18.48 -2.13 -37.35
N LYS A 1392 18.46 -0.92 -36.78
CA LYS A 1392 17.26 -0.11 -36.64
C LYS A 1392 16.82 0.40 -38.01
N CYS A 1393 15.53 0.66 -38.13
CA CYS A 1393 14.93 1.21 -39.33
C CYS A 1393 14.37 2.62 -39.04
N PRO A 1394 14.47 3.57 -39.99
CA PRO A 1394 13.78 4.84 -39.90
C PRO A 1394 12.27 4.60 -39.75
N SER A 1395 11.62 5.33 -38.85
CA SER A 1395 10.17 5.20 -38.66
C SER A 1395 9.41 6.16 -39.59
N PRO A 1396 8.16 5.87 -39.95
CA PRO A 1396 7.34 6.80 -40.74
C PRO A 1396 7.17 8.17 -40.08
N GLU A 1397 7.16 8.22 -38.75
CA GLU A 1397 6.99 9.45 -37.96
C GLU A 1397 8.25 10.31 -37.94
N ASN A 1398 9.44 9.68 -37.99
CA ASN A 1398 10.74 10.35 -38.03
C ASN A 1398 11.69 9.63 -39.01
N PRO A 1399 11.51 9.82 -40.33
CA PRO A 1399 12.30 9.14 -41.35
C PRO A 1399 13.69 9.76 -41.57
N PHE A 1400 14.10 10.69 -40.70
CA PHE A 1400 15.26 11.55 -40.87
C PHE A 1400 16.43 11.08 -40.01
N LEU A 1401 17.66 11.42 -40.42
CA LEU A 1401 18.81 11.35 -39.53
C LEU A 1401 18.67 12.39 -38.42
N TYR A 1402 18.97 12.01 -37.18
CA TYR A 1402 18.83 12.93 -36.06
C TYR A 1402 19.99 13.92 -35.98
N THR A 1403 19.61 15.17 -35.80
CA THR A 1403 20.44 16.35 -35.56
C THR A 1403 19.99 17.02 -34.26
N VAL A 1404 20.76 17.96 -33.72
CA VAL A 1404 20.35 18.68 -32.51
C VAL A 1404 18.99 19.37 -32.67
N ARG A 1405 18.71 19.90 -33.87
CA ARG A 1405 17.48 20.65 -34.15
C ARG A 1405 16.23 19.77 -34.22
N ASN A 1406 16.26 18.70 -35.00
CA ASN A 1406 15.10 17.79 -35.11
C ASN A 1406 14.94 16.84 -33.90
N SER A 1407 15.89 16.87 -32.94
CA SER A 1407 15.75 16.19 -31.64
C SER A 1407 15.03 17.03 -30.58
N GLN A 1408 14.59 18.25 -30.90
CA GLN A 1408 13.81 19.18 -30.05
C GLN A 1408 14.48 19.67 -28.74
N ILE A 1409 15.76 19.37 -28.49
CA ILE A 1409 16.47 19.78 -27.25
C ILE A 1409 16.50 21.31 -27.03
N LEU A 1410 16.58 22.11 -28.10
CA LEU A 1410 16.65 23.58 -27.97
C LEU A 1410 15.33 24.20 -27.49
N LEU A 1411 14.19 23.55 -27.74
CA LEU A 1411 12.89 24.02 -27.24
C LEU A 1411 12.76 23.81 -25.72
N ASP A 1412 13.39 22.76 -25.18
CA ASP A 1412 13.39 22.49 -23.75
C ASP A 1412 14.34 23.45 -23.00
N LYS A 1413 15.56 23.69 -23.52
CA LYS A 1413 16.50 24.65 -22.89
C LYS A 1413 16.02 26.11 -22.96
N ALA A 1414 15.31 26.52 -24.01
CA ALA A 1414 14.74 27.87 -24.08
C ALA A 1414 13.57 28.06 -23.09
N LYS A 1415 12.84 26.99 -22.75
CA LYS A 1415 11.81 27.05 -21.69
C LYS A 1415 12.42 27.05 -20.28
N GLU A 1416 13.49 26.30 -20.04
CA GLU A 1416 14.17 26.29 -18.73
C GLU A 1416 14.90 27.60 -18.40
N ASN A 1417 15.37 28.35 -19.40
CA ASN A 1417 16.00 29.66 -19.18
C ASN A 1417 15.01 30.78 -18.76
N SER A 1418 13.73 30.48 -18.56
CA SER A 1418 12.80 31.37 -17.88
C SER A 1418 12.78 31.11 -16.36
N ASN A 1419 13.54 31.93 -15.63
CA ASN A 1419 13.40 32.24 -14.19
C ASN A 1419 13.87 31.26 -13.09
N THR A 1420 14.63 30.20 -13.36
CA THR A 1420 15.14 29.35 -12.25
C THR A 1420 16.53 29.78 -11.78
N LEU A 1421 16.57 30.56 -10.70
CA LEU A 1421 17.77 31.11 -10.07
C LEU A 1421 18.64 30.00 -9.42
N TYR A 1422 19.65 29.49 -10.14
CA TYR A 1422 20.54 28.38 -9.71
C TYR A 1422 21.44 28.65 -8.48
N TRP A 1423 21.34 29.80 -7.81
CA TRP A 1423 22.14 30.09 -6.61
C TRP A 1423 21.62 29.45 -5.33
N ALA A 1424 20.39 28.92 -5.30
CA ALA A 1424 19.83 28.32 -4.08
C ALA A 1424 20.56 27.03 -3.64
N VAL A 1425 20.99 26.19 -4.58
CA VAL A 1425 21.61 24.89 -4.26
C VAL A 1425 23.04 25.04 -3.70
N PRO A 1426 23.95 25.84 -4.29
CA PRO A 1426 25.25 26.10 -3.69
C PRO A 1426 25.14 26.80 -2.33
N VAL A 1427 24.20 27.74 -2.17
CA VAL A 1427 23.99 28.45 -0.90
C VAL A 1427 23.46 27.51 0.19
N ALA A 1428 22.55 26.59 -0.14
CA ALA A 1428 22.07 25.58 0.80
C ALA A 1428 23.17 24.60 1.22
N ALA A 1429 24.01 24.16 0.27
CA ALA A 1429 25.14 23.27 0.56
C ALA A 1429 26.18 23.95 1.46
N VAL A 1430 26.54 25.21 1.17
CA VAL A 1430 27.45 26.01 2.01
C VAL A 1430 26.82 26.30 3.37
N GLY A 1431 25.53 26.63 3.43
CA GLY A 1431 24.79 26.85 4.67
C GLY A 1431 24.76 25.62 5.57
N GLY A 1432 24.49 24.44 5.01
CA GLY A 1432 24.52 23.16 5.73
C GLY A 1432 25.89 22.83 6.31
N LEU A 1433 26.96 23.07 5.54
CA LEU A 1433 28.34 22.91 6.00
C LEU A 1433 28.68 23.84 7.17
N VAL A 1434 28.26 25.11 7.10
CA VAL A 1434 28.48 26.08 8.20
C VAL A 1434 27.71 25.68 9.46
N VAL A 1435 26.46 25.23 9.34
CA VAL A 1435 25.67 24.75 10.48
C VAL A 1435 26.29 23.49 11.11
N GLY A 1436 26.77 22.56 10.29
CA GLY A 1436 27.48 21.36 10.77
C GLY A 1436 28.77 21.69 11.54
N ILE A 1437 29.56 22.63 11.03
CA ILE A 1437 30.79 23.09 11.70
C ILE A 1437 30.47 23.81 13.02
N LEU A 1438 29.45 24.68 13.03
CA LEU A 1438 29.00 25.37 14.25
C LEU A 1438 28.47 24.37 15.29
N GLY A 1439 27.69 23.36 14.87
CA GLY A 1439 27.21 22.30 15.74
C GLY A 1439 28.35 21.50 16.38
N MET A 1440 29.38 21.14 15.59
CA MET A 1440 30.57 20.47 16.12
C MET A 1440 31.39 21.33 17.09
N MET A 1441 31.51 22.64 16.84
CA MET A 1441 32.19 23.58 17.73
C MET A 1441 31.43 23.77 19.06
N LEU A 1442 30.10 23.88 19.00
CA LEU A 1442 29.22 23.92 20.18
C LEU A 1442 29.31 22.61 20.97
N TRP A 1443 29.33 21.46 20.30
CA TRP A 1443 29.44 20.18 20.98
C TRP A 1443 30.80 19.98 21.67
N ARG A 1444 31.90 20.43 21.04
CA ARG A 1444 33.24 20.42 21.66
C ARG A 1444 33.36 21.35 22.87
N THR A 1445 32.70 22.51 22.85
CA THR A 1445 32.74 23.46 23.97
C THR A 1445 31.91 22.99 25.16
N VAL A 1446 30.74 22.40 24.93
CA VAL A 1446 29.93 21.81 26.02
C VAL A 1446 30.68 20.67 26.72
N ARG A 1447 31.47 19.89 25.97
CA ARG A 1447 32.25 18.76 26.52
C ARG A 1447 33.53 19.17 27.26
N LEU A 1448 33.94 20.44 27.18
CA LEU A 1448 35.09 20.99 27.92
C LEU A 1448 34.68 21.71 29.20
N VAL A 1449 33.38 21.99 29.37
CA VAL A 1449 32.80 22.60 30.58
C VAL A 1449 32.20 21.53 31.51
N GLN A 1450 31.90 20.34 31.00
CA GLN A 1450 31.72 19.12 31.82
C GLN A 1450 33.06 18.47 32.09
#